data_AF-A0A7M7KVS3-F1
#
_entry.id   AF-A0A7M7KVS3-F1
#
_cell.length_a   1.000
_cell.length_b   1.000
_cell.length_c   1.000
_cell.angle_alpha   90.00
_cell.angle_beta   90.00
_cell.angle_gamma   90.00
#
_symmetry.space_group_name_H-M   'P 1'
#
loop_
_entity.id
_entity.type
_entity.pdbx_description
1 polymer ?
#
loop_
_entity_poly.entity_id
_entity_poly.type
_entity_poly.pdbx_seq_one_letter_code
_entity_poly.pdbx_strand_id
1 'polypeptide(L)'
;MNALKIRDVLARLICYLLLKLLKLLHCDYLIKDDIHVFELVRILLCYIYFRYGRQSVFPTYNFCSPDPVRRGYVMRAEEQKLEYPVSHKDFENEGPQELLLTGTQTSGELLVIRMIRAEQRQAEIQIVLRDSKGRVFVSPHGAAPHSSESSKTSINAYQALRLDISQGNKYQAGGLRLMCMEPMRKWRIAYNGMMIQAETGCAVYVSFVLLWFNFTHVMDWTSMVSINRLMKFCLQNGGPDDRLSDAIASIELCRKHLKGYEQSGYYVGTIKINENSSFHGGSAATTGQFEAGGENASFWEEKLHLRGNFIRIRHPQGLGVDRSGLKEISHQIAVSARGHIVQISTLNFSHTSRNLAFGSFVGTSGFKDSLEHVLNQQNAEAKLEDVLTSPVLQLQTFELSHEFLRSEGASLQSFKSVLGWNNNLDVSAFDAMIDGINAVGITIRSITTGVSSVNLSQPPLNILDFGERILCSTACPPHVASDPDSNTSETPSAEVPYVVSLFDSKCKNRDLTGGKGSSLAVLSELSHLTSNEAKFVVPNGVVVTTEAFRRFLLSPKVSALEKDLHKVLSTSTVEEVKLITDQCKQRVQNEPVPSCISKQIIDRLKEIFPDLPSKRFAIRSSCAGEDSEDMSAAGQMDTFLGVRGEKEIIAAIVKCWSSQFSHIAIEYKRRYGQELLSEMAVVVMEMVAADSAGVMLTCDPLTGDPSTIYITSNFGLGESVVSALADPDTVRVHRDISGKITVNQVDIGKKNVKIIMDEVGGTREEKLASSEEATDASISVHQAVELARVGTEVEKCYGDWRDVEWALQGHTLFLLQARPITFMDKPSDEEISLDMEIPARNENTIISTANVGEVLNRAITPLGIDLVCKQCGISMKQYKAKSSRMRRAPLSPYFESILKVSHHHYFIDLIEWIRAFATNAKDIQIMESLMLNVRGRVPDDPLFYENIDDPSDLQPYVPYWERTADTIHMKYIAKLNWRYNYYLCHKRARFPMDNMSVEELLDGLIIALTTSIDCAVRPHVNASNGSLLWSNDIVNYIKSINDESTVTVYGYLSRLLGSAHDVVSCEVPKVLEKMSQVIQSEIGRDNFLNASNEEALTLLKNEMSYPLSSKALKKFLEDHGHRGYNEFDPYRKPWALNAVPVVATLQAMLKSESVGLRNKKIDSVWASIKNIPCKLTFWHKLRLSVLVYFARKGVGIRENTKSLWIWAQHVIRLWCWALGRKLKAEGRLPDEELLFFCTLSELHKGLSSQTPIPQTCQIAVPRVHPR
;
A
#
# COMPACT_ATOMS: atom_id res chain seq x y z
N MET A 1 21.64 5.26 -18.99
CA MET A 1 21.99 6.70 -18.87
C MET A 1 22.64 7.30 -20.10
N ASN A 2 23.64 6.67 -20.75
CA ASN A 2 24.36 7.29 -21.88
C ASN A 2 23.50 7.53 -23.14
N ALA A 3 22.56 6.64 -23.49
CA ALA A 3 21.62 6.88 -24.60
C ALA A 3 20.62 8.04 -24.34
N LEU A 4 20.37 8.38 -23.07
CA LEU A 4 19.43 9.44 -22.66
C LEU A 4 20.05 10.83 -22.81
N LYS A 5 21.33 10.99 -22.43
CA LYS A 5 22.11 12.22 -22.69
C LYS A 5 22.28 12.43 -24.20
N ILE A 6 22.48 11.36 -24.96
CA ILE A 6 22.62 11.42 -26.43
C ILE A 6 21.33 11.93 -27.10
N ARG A 7 20.13 11.50 -26.68
CA ARG A 7 18.85 12.01 -27.23
C ARG A 7 18.61 13.49 -26.97
N ASP A 8 18.89 13.98 -25.75
CA ASP A 8 18.71 15.39 -25.39
C ASP A 8 19.72 16.28 -26.12
N VAL A 9 20.98 15.82 -26.22
CA VAL A 9 22.01 16.46 -27.04
C VAL A 9 21.61 16.46 -28.53
N LEU A 10 21.07 15.36 -29.06
CA LEU A 10 20.57 15.30 -30.45
C LEU A 10 19.40 16.24 -30.69
N ALA A 11 18.44 16.34 -29.77
CA ALA A 11 17.32 17.27 -29.90
C ALA A 11 17.81 18.72 -29.89
N ARG A 12 18.72 19.08 -28.97
CA ARG A 12 19.37 20.40 -28.92
C ARG A 12 20.19 20.67 -30.19
N LEU A 13 20.91 19.68 -30.70
CA LEU A 13 21.72 19.78 -31.91
C LEU A 13 20.84 19.93 -33.16
N ILE A 14 19.74 19.17 -33.28
CA ILE A 14 18.77 19.28 -34.38
C ILE A 14 18.11 20.66 -34.36
N CYS A 15 17.67 21.14 -33.19
CA CYS A 15 17.13 22.49 -33.05
C CYS A 15 18.16 23.56 -33.42
N TYR A 16 19.41 23.42 -32.96
CA TYR A 16 20.51 24.34 -33.27
C TYR A 16 20.86 24.34 -34.77
N LEU A 17 20.93 23.17 -35.40
CA LEU A 17 21.21 23.02 -36.83
C LEU A 17 20.08 23.60 -37.68
N LEU A 18 18.81 23.37 -37.31
CA LEU A 18 17.65 23.98 -37.97
C LEU A 18 17.62 25.51 -37.80
N LEU A 19 17.97 26.03 -36.63
CA LEU A 19 18.15 27.47 -36.38
C LEU A 19 19.28 28.07 -37.23
N LYS A 20 20.40 27.37 -37.37
CA LYS A 20 21.48 27.75 -38.28
C LYS A 20 21.06 27.68 -39.74
N LEU A 21 20.28 26.67 -40.12
CA LEU A 21 19.75 26.51 -41.47
C LEU A 21 18.79 27.66 -41.82
N LEU A 22 17.94 28.09 -40.89
CA LEU A 22 17.05 29.25 -41.03
C LEU A 22 17.82 30.58 -41.13
N LYS A 23 18.93 30.71 -40.39
CA LYS A 23 19.86 31.84 -40.55
C LYS A 23 20.63 31.81 -41.87
N LEU A 24 20.94 30.63 -42.40
CA LEU A 24 21.56 30.45 -43.72
C LEU A 24 20.55 30.70 -44.86
N LEU A 25 19.27 30.43 -44.61
CA LEU A 25 18.14 30.72 -45.50
C LEU A 25 17.66 32.17 -45.39
N HIS A 26 18.36 33.05 -44.65
CA HIS A 26 18.29 34.51 -44.84
C HIS A 26 18.86 34.88 -46.23
N CYS A 27 18.16 34.48 -47.30
CA CYS A 27 18.11 35.28 -48.51
C CYS A 27 17.07 36.37 -48.25
N ASP A 28 17.46 37.63 -48.37
CA ASP A 28 16.67 38.86 -48.09
C ASP A 28 15.33 38.99 -48.86
N TYR A 29 14.88 37.95 -49.57
CA TYR A 29 13.72 37.98 -50.46
C TYR A 29 12.43 37.37 -49.89
N LEU A 30 12.46 36.71 -48.73
CA LEU A 30 11.28 36.02 -48.15
C LEU A 30 10.58 36.79 -47.01
N ILE A 31 11.07 37.96 -46.63
CA ILE A 31 10.65 38.64 -45.37
C ILE A 31 9.44 39.58 -45.56
N LYS A 32 8.94 39.82 -46.78
CA LYS A 32 7.84 40.78 -46.95
C LYS A 32 6.42 40.24 -46.76
N ASP A 33 6.16 38.94 -46.95
CA ASP A 33 4.76 38.45 -46.92
C ASP A 33 4.50 37.14 -46.14
N ASP A 34 5.49 36.42 -45.62
CA ASP A 34 5.27 35.10 -44.98
C ASP A 34 5.73 34.99 -43.52
N ILE A 35 5.04 35.72 -42.63
CA ILE A 35 5.06 35.50 -41.17
C ILE A 35 4.72 34.04 -40.81
N HIS A 36 3.96 33.35 -41.68
CA HIS A 36 3.47 32.00 -41.46
C HIS A 36 4.57 30.92 -41.46
N VAL A 37 5.64 31.04 -42.27
CA VAL A 37 6.67 29.99 -42.35
C VAL A 37 7.55 30.00 -41.10
N PHE A 38 7.91 31.17 -40.58
CA PHE A 38 8.70 31.30 -39.36
C PHE A 38 7.93 30.76 -38.14
N GLU A 39 6.64 31.06 -38.02
CA GLU A 39 5.76 30.48 -37.00
C GLU A 39 5.63 28.97 -37.11
N LEU A 40 5.50 28.43 -38.33
CA LEU A 40 5.36 26.98 -38.53
C LEU A 40 6.63 26.22 -38.13
N VAL A 41 7.80 26.79 -38.41
CA VAL A 41 9.09 26.23 -37.99
C VAL A 41 9.30 26.38 -36.48
N ARG A 42 8.87 27.50 -35.88
CA ARG A 42 8.85 27.70 -34.42
C ARG A 42 7.99 26.66 -33.72
N ILE A 43 6.77 26.42 -34.23
CA ILE A 43 5.85 25.39 -33.74
C ILE A 43 6.48 24.00 -33.88
N LEU A 44 7.09 23.69 -35.03
CA LEU A 44 7.73 22.40 -35.28
C LEU A 44 8.92 22.14 -34.35
N LEU A 45 9.78 23.15 -34.11
CA LEU A 45 10.94 23.04 -33.23
C LEU A 45 10.52 22.81 -31.77
N CYS A 46 9.55 23.57 -31.27
CA CYS A 46 9.03 23.38 -29.93
C CYS A 46 8.25 22.05 -29.80
N TYR A 47 7.54 21.61 -30.85
CA TYR A 47 6.91 20.28 -30.91
C TYR A 47 7.95 19.17 -30.81
N ILE A 48 9.05 19.24 -31.58
CA ILE A 48 10.15 18.28 -31.51
C ILE A 48 10.80 18.33 -30.12
N TYR A 49 11.08 19.51 -29.59
CA TYR A 49 11.68 19.67 -28.27
C TYR A 49 10.82 19.05 -27.16
N PHE A 50 9.50 19.25 -27.16
CA PHE A 50 8.59 18.60 -26.21
C PHE A 50 8.46 17.09 -26.45
N ARG A 51 8.31 16.65 -27.70
CA ARG A 51 8.15 15.23 -28.07
C ARG A 51 9.35 14.40 -27.63
N TYR A 52 10.57 14.95 -27.73
CA TYR A 52 11.82 14.25 -27.42
C TYR A 52 12.37 14.58 -26.02
N GLY A 53 12.02 15.73 -25.45
CA GLY A 53 12.45 16.17 -24.12
C GLY A 53 11.54 15.74 -22.96
N ARG A 54 10.32 15.24 -23.23
CA ARG A 54 9.42 14.65 -22.23
C ARG A 54 9.96 13.32 -21.75
N GLN A 55 10.29 13.27 -20.46
CA GLN A 55 10.57 12.04 -19.76
C GLN A 55 9.50 11.89 -18.71
N SER A 56 8.76 10.78 -18.79
CA SER A 56 7.86 10.41 -17.71
C SER A 56 8.69 10.25 -16.44
N VAL A 57 8.17 10.77 -15.33
CA VAL A 57 8.74 10.51 -14.00
C VAL A 57 8.60 9.02 -13.66
N PHE A 58 7.63 8.35 -14.29
CA PHE A 58 7.35 6.94 -14.10
C PHE A 58 8.17 6.07 -15.06
N PRO A 59 8.73 4.98 -14.55
CA PRO A 59 9.50 4.09 -15.37
C PRO A 59 8.53 3.27 -16.25
N THR A 60 8.83 3.11 -17.55
CA THR A 60 7.89 2.48 -18.50
C THR A 60 7.81 0.98 -18.30
N TYR A 61 6.60 0.44 -18.20
CA TYR A 61 6.35 -0.99 -18.13
C TYR A 61 6.37 -1.63 -19.50
N ASN A 62 7.05 -2.77 -19.60
CA ASN A 62 7.02 -3.60 -20.80
C ASN A 62 6.54 -4.99 -20.40
N PHE A 63 5.23 -5.20 -20.55
CA PHE A 63 4.58 -6.48 -20.23
C PHE A 63 5.11 -7.65 -21.07
N CYS A 64 5.86 -7.40 -22.16
CA CYS A 64 6.51 -8.43 -22.97
C CYS A 64 7.99 -8.65 -22.60
N SER A 65 8.52 -7.96 -21.59
CA SER A 65 9.90 -8.14 -21.14
C SER A 65 10.08 -9.49 -20.42
N PRO A 66 11.26 -10.14 -20.55
CA PRO A 66 11.59 -11.29 -19.72
C PRO A 66 11.90 -10.90 -18.26
N ASP A 67 12.20 -9.62 -18.01
CA ASP A 67 12.50 -9.10 -16.68
C ASP A 67 11.20 -8.93 -15.86
N PRO A 68 11.08 -9.59 -14.69
CA PRO A 68 9.87 -9.59 -13.84
C PRO A 68 9.51 -8.21 -13.30
N VAL A 69 10.51 -7.36 -12.99
CA VAL A 69 10.33 -5.98 -12.55
C VAL A 69 9.80 -5.14 -13.70
N ARG A 70 10.36 -5.32 -14.91
CA ARG A 70 9.88 -4.60 -16.09
C ARG A 70 8.48 -5.00 -16.52
N ARG A 71 8.10 -6.24 -16.21
CA ARG A 71 6.82 -6.86 -16.57
C ARG A 71 5.70 -6.52 -15.58
N GLY A 72 6.01 -5.97 -14.40
CA GLY A 72 5.02 -5.56 -13.40
C GLY A 72 4.66 -6.62 -12.35
N TYR A 73 5.50 -7.65 -12.19
CA TYR A 73 5.34 -8.62 -11.09
C TYR A 73 5.96 -8.14 -9.79
N VAL A 74 7.19 -7.65 -9.89
CA VAL A 74 7.95 -7.11 -8.77
C VAL A 74 7.89 -5.60 -8.88
N MET A 75 7.65 -4.96 -7.74
CA MET A 75 7.58 -3.52 -7.64
C MET A 75 8.94 -2.88 -7.97
N ARG A 76 8.95 -1.72 -8.62
CA ARG A 76 10.18 -1.01 -8.96
C ARG A 76 10.69 -0.18 -7.78
N ALA A 77 11.98 -0.24 -7.49
CA ALA A 77 12.59 0.58 -6.44
C ALA A 77 12.38 2.09 -6.68
N GLU A 78 12.31 2.50 -7.95
CA GLU A 78 12.04 3.89 -8.31
C GLU A 78 10.64 4.35 -7.88
N GLU A 79 9.64 3.47 -7.90
CA GLU A 79 8.29 3.80 -7.43
C GLU A 79 8.23 3.94 -5.90
N GLN A 80 9.02 3.14 -5.17
CA GLN A 80 9.17 3.30 -3.72
C GLN A 80 9.79 4.65 -3.42
N LYS A 81 10.89 4.99 -4.10
CA LYS A 81 11.52 6.30 -3.96
C LYS A 81 10.56 7.43 -4.34
N LEU A 82 9.63 7.21 -5.28
CA LEU A 82 8.63 8.19 -5.66
C LEU A 82 7.55 8.38 -4.61
N GLU A 83 7.09 7.33 -3.93
CA GLU A 83 5.99 7.39 -2.93
C GLU A 83 6.45 7.59 -1.50
N TYR A 84 7.69 7.28 -1.16
CA TYR A 84 8.17 7.40 0.21
C TYR A 84 8.53 8.85 0.55
N PRO A 85 8.41 9.25 1.83
CA PRO A 85 9.00 10.48 2.32
C PRO A 85 10.45 10.60 1.87
N VAL A 86 10.82 11.75 1.32
CA VAL A 86 12.23 12.06 1.08
C VAL A 86 12.91 12.23 2.45
N SER A 87 14.13 11.69 2.57
CA SER A 87 14.95 11.80 3.79
C SER A 87 15.31 13.26 4.05
N HIS A 88 15.49 13.67 5.31
CA HIS A 88 15.82 15.06 5.65
C HIS A 88 17.09 15.58 4.95
N LYS A 89 18.09 14.71 4.75
CA LYS A 89 19.31 15.03 4.00
C LYS A 89 19.04 15.26 2.50
N ASP A 90 18.10 14.53 1.93
CA ASP A 90 17.76 14.63 0.52
C ASP A 90 16.80 15.80 0.22
N PHE A 91 16.23 16.48 1.22
CA PHE A 91 15.46 17.71 1.00
C PHE A 91 16.31 18.80 0.33
N GLU A 92 17.60 18.87 0.67
CA GLU A 92 18.55 19.77 0.02
C GLU A 92 18.63 19.53 -1.49
N ASN A 93 18.30 18.31 -1.97
CA ASN A 93 18.33 17.92 -3.37
C ASN A 93 16.94 17.92 -4.04
N GLU A 94 15.88 17.54 -3.33
CA GLU A 94 14.57 17.30 -3.93
C GLU A 94 13.50 18.37 -3.61
N GLY A 95 13.72 19.23 -2.61
CA GLY A 95 12.81 20.33 -2.21
C GLY A 95 11.56 19.88 -1.42
N PRO A 96 10.66 20.83 -1.08
CA PRO A 96 9.44 20.54 -0.32
C PRO A 96 8.52 19.52 -1.00
N GLN A 97 7.78 18.74 -0.20
CA GLN A 97 6.84 17.74 -0.71
C GLN A 97 5.42 18.08 -0.31
N GLU A 98 4.48 17.94 -1.23
CA GLU A 98 3.06 18.15 -0.97
C GLU A 98 2.24 16.91 -1.33
N LEU A 99 1.34 16.55 -0.42
CA LEU A 99 0.33 15.51 -0.56
C LEU A 99 -1.04 16.16 -0.44
N LEU A 100 -1.92 15.87 -1.39
CA LEU A 100 -3.29 16.34 -1.41
C LEU A 100 -4.23 15.17 -1.72
N LEU A 101 -5.10 14.88 -0.76
CA LEU A 101 -6.06 13.79 -0.82
C LEU A 101 -7.46 14.40 -0.74
N THR A 102 -8.30 14.07 -1.70
CA THR A 102 -9.68 14.56 -1.78
C THR A 102 -10.62 13.38 -1.95
N GLY A 103 -11.79 13.42 -1.34
CA GLY A 103 -12.80 12.36 -1.43
C GLY A 103 -14.21 12.88 -1.16
N THR A 104 -15.20 12.42 -1.90
CA THR A 104 -16.61 12.76 -1.67
C THR A 104 -17.55 11.60 -1.98
N GLN A 105 -18.80 11.72 -1.56
CA GLN A 105 -19.88 10.78 -1.85
C GLN A 105 -21.14 11.55 -2.31
N THR A 106 -22.06 10.87 -2.99
CA THR A 106 -23.32 11.44 -3.51
C THR A 106 -24.21 12.03 -2.42
N SER A 107 -24.13 11.52 -1.20
CA SER A 107 -24.86 11.99 -0.02
C SER A 107 -24.31 13.30 0.57
N GLY A 108 -23.15 13.77 0.10
CA GLY A 108 -22.58 15.09 0.42
C GLY A 108 -21.39 15.07 1.39
N GLU A 109 -20.98 13.90 1.87
CA GLU A 109 -19.77 13.69 2.67
C GLU A 109 -18.53 14.13 1.89
N LEU A 110 -17.55 14.68 2.60
CA LEU A 110 -16.34 15.27 2.00
C LEU A 110 -15.14 15.04 2.92
N LEU A 111 -14.01 14.67 2.33
CA LEU A 111 -12.72 14.65 2.99
C LEU A 111 -11.70 15.38 2.12
N VAL A 112 -10.98 16.32 2.71
CA VAL A 112 -9.81 16.96 2.12
C VAL A 112 -8.68 16.88 3.13
N ILE A 113 -7.57 16.26 2.76
CA ILE A 113 -6.34 16.22 3.56
C ILE A 113 -5.22 16.80 2.72
N ARG A 114 -4.52 17.78 3.28
CA ARG A 114 -3.33 18.37 2.68
C ARG A 114 -2.19 18.33 3.67
N MET A 115 -1.03 17.87 3.22
CA MET A 115 0.21 17.90 3.99
C MET A 115 1.32 18.49 3.13
N ILE A 116 1.97 19.56 3.61
CA ILE A 116 3.22 20.06 3.05
C ILE A 116 4.34 19.76 4.02
N ARG A 117 5.40 19.13 3.53
CA ARG A 117 6.67 18.97 4.24
C ARG A 117 7.66 20.02 3.75
N ALA A 118 8.25 20.76 4.69
CA ALA A 118 9.26 21.77 4.45
C ALA A 118 10.62 21.35 5.02
N GLU A 119 11.64 22.19 4.81
CA GLU A 119 12.97 22.01 5.42
C GLU A 119 12.87 22.08 6.96
N GLN A 120 13.91 21.61 7.65
CA GLN A 120 14.03 21.68 9.13
C GLN A 120 12.93 20.94 9.92
N ARG A 121 12.40 19.84 9.36
CA ARG A 121 11.40 18.95 10.02
C ARG A 121 10.07 19.63 10.36
N GLN A 122 9.60 20.45 9.44
CA GLN A 122 8.34 21.15 9.61
C GLN A 122 7.30 20.63 8.64
N ALA A 123 6.09 20.39 9.12
CA ALA A 123 4.95 20.06 8.29
C ALA A 123 3.75 20.96 8.55
N GLU A 124 3.12 21.41 7.47
CA GLU A 124 1.80 22.04 7.49
C GLU A 124 0.75 20.98 7.17
N ILE A 125 -0.32 20.91 7.96
CA ILE A 125 -1.42 19.97 7.73
C ILE A 125 -2.75 20.71 7.78
N GLN A 126 -3.59 20.46 6.78
CA GLN A 126 -4.96 20.94 6.71
C GLN A 126 -5.88 19.74 6.48
N ILE A 127 -6.92 19.61 7.30
CA ILE A 127 -7.93 18.56 7.18
C ILE A 127 -9.30 19.23 7.21
N VAL A 128 -10.13 18.92 6.22
CA VAL A 128 -11.56 19.29 6.18
C VAL A 128 -12.35 18.00 6.04
N LEU A 129 -13.30 17.80 6.95
CA LEU A 129 -14.21 16.67 6.96
C LEU A 129 -15.64 17.18 7.00
N ARG A 130 -16.51 16.62 6.17
CA ARG A 130 -17.97 16.76 6.29
C ARG A 130 -18.58 15.38 6.46
N ASP A 131 -19.36 15.21 7.51
CA ASP A 131 -20.05 13.95 7.82
C ASP A 131 -21.40 13.83 7.11
N SER A 132 -22.05 12.66 7.25
CA SER A 132 -23.39 12.39 6.70
C SER A 132 -24.50 13.32 7.21
N LYS A 133 -24.31 13.95 8.38
CA LYS A 133 -25.24 14.95 8.95
C LYS A 133 -25.00 16.35 8.38
N GLY A 134 -24.00 16.52 7.52
CA GLY A 134 -23.62 17.80 6.93
C GLY A 134 -22.78 18.71 7.83
N ARG A 135 -22.36 18.23 9.01
CA ARG A 135 -21.48 18.98 9.94
C ARG A 135 -20.09 19.06 9.34
N VAL A 136 -19.46 20.23 9.40
CA VAL A 136 -18.11 20.46 8.86
C VAL A 136 -17.11 20.59 10.00
N PHE A 137 -16.07 19.77 9.96
CA PHE A 137 -14.95 19.78 10.88
C PHE A 137 -13.68 20.22 10.15
N VAL A 138 -12.96 21.17 10.72
CA VAL A 138 -11.72 21.70 10.16
C VAL A 138 -10.59 21.54 11.16
N SER A 139 -9.41 21.12 10.71
CA SER A 139 -8.24 21.07 11.59
C SER A 139 -7.99 22.45 12.22
N PRO A 140 -7.39 22.54 13.43
CA PRO A 140 -7.14 23.80 14.12
C PRO A 140 -6.04 24.68 13.48
N HIS A 141 -6.10 24.91 12.18
CA HIS A 141 -5.76 26.14 11.44
C HIS A 141 -5.88 25.88 9.92
N GLY A 142 -6.42 26.86 9.21
CA GLY A 142 -6.68 26.85 7.76
C GLY A 142 -7.55 28.00 7.26
N ALA A 143 -8.32 28.69 8.11
CA ALA A 143 -9.10 29.86 7.71
C ALA A 143 -9.20 30.90 8.84
N ALA A 144 -8.73 32.12 8.57
CA ALA A 144 -9.43 33.29 9.06
C ALA A 144 -10.45 33.67 7.98
N PRO A 145 -11.76 33.46 8.16
CA PRO A 145 -12.73 34.19 7.37
C PRO A 145 -12.68 35.64 7.85
N HIS A 146 -12.57 36.58 6.90
CA HIS A 146 -12.60 38.01 7.15
C HIS A 146 -13.77 38.40 8.06
N SER A 147 -13.48 38.80 9.31
CA SER A 147 -14.28 39.78 10.03
C SER A 147 -13.38 41.00 10.26
N SER A 148 -13.80 42.11 9.67
CA SER A 148 -13.26 43.45 9.87
C SER A 148 -13.05 43.79 11.34
N GLU A 149 -11.86 44.34 11.63
CA GLU A 149 -11.50 45.21 12.75
C GLU A 149 -11.87 44.80 14.19
N SER A 150 -10.82 44.74 15.03
CA SER A 150 -10.80 44.73 16.50
C SER A 150 -10.98 43.38 17.23
N SER A 151 -9.89 42.59 17.30
CA SER A 151 -9.39 42.00 18.56
C SER A 151 -8.09 41.21 18.31
N LYS A 152 -6.96 41.90 18.47
CA LYS A 152 -5.66 41.26 18.61
C LYS A 152 -5.55 40.68 20.02
N THR A 153 -6.07 39.48 20.24
CA THR A 153 -5.84 38.72 21.47
C THR A 153 -5.60 37.25 21.16
N SER A 154 -4.31 36.91 21.05
CA SER A 154 -3.70 35.64 21.48
C SER A 154 -4.45 34.33 21.16
N ILE A 155 -4.33 33.85 19.92
CA ILE A 155 -4.55 32.43 19.53
C ILE A 155 -3.22 31.84 19.00
N ASN A 156 -2.10 32.18 19.64
CA ASN A 156 -0.75 31.80 19.19
C ASN A 156 -0.24 30.47 19.78
N ALA A 157 -0.98 29.81 20.67
CA ALA A 157 -0.41 28.72 21.49
C ALA A 157 -0.30 27.35 20.78
N TYR A 158 -1.15 27.05 19.80
CA TYR A 158 -1.07 25.80 19.01
C TYR A 158 -0.32 25.97 17.69
N GLN A 159 0.32 27.12 17.48
CA GLN A 159 0.81 27.60 16.18
C GLN A 159 2.28 27.25 15.86
N ALA A 160 2.93 26.38 16.63
CA ALA A 160 4.28 25.91 16.30
C ALA A 160 4.19 24.61 15.50
N LEU A 161 4.36 24.74 14.18
CA LEU A 161 4.75 23.73 13.18
C LEU A 161 4.77 22.28 13.71
N ARG A 162 3.82 21.48 13.23
CA ARG A 162 3.76 20.04 13.55
C ARG A 162 5.11 19.43 13.13
N LEU A 163 5.86 18.90 14.09
CA LEU A 163 7.14 18.25 13.85
C LEU A 163 6.94 17.15 12.80
N ASP A 164 7.65 17.26 11.68
CA ASP A 164 7.68 16.25 10.64
C ASP A 164 8.56 15.09 11.10
N ILE A 165 7.92 13.97 11.41
CA ILE A 165 8.57 12.71 11.80
C ILE A 165 8.40 11.64 10.71
N SER A 166 8.14 12.08 9.47
CA SER A 166 7.98 11.17 8.33
C SER A 166 9.27 10.39 8.04
N GLN A 167 9.18 9.06 8.03
CA GLN A 167 10.31 8.16 7.78
C GLN A 167 9.86 6.91 7.02
N GLY A 168 10.78 6.30 6.24
CA GLY A 168 10.54 5.02 5.60
C GLY A 168 9.39 5.08 4.61
N ASN A 169 8.28 4.42 4.89
CA ASN A 169 7.05 4.45 4.09
C ASN A 169 5.90 5.26 4.74
N LYS A 170 6.17 6.02 5.81
CA LYS A 170 5.16 6.71 6.61
C LYS A 170 5.37 8.23 6.57
N TYR A 171 4.32 8.97 6.21
CA TYR A 171 4.22 10.41 6.44
C TYR A 171 3.53 10.65 7.77
N GLN A 172 4.11 11.47 8.63
CA GLN A 172 3.57 11.67 9.96
C GLN A 172 3.85 13.06 10.50
N ALA A 173 2.78 13.76 10.90
CA ALA A 173 2.84 15.02 11.63
C ALA A 173 1.47 15.34 12.28
N GLY A 174 1.48 15.97 13.46
CA GLY A 174 0.31 16.45 14.23
C GLY A 174 -0.97 15.61 14.09
N GLY A 175 -0.87 14.34 14.50
CA GLY A 175 -1.98 13.40 14.54
C GLY A 175 -2.32 12.73 13.20
N LEU A 176 -1.84 13.25 12.07
CA LEU A 176 -2.01 12.63 10.75
C LEU A 176 -0.87 11.62 10.49
N ARG A 177 -1.24 10.43 10.04
CA ARG A 177 -0.35 9.35 9.60
C ARG A 177 -0.81 8.83 8.24
N LEU A 178 0.04 8.96 7.22
CA LEU A 178 -0.18 8.39 5.88
C LEU A 178 0.88 7.32 5.64
N MET A 179 0.49 6.04 5.72
CA MET A 179 1.39 4.91 5.49
C MET A 179 1.17 4.36 4.09
N CYS A 180 2.22 4.38 3.27
CA CYS A 180 2.23 3.74 1.97
C CYS A 180 2.34 2.22 2.18
N MET A 181 1.24 1.51 1.91
CA MET A 181 1.15 0.05 2.08
C MET A 181 1.68 -0.66 0.84
N GLU A 182 1.20 -0.22 -0.33
CA GLU A 182 1.69 -0.67 -1.63
C GLU A 182 1.82 0.55 -2.55
N PRO A 183 3.03 0.88 -3.02
CA PRO A 183 3.18 2.10 -3.77
C PRO A 183 2.37 2.15 -5.07
N MET A 184 1.77 3.31 -5.35
CA MET A 184 0.88 3.60 -6.48
C MET A 184 -0.42 2.78 -6.47
N ARG A 185 -0.73 2.12 -5.35
CA ARG A 185 -1.85 1.17 -5.22
C ARG A 185 -2.67 1.40 -3.96
N LYS A 186 -2.01 1.53 -2.82
CA LYS A 186 -2.69 1.45 -1.53
C LYS A 186 -2.01 2.27 -0.44
N TRP A 187 -2.81 3.06 0.25
CA TRP A 187 -2.39 3.89 1.37
C TRP A 187 -3.31 3.65 2.56
N ARG A 188 -2.73 3.63 3.76
CA ARG A 188 -3.47 3.70 5.03
C ARG A 188 -3.36 5.11 5.57
N ILE A 189 -4.51 5.73 5.85
CA ILE A 189 -4.64 7.14 6.21
C ILE A 189 -5.31 7.19 7.57
N ALA A 190 -4.56 7.55 8.59
CA ALA A 190 -5.03 7.63 9.96
C ALA A 190 -4.92 9.06 10.47
N TYR A 191 -5.95 9.52 11.17
CA TYR A 191 -5.93 10.78 11.89
C TYR A 191 -6.47 10.58 13.29
N ASN A 192 -5.85 11.25 14.26
CA ASN A 192 -6.33 11.29 15.63
C ASN A 192 -5.97 12.66 16.22
N GLY A 193 -6.97 13.50 16.49
CA GLY A 193 -6.72 14.87 16.90
C GLY A 193 -7.98 15.67 17.19
N MET A 194 -7.78 16.86 17.76
CA MET A 194 -8.84 17.84 17.91
C MET A 194 -9.08 18.57 16.57
N MET A 195 -10.35 18.76 16.23
CA MET A 195 -10.81 19.59 15.10
C MET A 195 -11.80 20.64 15.61
N ILE A 196 -12.03 21.69 14.83
CA ILE A 196 -13.02 22.73 15.12
C ILE A 196 -14.24 22.45 14.25
N GLN A 197 -15.41 22.33 14.88
CA GLN A 197 -16.67 22.27 14.15
C GLN A 197 -17.02 23.67 13.63
N ALA A 198 -17.23 23.82 12.32
CA ALA A 198 -17.40 25.10 11.66
C ALA A 198 -18.68 25.84 12.08
N GLU A 199 -19.77 25.10 12.36
CA GLU A 199 -21.06 25.70 12.71
C GLU A 199 -21.08 26.25 14.15
N THR A 200 -20.40 25.58 15.07
CA THR A 200 -20.43 25.89 16.51
C THR A 200 -19.17 26.62 16.99
N GLY A 201 -18.06 26.50 16.26
CA GLY A 201 -16.73 26.92 16.69
C GLY A 201 -16.15 26.05 17.81
N CYS A 202 -16.83 24.98 18.22
CA CYS A 202 -16.40 24.11 19.31
C CYS A 202 -15.27 23.17 18.87
N ALA A 203 -14.34 22.92 19.78
CA ALA A 203 -13.32 21.90 19.60
C ALA A 203 -13.93 20.52 19.85
N VAL A 204 -13.72 19.60 18.91
CA VAL A 204 -14.26 18.24 18.91
C VAL A 204 -13.14 17.24 18.64
N TYR A 205 -13.11 16.16 19.41
CA TYR A 205 -12.20 15.06 19.17
C TYR A 205 -12.68 14.23 17.98
N VAL A 206 -11.82 14.09 16.97
CA VAL A 206 -12.07 13.31 15.75
C VAL A 206 -10.94 12.31 15.55
N SER A 207 -11.30 11.06 15.29
CA SER A 207 -10.38 10.03 14.85
C SER A 207 -10.92 9.27 13.66
N PHE A 208 -10.05 8.89 12.74
CA PHE A 208 -10.42 8.05 11.62
C PHE A 208 -9.26 7.22 11.11
N VAL A 209 -9.59 6.06 10.54
CA VAL A 209 -8.67 5.26 9.74
C VAL A 209 -9.37 4.92 8.43
N LEU A 210 -8.74 5.30 7.33
CA LEU A 210 -9.23 5.11 5.97
C LEU A 210 -8.16 4.38 5.15
N LEU A 211 -8.58 3.38 4.39
CA LEU A 211 -7.78 2.76 3.35
C LEU A 211 -8.10 3.44 2.02
N TRP A 212 -7.08 3.97 1.36
CA TRP A 212 -7.17 4.41 -0.01
C TRP A 212 -6.65 3.32 -0.94
N PHE A 213 -7.41 3.04 -1.99
CA PHE A 213 -7.00 2.13 -3.06
C PHE A 213 -7.15 2.81 -4.41
N ASN A 214 -6.22 2.51 -5.31
CA ASN A 214 -6.26 3.06 -6.65
C ASN A 214 -7.37 2.44 -7.50
N PHE A 215 -8.04 3.25 -8.32
CA PHE A 215 -8.93 2.77 -9.38
C PHE A 215 -8.54 3.27 -10.78
N THR A 216 -7.57 4.18 -10.92
CA THR A 216 -7.09 4.64 -12.24
C THR A 216 -5.60 4.41 -12.47
N HIS A 217 -5.18 4.63 -13.71
CA HIS A 217 -3.79 4.78 -14.07
C HIS A 217 -3.21 6.04 -13.43
N VAL A 218 -1.92 6.00 -13.10
CA VAL A 218 -1.21 7.18 -12.60
C VAL A 218 -1.13 8.23 -13.71
N MET A 219 -1.65 9.41 -13.43
CA MET A 219 -1.56 10.58 -14.29
C MET A 219 -0.27 11.33 -14.00
N ASP A 220 0.71 11.15 -14.87
CA ASP A 220 1.96 11.89 -14.82
C ASP A 220 1.85 13.23 -15.54
N TRP A 221 1.96 14.32 -14.79
CA TRP A 221 1.81 15.66 -15.34
C TRP A 221 2.88 15.97 -16.40
N THR A 222 4.08 15.39 -16.32
CA THR A 222 5.15 15.63 -17.29
C THR A 222 4.84 15.05 -18.68
N SER A 223 4.27 13.85 -18.70
CA SER A 223 4.10 13.07 -19.93
C SER A 223 2.69 13.18 -20.50
N MET A 224 1.67 13.40 -19.65
CA MET A 224 0.27 13.34 -20.04
C MET A 224 -0.35 14.72 -20.34
N VAL A 225 0.26 15.87 -20.04
CA VAL A 225 -0.36 17.15 -20.45
C VAL A 225 -0.41 17.29 -21.98
N SER A 226 -1.45 17.88 -22.57
CA SER A 226 -1.55 18.05 -24.04
C SER A 226 -0.43 18.93 -24.61
N ILE A 227 0.33 18.41 -25.58
CA ILE A 227 1.42 19.14 -26.24
C ILE A 227 0.90 20.38 -26.96
N ASN A 228 -0.24 20.28 -27.65
CA ASN A 228 -0.80 21.37 -28.43
C ASN A 228 -1.23 22.54 -27.55
N ARG A 229 -1.72 22.27 -26.33
CA ARG A 229 -2.17 23.33 -25.42
C ARG A 229 -1.01 23.98 -24.66
N LEU A 230 -0.01 23.20 -24.21
CA LEU A 230 1.24 23.75 -23.68
C LEU A 230 1.95 24.63 -24.72
N MET A 231 1.94 24.19 -25.97
CA MET A 231 2.46 24.96 -27.09
C MET A 231 1.72 26.29 -27.25
N LYS A 232 0.38 26.30 -27.20
CA LYS A 232 -0.40 27.55 -27.21
C LYS A 232 -0.01 28.44 -26.02
N PHE A 233 0.07 27.90 -24.82
CA PHE A 233 0.49 28.65 -23.62
C PHE A 233 1.88 29.29 -23.80
N CYS A 234 2.87 28.52 -24.27
CA CYS A 234 4.24 29.02 -24.47
C CYS A 234 4.39 29.99 -25.66
N LEU A 235 3.49 29.95 -26.66
CA LEU A 235 3.58 30.76 -27.88
C LEU A 235 2.68 32.01 -27.87
N GLN A 236 1.66 32.08 -27.02
CA GLN A 236 0.65 33.15 -27.02
C GLN A 236 1.13 34.52 -26.49
N ASN A 237 2.40 34.66 -26.09
CA ASN A 237 2.99 35.96 -25.73
C ASN A 237 3.75 36.64 -26.88
N GLY A 238 4.01 35.93 -27.99
CA GLY A 238 4.88 36.49 -29.02
C GLY A 238 4.19 37.52 -29.91
N GLY A 239 4.45 38.80 -29.67
CA GLY A 239 4.56 39.72 -30.80
C GLY A 239 5.62 39.22 -31.81
N PRO A 240 5.65 39.72 -33.04
CA PRO A 240 6.59 39.26 -34.08
C PRO A 240 8.09 39.34 -33.69
N ASP A 241 8.43 40.05 -32.61
CA ASP A 241 9.80 40.24 -32.10
C ASP A 241 10.23 39.28 -30.96
N ASP A 242 9.32 38.47 -30.38
CA ASP A 242 9.68 37.58 -29.27
C ASP A 242 10.52 36.38 -29.74
N ARG A 243 11.65 36.17 -29.08
CA ARG A 243 12.67 35.22 -29.50
C ARG A 243 12.27 33.79 -29.11
N LEU A 244 12.58 32.82 -29.97
CA LEU A 244 12.45 31.38 -29.70
C LEU A 244 13.09 30.96 -28.34
N SER A 245 14.07 31.72 -27.84
CA SER A 245 14.67 31.54 -26.51
C SER A 245 13.66 31.59 -25.37
N ASP A 246 12.63 32.43 -25.47
CA ASP A 246 11.71 32.71 -24.36
C ASP A 246 10.61 31.64 -24.29
N ALA A 247 10.20 31.16 -25.47
CA ALA A 247 9.39 29.94 -25.59
C ALA A 247 10.17 28.73 -25.03
N ILE A 248 11.45 28.56 -25.39
CA ILE A 248 12.28 27.46 -24.86
C ILE A 248 12.46 27.59 -23.34
N ALA A 249 12.68 28.80 -22.81
CA ALA A 249 12.80 29.04 -21.36
C ALA A 249 11.50 28.69 -20.62
N SER A 250 10.34 29.09 -21.17
CA SER A 250 9.02 28.74 -20.63
C SER A 250 8.77 27.23 -20.63
N ILE A 251 9.25 26.53 -21.67
CA ILE A 251 9.19 25.07 -21.77
C ILE A 251 10.10 24.40 -20.74
N GLU A 252 11.34 24.88 -20.57
CA GLU A 252 12.27 24.35 -19.57
C GLU A 252 11.75 24.57 -18.14
N LEU A 253 11.07 25.69 -17.91
CA LEU A 253 10.42 26.01 -16.65
C LEU A 253 9.23 25.08 -16.41
N CYS A 254 8.32 24.91 -17.37
CA CYS A 254 7.24 23.91 -17.26
C CYS A 254 7.79 22.50 -16.99
N ARG A 255 8.88 22.10 -17.68
CA ARG A 255 9.53 20.79 -17.47
C ARG A 255 10.14 20.64 -16.08
N LYS A 256 10.73 21.71 -15.52
CA LYS A 256 11.34 21.69 -14.18
C LYS A 256 10.29 21.63 -13.08
N HIS A 257 9.14 22.28 -13.29
CA HIS A 257 8.12 22.53 -12.25
C HIS A 257 6.93 21.55 -12.30
N LEU A 258 6.66 20.83 -13.40
CA LEU A 258 5.59 19.81 -13.50
C LEU A 258 5.98 18.44 -12.89
N LYS A 259 6.57 18.41 -11.69
CA LYS A 259 6.98 17.16 -11.01
C LYS A 259 5.89 16.67 -10.03
N GLY A 260 4.72 16.39 -10.57
CA GLY A 260 3.62 15.83 -9.79
C GLY A 260 2.90 14.71 -10.54
N TYR A 261 2.16 13.92 -9.79
CA TYR A 261 1.24 12.95 -10.33
C TYR A 261 -0.05 12.95 -9.56
N GLU A 262 -1.06 12.42 -10.23
CA GLU A 262 -2.38 12.24 -9.69
C GLU A 262 -2.86 10.82 -9.94
N GLN A 263 -3.61 10.27 -8.99
CA GLN A 263 -4.29 9.01 -9.16
C GLN A 263 -5.64 9.07 -8.47
N SER A 264 -6.67 8.57 -9.15
CA SER A 264 -8.00 8.51 -8.58
C SER A 264 -8.18 7.16 -7.88
N GLY A 265 -8.82 7.22 -6.73
CA GLY A 265 -9.04 6.10 -5.82
C GLY A 265 -10.34 6.25 -5.06
N TYR A 266 -10.59 5.29 -4.19
CA TYR A 266 -11.67 5.36 -3.21
C TYR A 266 -11.08 5.19 -1.81
N TYR A 267 -11.71 5.84 -0.84
CA TYR A 267 -11.36 5.83 0.56
C TYR A 267 -12.44 5.05 1.30
N VAL A 268 -12.06 4.03 2.04
CA VAL A 268 -12.99 3.25 2.86
C VAL A 268 -12.49 3.16 4.28
N GLY A 269 -13.36 3.38 5.25
CA GLY A 269 -13.03 3.20 6.64
C GLY A 269 -14.06 3.80 7.55
N THR A 270 -13.63 4.16 8.75
CA THR A 270 -14.54 4.57 9.82
C THR A 270 -14.04 5.83 10.49
N ILE A 271 -14.97 6.72 10.79
CA ILE A 271 -14.74 7.96 11.52
C ILE A 271 -15.46 7.87 12.86
N LYS A 272 -14.79 8.33 13.91
CA LYS A 272 -15.32 8.49 15.26
C LYS A 272 -15.25 9.96 15.67
N ILE A 273 -16.35 10.47 16.19
CA ILE A 273 -16.50 11.86 16.63
C ILE A 273 -17.06 11.84 18.05
N ASN A 274 -16.39 12.48 18.99
CA ASN A 274 -16.86 12.60 20.37
C ASN A 274 -17.96 13.68 20.46
N GLU A 275 -19.18 13.33 20.89
CA GLU A 275 -20.28 14.31 20.97
C GLU A 275 -20.25 15.18 22.26
N ASN A 276 -19.44 14.82 23.26
CA ASN A 276 -19.50 15.42 24.61
C ASN A 276 -18.51 16.58 24.87
N SER A 277 -17.73 17.04 23.88
CA SER A 277 -16.67 18.05 24.10
C SER A 277 -17.14 19.52 24.04
N SER A 278 -18.45 19.79 24.06
CA SER A 278 -19.00 21.15 24.01
C SER A 278 -18.92 21.85 25.38
N PHE A 279 -17.75 22.36 25.77
CA PHE A 279 -17.64 23.30 26.89
C PHE A 279 -17.69 24.74 26.38
N HIS A 280 -18.78 25.46 26.71
CA HIS A 280 -18.90 26.89 26.46
C HIS A 280 -17.89 27.67 27.32
N GLY A 281 -17.04 28.46 26.67
CA GLY A 281 -16.30 29.54 27.31
C GLY A 281 -17.26 30.63 27.80
N GLY A 282 -17.85 30.43 28.97
CA GLY A 282 -18.74 31.38 29.62
C GLY A 282 -18.54 31.33 31.13
N SER A 283 -18.12 32.46 31.71
CA SER A 283 -17.98 32.69 33.15
C SER A 283 -19.19 32.16 33.94
N ALA A 284 -18.99 31.17 34.80
CA ALA A 284 -19.90 30.88 35.90
C ALA A 284 -19.10 30.44 37.13
N ALA A 285 -18.72 31.41 37.96
CA ALA A 285 -18.49 31.19 39.37
C ALA A 285 -19.86 31.11 40.06
N THR A 286 -20.17 29.98 40.72
CA THR A 286 -20.65 29.87 42.12
C THR A 286 -21.42 28.55 42.35
N THR A 287 -20.97 27.84 43.39
CA THR A 287 -21.71 26.93 44.29
C THR A 287 -22.42 25.67 43.74
N GLY A 288 -21.92 24.51 44.20
CA GLY A 288 -22.78 23.45 44.76
C GLY A 288 -22.98 22.19 43.90
N GLN A 289 -22.38 21.08 44.36
CA GLN A 289 -22.71 19.69 44.05
C GLN A 289 -22.52 19.22 42.59
N PHE A 290 -21.35 18.63 42.32
CA PHE A 290 -21.19 17.68 41.22
C PHE A 290 -21.71 16.32 41.70
N GLU A 291 -22.84 15.87 41.17
CA GLU A 291 -23.29 14.48 41.31
C GLU A 291 -22.37 13.56 40.50
N ALA A 292 -21.94 12.47 41.12
CA ALA A 292 -21.13 11.43 40.52
C ALA A 292 -21.97 10.61 39.53
N GLY A 293 -22.02 11.06 38.28
CA GLY A 293 -22.50 10.29 37.14
C GLY A 293 -21.36 10.05 36.15
N GLY A 294 -20.93 8.80 36.02
CA GLY A 294 -20.01 8.41 34.95
C GLY A 294 -20.72 8.48 33.60
N GLU A 295 -20.63 9.63 32.93
CA GLU A 295 -21.05 9.74 31.53
C GLU A 295 -20.00 9.05 30.65
N ASN A 296 -20.31 7.83 30.22
CA ASN A 296 -19.60 7.20 29.10
C ASN A 296 -19.62 8.18 27.92
N ALA A 297 -18.44 8.59 27.44
CA ALA A 297 -18.32 9.40 26.24
C ALA A 297 -19.08 8.72 25.08
N SER A 298 -20.16 9.36 24.60
CA SER A 298 -20.91 8.86 23.46
C SER A 298 -20.19 9.25 22.18
N PHE A 299 -19.57 8.27 21.53
CA PHE A 299 -18.96 8.45 20.22
C PHE A 299 -20.01 8.25 19.12
N TRP A 300 -20.11 9.22 18.23
CA TRP A 300 -20.74 9.03 16.93
C TRP A 300 -19.75 8.32 16.00
N GLU A 301 -20.14 7.17 15.46
CA GLU A 301 -19.32 6.38 14.55
C GLU A 301 -20.01 6.25 13.18
N GLU A 302 -19.25 6.50 12.12
CA GLU A 302 -19.76 6.51 10.75
C GLU A 302 -18.79 5.80 9.80
N LYS A 303 -19.32 4.92 8.93
CA LYS A 303 -18.54 4.34 7.84
C LYS A 303 -18.53 5.29 6.66
N LEU A 304 -17.34 5.62 6.16
CA LEU A 304 -17.17 6.42 4.96
C LEU A 304 -16.74 5.55 3.79
N HIS A 305 -17.33 5.84 2.62
CA HIS A 305 -16.94 5.27 1.34
C HIS A 305 -16.89 6.39 0.29
N LEU A 306 -15.74 7.07 0.23
CA LEU A 306 -15.55 8.26 -0.59
C LEU A 306 -14.83 7.92 -1.90
N ARG A 307 -15.14 8.65 -2.98
CA ARG A 307 -14.35 8.65 -4.21
C ARG A 307 -13.59 9.95 -4.35
N GLY A 308 -12.34 9.89 -4.80
CA GLY A 308 -11.60 11.10 -5.11
C GLY A 308 -10.17 10.84 -5.49
N ASN A 309 -9.31 11.85 -5.29
CA ASN A 309 -7.96 11.86 -5.84
C ASN A 309 -6.90 11.80 -4.75
N PHE A 310 -5.81 11.14 -5.08
CA PHE A 310 -4.53 11.20 -4.39
C PHE A 310 -3.56 11.93 -5.30
N ILE A 311 -3.01 13.04 -4.84
CA ILE A 311 -2.09 13.88 -5.58
C ILE A 311 -0.81 14.04 -4.80
N ARG A 312 0.30 13.89 -5.51
CA ARG A 312 1.63 14.11 -4.99
C ARG A 312 2.37 15.11 -5.85
N ILE A 313 3.00 16.07 -5.19
CA ILE A 313 3.78 17.12 -5.84
C ILE A 313 5.14 17.22 -5.16
N ARG A 314 6.20 17.32 -5.97
CA ARG A 314 7.54 17.66 -5.50
C ARG A 314 7.86 19.07 -5.94
N HIS A 315 7.95 19.98 -4.98
CA HIS A 315 8.30 21.37 -5.23
C HIS A 315 9.80 21.48 -5.47
N PRO A 316 10.25 22.23 -6.49
CA PRO A 316 11.67 22.43 -6.74
C PRO A 316 12.31 23.32 -5.68
N GLN A 317 13.63 23.17 -5.50
CA GLN A 317 14.44 24.00 -4.59
C GLN A 317 14.31 25.51 -4.89
N GLY A 318 14.29 26.32 -3.84
CA GLY A 318 14.53 27.77 -3.94
C GLY A 318 13.36 28.62 -4.41
N LEU A 319 12.11 28.30 -4.04
CA LEU A 319 10.95 29.18 -4.20
C LEU A 319 11.16 30.60 -3.59
N GLY A 320 12.20 30.80 -2.78
CA GLY A 320 12.59 32.09 -2.19
C GLY A 320 13.66 32.90 -2.93
N VAL A 321 14.19 32.43 -4.08
CA VAL A 321 15.14 33.24 -4.89
C VAL A 321 14.51 33.50 -6.26
N ASP A 322 14.38 34.78 -6.59
CA ASP A 322 13.80 35.42 -7.79
C ASP A 322 14.35 34.92 -9.17
N ARG A 323 15.11 33.82 -9.17
CA ARG A 323 15.73 33.17 -10.33
C ARG A 323 14.91 32.02 -10.92
N SER A 324 13.85 31.54 -10.27
CA SER A 324 13.10 30.35 -10.71
C SER A 324 11.92 30.67 -11.64
N GLY A 325 11.38 31.89 -11.62
CA GLY A 325 10.25 32.32 -12.45
C GLY A 325 8.87 31.73 -12.07
N LEU A 326 8.79 30.74 -11.18
CA LEU A 326 7.53 30.22 -10.61
C LEU A 326 7.26 30.91 -9.27
N LYS A 327 6.09 31.52 -9.13
CA LYS A 327 5.64 32.23 -7.93
C LYS A 327 4.95 31.30 -6.93
N GLU A 328 3.99 30.48 -7.39
CA GLU A 328 3.17 29.60 -6.54
C GLU A 328 2.46 28.50 -7.37
N ILE A 329 1.96 27.45 -6.70
CA ILE A 329 1.15 26.36 -7.27
C ILE A 329 -0.21 26.29 -6.55
N SER A 330 -1.24 27.00 -7.00
CA SER A 330 -2.52 26.99 -6.27
C SER A 330 -3.36 25.75 -6.58
N HIS A 331 -4.07 25.24 -5.57
CA HIS A 331 -5.07 24.19 -5.74
C HIS A 331 -6.46 24.73 -5.44
N GLN A 332 -7.37 24.55 -6.40
CA GLN A 332 -8.79 24.83 -6.26
C GLN A 332 -9.56 23.52 -6.34
N ILE A 333 -10.42 23.29 -5.36
CA ILE A 333 -11.29 22.12 -5.30
C ILE A 333 -12.72 22.63 -5.27
N ALA A 334 -13.51 22.18 -6.22
CA ALA A 334 -14.92 22.46 -6.35
C ALA A 334 -15.69 21.15 -6.21
N VAL A 335 -16.73 21.15 -5.38
CA VAL A 335 -17.61 19.99 -5.18
C VAL A 335 -19.02 20.35 -5.61
N SER A 336 -19.63 19.53 -6.47
CA SER A 336 -21.02 19.69 -6.90
C SER A 336 -21.99 19.14 -5.85
N ALA A 337 -23.27 19.55 -5.93
CA ALA A 337 -24.33 18.99 -5.08
C ALA A 337 -24.57 17.48 -5.29
N ARG A 338 -24.09 16.92 -6.41
CA ARG A 338 -24.16 15.47 -6.71
C ARG A 338 -22.90 14.70 -6.24
N GLY A 339 -21.99 15.36 -5.52
CA GLY A 339 -20.73 14.74 -5.08
C GLY A 339 -19.74 14.57 -6.22
N HIS A 340 -19.66 15.53 -7.16
CA HIS A 340 -18.61 15.56 -8.17
C HIS A 340 -17.48 16.49 -7.74
N ILE A 341 -16.24 16.03 -7.79
CA ILE A 341 -15.05 16.84 -7.50
C ILE A 341 -14.46 17.32 -8.81
N VAL A 342 -14.36 18.64 -8.99
CA VAL A 342 -13.45 19.27 -9.95
C VAL A 342 -12.24 19.74 -9.16
N GLN A 343 -11.06 19.29 -9.53
CA GLN A 343 -9.82 19.77 -8.96
C GLN A 343 -8.99 20.46 -10.03
N ILE A 344 -8.55 21.68 -9.75
CA ILE A 344 -7.72 22.50 -10.64
C ILE A 344 -6.46 22.87 -9.88
N SER A 345 -5.32 22.56 -10.48
CA SER A 345 -4.00 22.92 -9.99
C SER A 345 -3.41 23.92 -10.96
N THR A 346 -2.90 25.04 -10.45
CA THR A 346 -2.50 26.18 -11.27
C THR A 346 -1.08 26.60 -10.95
N LEU A 347 -0.19 26.62 -11.94
CA LEU A 347 1.16 27.17 -11.80
C LEU A 347 1.14 28.66 -12.15
N ASN A 348 1.48 29.49 -11.17
CA ASN A 348 1.55 30.93 -11.33
C ASN A 348 3.01 31.35 -11.50
N PHE A 349 3.33 32.07 -12.57
CA PHE A 349 4.71 32.49 -12.88
C PHE A 349 4.93 33.97 -12.57
N SER A 350 6.11 34.34 -12.06
CA SER A 350 6.44 35.72 -11.67
C SER A 350 6.65 36.66 -12.86
N HIS A 351 7.06 36.13 -14.02
CA HIS A 351 7.40 36.91 -15.21
C HIS A 351 6.26 37.02 -16.24
N THR A 352 5.11 36.39 -16.00
CA THR A 352 3.95 36.44 -16.91
C THR A 352 2.66 36.71 -16.13
N SER A 353 1.75 37.51 -16.68
CA SER A 353 0.39 37.72 -16.13
C SER A 353 -0.55 36.51 -16.31
N ARG A 354 -0.03 35.36 -16.77
CA ARG A 354 -0.79 34.16 -17.10
C ARG A 354 -0.39 32.99 -16.22
N ASN A 355 -1.36 32.13 -15.98
CA ASN A 355 -1.23 30.95 -15.14
C ASN A 355 -1.46 29.69 -15.96
N LEU A 356 -0.74 28.61 -15.64
CA LEU A 356 -0.93 27.32 -16.29
C LEU A 356 -1.80 26.44 -15.38
N ALA A 357 -3.10 26.36 -15.68
CA ALA A 357 -4.02 25.50 -14.96
C ALA A 357 -4.08 24.10 -15.59
N PHE A 358 -4.09 23.06 -14.77
CA PHE A 358 -4.41 21.70 -15.16
C PHE A 358 -5.35 21.09 -14.14
N GLY A 359 -6.32 20.31 -14.61
CA GLY A 359 -7.36 19.82 -13.73
C GLY A 359 -7.78 18.39 -14.00
N SER A 360 -8.41 17.84 -12.99
CA SER A 360 -9.00 16.52 -12.97
C SER A 360 -10.42 16.58 -12.44
N PHE A 361 -11.20 15.57 -12.78
CA PHE A 361 -12.60 15.47 -12.41
C PHE A 361 -12.88 14.06 -11.91
N VAL A 362 -13.51 13.96 -10.75
CA VAL A 362 -14.00 12.71 -10.19
C VAL A 362 -15.50 12.82 -9.99
N GLY A 363 -16.26 12.03 -10.76
CA GLY A 363 -17.72 12.02 -10.72
C GLY A 363 -18.30 10.70 -10.22
N THR A 364 -19.47 10.79 -9.60
CA THR A 364 -20.38 9.70 -9.25
C THR A 364 -21.37 9.57 -10.42
N SER A 365 -21.13 8.58 -11.29
CA SER A 365 -21.98 8.11 -12.41
C SER A 365 -22.90 9.12 -13.14
N GLY A 366 -22.64 9.31 -14.43
CA GLY A 366 -23.55 9.99 -15.35
C GLY A 366 -23.03 11.35 -15.81
N PHE A 367 -22.34 11.38 -16.95
CA PHE A 367 -22.09 12.60 -17.72
C PHE A 367 -23.44 13.20 -18.17
N LYS A 368 -24.02 14.09 -17.37
CA LYS A 368 -25.07 15.02 -17.83
C LYS A 368 -24.68 16.49 -17.67
N ASP A 369 -23.84 16.82 -16.70
CA ASP A 369 -23.40 18.19 -16.47
C ASP A 369 -22.03 18.39 -17.14
N SER A 370 -21.94 19.32 -18.10
CA SER A 370 -20.65 19.65 -18.72
C SER A 370 -19.74 20.32 -17.69
N LEU A 371 -18.41 20.15 -17.82
CA LEU A 371 -17.42 20.87 -17.01
C LEU A 371 -17.68 22.39 -17.03
N GLU A 372 -18.16 22.91 -18.17
CA GLU A 372 -18.62 24.29 -18.34
C GLU A 372 -19.78 24.65 -17.42
N HIS A 373 -20.77 23.77 -17.25
CA HIS A 373 -21.92 24.02 -16.37
C HIS A 373 -21.49 24.12 -14.90
N VAL A 374 -20.56 23.25 -14.46
CA VAL A 374 -20.04 23.26 -13.08
C VAL A 374 -19.17 24.50 -12.81
N LEU A 375 -18.29 24.86 -13.74
CA LEU A 375 -17.42 26.04 -13.61
C LEU A 375 -18.22 27.35 -13.63
N ASN A 376 -19.25 27.44 -14.49
CA ASN A 376 -20.12 28.61 -14.58
C ASN A 376 -21.01 28.80 -13.35
N GLN A 377 -21.43 27.71 -12.68
CA GLN A 377 -22.18 27.80 -11.42
C GLN A 377 -21.33 28.31 -10.24
N GLN A 378 -19.99 28.18 -10.27
CA GLN A 378 -19.13 28.43 -9.11
C GLN A 378 -18.27 29.70 -9.17
N ASN A 379 -18.41 30.57 -10.18
CA ASN A 379 -17.62 31.82 -10.32
C ASN A 379 -16.09 31.60 -10.13
N ALA A 380 -15.53 30.51 -10.65
CA ALA A 380 -14.09 30.24 -10.55
C ALA A 380 -13.28 31.27 -11.38
N GLU A 381 -12.16 31.76 -10.83
CA GLU A 381 -11.33 32.82 -11.44
C GLU A 381 -10.62 32.39 -12.74
N ALA A 382 -10.56 31.09 -13.06
CA ALA A 382 -9.91 30.58 -14.26
C ALA A 382 -10.87 30.56 -15.47
N LYS A 383 -10.51 31.26 -16.55
CA LYS A 383 -11.22 31.16 -17.84
C LYS A 383 -10.97 29.76 -18.45
N LEU A 384 -12.00 29.15 -19.04
CA LEU A 384 -11.92 27.81 -19.65
C LEU A 384 -10.79 27.67 -20.70
N GLU A 385 -10.45 28.77 -21.38
CA GLU A 385 -9.37 28.86 -22.37
C GLU A 385 -7.97 28.61 -21.77
N ASP A 386 -7.80 28.86 -20.47
CA ASP A 386 -6.54 28.74 -19.72
C ASP A 386 -6.40 27.38 -19.01
N VAL A 387 -7.46 26.55 -19.00
CA VAL A 387 -7.48 25.24 -18.32
C VAL A 387 -7.02 24.12 -19.25
N LEU A 388 -5.88 23.51 -18.93
CA LEU A 388 -5.42 22.28 -19.57
C LEU A 388 -6.18 21.08 -19.01
N THR A 389 -7.15 20.56 -19.75
CA THR A 389 -7.83 19.31 -19.38
C THR A 389 -6.87 18.14 -19.59
N SER A 390 -6.71 17.32 -18.55
CA SER A 390 -6.01 16.04 -18.59
C SER A 390 -6.50 15.14 -19.73
N PRO A 391 -5.64 14.39 -20.45
CA PRO A 391 -6.11 13.30 -21.31
C PRO A 391 -6.55 12.05 -20.55
N VAL A 392 -6.52 12.02 -19.22
CA VAL A 392 -7.33 11.05 -18.46
C VAL A 392 -8.83 11.37 -18.58
N LEU A 393 -9.18 12.61 -18.94
CA LEU A 393 -10.49 13.00 -19.47
C LEU A 393 -10.61 12.81 -21.00
N GLN A 394 -9.60 12.23 -21.66
CA GLN A 394 -9.73 11.71 -23.03
C GLN A 394 -10.03 10.21 -23.01
N LEU A 395 -11.22 9.83 -22.52
CA LEU A 395 -12.00 8.83 -23.26
C LEU A 395 -13.05 9.47 -24.19
N GLN A 396 -13.19 10.80 -24.14
CA GLN A 396 -13.41 11.64 -25.32
C GLN A 396 -12.97 13.07 -24.98
N THR A 397 -11.88 13.54 -25.58
CA THR A 397 -12.01 14.89 -26.15
C THR A 397 -13.22 14.80 -27.04
N PHE A 398 -14.20 15.66 -26.83
CA PHE A 398 -14.87 16.25 -27.97
C PHE A 398 -13.75 16.78 -28.88
N GLU A 399 -13.37 15.98 -29.89
CA GLU A 399 -13.29 16.57 -31.20
C GLU A 399 -14.71 17.06 -31.45
N LEU A 400 -14.96 18.35 -31.22
CA LEU A 400 -15.72 19.06 -32.23
C LEU A 400 -14.88 18.91 -33.49
N SER A 401 -15.15 17.83 -34.21
CA SER A 401 -14.68 17.67 -35.57
C SER A 401 -15.08 18.93 -36.31
N HIS A 402 -14.29 19.25 -37.31
CA HIS A 402 -14.55 20.24 -38.35
C HIS A 402 -15.98 20.20 -38.97
N GLU A 403 -16.89 19.32 -38.54
CA GLU A 403 -18.29 19.28 -38.97
C GLU A 403 -19.23 20.23 -38.21
N PHE A 404 -18.85 20.76 -37.04
CA PHE A 404 -19.58 21.92 -36.47
C PHE A 404 -19.09 23.27 -37.02
N LEU A 405 -17.98 23.26 -37.78
CA LEU A 405 -17.54 24.40 -38.61
C LEU A 405 -18.33 24.51 -39.93
N ARG A 406 -19.47 23.80 -40.06
CA ARG A 406 -20.35 23.82 -41.25
C ARG A 406 -21.78 24.30 -41.02
N SER A 407 -22.26 24.49 -39.79
CA SER A 407 -23.52 25.21 -39.56
C SER A 407 -23.26 26.68 -39.24
N GLU A 408 -22.88 27.37 -40.31
CA GLU A 408 -23.24 28.76 -40.65
C GLU A 408 -22.88 29.92 -39.68
N GLY A 409 -22.01 30.80 -40.20
CA GLY A 409 -22.58 32.01 -40.77
C GLY A 409 -22.56 33.27 -39.92
N ALA A 410 -21.39 33.70 -39.43
CA ALA A 410 -21.25 35.06 -38.86
C ALA A 410 -20.02 35.87 -39.31
N SER A 411 -19.27 35.40 -40.32
CA SER A 411 -18.21 36.22 -40.96
C SER A 411 -18.05 35.97 -42.46
N LEU A 412 -19.12 35.49 -43.09
CA LEU A 412 -19.37 35.62 -44.54
C LEU A 412 -20.50 36.64 -44.80
N GLN A 413 -20.55 37.69 -43.96
CA GLN A 413 -21.44 38.85 -44.12
C GLN A 413 -20.92 39.90 -45.13
N SER A 414 -19.86 39.60 -45.88
CA SER A 414 -19.39 40.44 -46.99
C SER A 414 -19.98 40.08 -48.36
N PHE A 415 -20.94 39.14 -48.45
CA PHE A 415 -21.61 38.77 -49.71
C PHE A 415 -23.15 38.90 -49.68
N LYS A 416 -23.68 39.84 -48.90
CA LYS A 416 -25.13 40.15 -48.83
C LYS A 416 -25.64 41.15 -49.89
N SER A 417 -24.84 41.57 -50.87
CA SER A 417 -25.26 42.55 -51.89
C SER A 417 -25.72 41.96 -53.24
N VAL A 418 -25.67 40.64 -53.45
CA VAL A 418 -25.86 40.08 -54.81
C VAL A 418 -27.22 39.44 -55.07
N LEU A 419 -28.02 39.03 -54.07
CA LEU A 419 -29.23 38.24 -54.40
C LEU A 419 -30.57 38.68 -53.83
N GLY A 420 -30.64 39.51 -52.78
CA GLY A 420 -31.92 40.02 -52.26
C GLY A 420 -32.87 38.94 -51.71
N TRP A 421 -33.39 39.15 -50.51
CA TRP A 421 -34.71 38.72 -49.96
C TRP A 421 -34.62 38.48 -48.44
N ASN A 422 -35.78 38.63 -47.80
CA ASN A 422 -36.04 39.15 -46.46
C ASN A 422 -35.91 38.19 -45.25
N ASN A 423 -35.86 38.84 -44.08
CA ASN A 423 -36.00 38.34 -42.71
C ASN A 423 -37.32 37.61 -42.41
N ASN A 424 -37.26 36.59 -41.55
CA ASN A 424 -38.04 36.42 -40.30
C ASN A 424 -37.88 34.98 -39.78
N LEU A 425 -37.46 34.78 -38.52
CA LEU A 425 -38.15 33.96 -37.52
C LEU A 425 -37.42 33.97 -36.17
N ASP A 426 -38.24 33.92 -35.11
CA ASP A 426 -37.99 34.17 -33.69
C ASP A 426 -38.20 32.85 -32.91
N VAL A 427 -37.41 32.54 -31.86
CA VAL A 427 -37.72 31.41 -30.95
C VAL A 427 -37.23 31.69 -29.52
N SER A 428 -38.21 31.88 -28.63
CA SER A 428 -38.16 31.77 -27.18
C SER A 428 -38.27 30.30 -26.74
N ALA A 429 -37.35 29.84 -25.88
CA ALA A 429 -37.53 28.76 -24.89
C ALA A 429 -36.21 28.46 -24.15
N PHE A 430 -35.85 29.27 -23.16
CA PHE A 430 -34.74 28.95 -22.23
C PHE A 430 -35.01 29.34 -20.76
N ASP A 431 -36.29 29.50 -20.39
CA ASP A 431 -36.72 29.96 -19.05
C ASP A 431 -37.49 28.89 -18.25
N ALA A 432 -37.29 27.59 -18.50
CA ALA A 432 -38.06 26.53 -17.82
C ALA A 432 -37.20 25.44 -17.17
N MET A 433 -36.07 25.79 -16.54
CA MET A 433 -35.31 24.83 -15.72
C MET A 433 -34.54 25.48 -14.56
N ILE A 434 -35.13 26.50 -13.94
CA ILE A 434 -34.75 26.96 -12.60
C ILE A 434 -35.94 26.65 -11.70
N ASP A 435 -35.86 25.54 -10.97
CA ASP A 435 -36.70 25.35 -9.77
C ASP A 435 -35.95 24.48 -8.75
N GLY A 436 -35.65 25.10 -7.61
CA GLY A 436 -35.54 24.48 -6.29
C GLY A 436 -34.32 23.61 -5.96
N ILE A 437 -33.51 24.11 -5.02
CA ILE A 437 -32.95 23.44 -3.81
C ILE A 437 -31.42 23.68 -3.63
N ASN A 438 -31.12 24.56 -2.66
CA ASN A 438 -29.95 24.60 -1.76
C ASN A 438 -28.64 23.95 -2.23
N ALA A 439 -27.87 24.63 -3.10
CA ALA A 439 -26.45 24.34 -3.29
C ALA A 439 -25.62 25.10 -2.25
N VAL A 440 -25.08 24.41 -1.24
CA VAL A 440 -24.08 24.98 -0.32
C VAL A 440 -22.71 24.86 -0.98
N GLY A 441 -22.32 25.89 -1.73
CA GLY A 441 -20.98 26.01 -2.27
C GLY A 441 -19.97 26.26 -1.15
N ILE A 442 -19.22 25.25 -0.74
CA ILE A 442 -17.91 25.51 -0.13
C ILE A 442 -16.98 25.84 -1.30
N THR A 443 -16.90 27.12 -1.66
CA THR A 443 -15.76 27.60 -2.44
C THR A 443 -14.58 27.65 -1.48
N ILE A 444 -13.72 26.63 -1.47
CA ILE A 444 -12.38 26.78 -0.90
C ILE A 444 -11.62 27.71 -1.85
N ARG A 445 -11.84 29.03 -1.68
CA ARG A 445 -11.14 30.06 -2.46
C ARG A 445 -9.66 29.89 -2.19
N SER A 446 -8.93 29.45 -3.21
CA SER A 446 -7.47 29.46 -3.27
C SER A 446 -6.81 28.86 -2.03
N ILE A 447 -6.43 27.58 -2.07
CA ILE A 447 -5.29 27.15 -1.24
C ILE A 447 -4.06 27.83 -1.85
N THR A 448 -3.77 29.04 -1.38
CA THR A 448 -2.66 29.88 -1.85
C THR A 448 -1.36 29.24 -1.36
N THR A 449 -0.53 28.76 -2.27
CA THR A 449 0.74 28.11 -1.92
C THR A 449 1.88 29.09 -2.05
N GLY A 450 1.98 29.98 -1.08
CA GLY A 450 3.21 30.73 -0.83
C GLY A 450 3.89 30.17 0.41
N VAL A 451 4.86 29.27 0.25
CA VAL A 451 5.84 29.07 1.33
C VAL A 451 6.73 30.30 1.34
N SER A 452 6.28 31.35 2.02
CA SER A 452 7.16 32.42 2.48
C SER A 452 8.12 31.79 3.49
N SER A 453 9.38 31.60 3.09
CA SER A 453 10.46 31.10 3.95
C SER A 453 10.78 32.01 5.15
N VAL A 454 9.97 33.06 5.39
CA VAL A 454 10.28 34.16 6.31
C VAL A 454 9.66 33.97 7.71
N ASN A 455 8.75 33.00 7.90
CA ASN A 455 8.05 32.82 9.19
C ASN A 455 8.42 31.54 9.98
N LEU A 456 9.52 30.88 9.65
CA LEU A 456 9.88 29.61 10.29
C LEU A 456 10.90 29.86 11.41
N SER A 457 10.41 29.83 12.66
CA SER A 457 11.23 29.85 13.88
C SER A 457 12.11 28.59 13.97
N GLN A 458 13.27 28.71 14.63
CA GLN A 458 14.19 27.59 14.88
C GLN A 458 13.46 26.37 15.46
N PRO A 459 13.71 25.15 14.94
CA PRO A 459 13.06 23.93 15.44
C PRO A 459 13.51 23.60 16.87
N PRO A 460 12.63 23.02 17.70
CA PRO A 460 13.02 22.44 18.98
C PRO A 460 13.87 21.18 18.73
N LEU A 461 15.14 21.25 19.15
CA LEU A 461 16.12 20.16 19.34
C LEU A 461 16.35 19.13 18.20
N ASN A 462 17.60 19.06 17.76
CA ASN A 462 18.15 18.10 16.81
C ASN A 462 18.15 16.66 17.36
N ILE A 463 17.01 16.00 17.30
CA ILE A 463 16.89 14.57 17.60
C ILE A 463 16.80 13.86 16.26
N LEU A 464 17.65 12.86 16.01
CA LEU A 464 17.74 11.99 14.83
C LEU A 464 18.76 12.34 13.72
N ASP A 465 19.60 13.37 13.82
CA ASP A 465 20.60 13.67 12.76
C ASP A 465 21.92 12.85 12.84
N PHE A 466 21.99 11.82 13.70
CA PHE A 466 23.21 11.04 13.93
C PHE A 466 23.14 9.56 13.49
N GLY A 467 22.00 9.08 12.98
CA GLY A 467 21.77 7.66 12.68
C GLY A 467 22.37 7.11 11.39
N GLU A 468 22.87 7.94 10.46
CA GLU A 468 23.25 7.44 9.11
C GLU A 468 24.72 7.64 8.72
N ARG A 469 25.60 7.78 9.72
CA ARG A 469 27.06 7.60 9.52
C ARG A 469 27.53 6.35 10.27
N ILE A 470 27.20 5.17 9.71
CA ILE A 470 28.01 3.94 9.59
C ILE A 470 27.04 2.88 9.03
N LEU A 471 26.74 2.94 7.73
CA LEU A 471 26.27 1.81 6.93
C LEU A 471 26.64 2.10 5.48
N CYS A 472 27.95 2.00 5.21
CA CYS A 472 28.48 2.02 3.86
C CYS A 472 29.40 0.81 3.73
N SER A 473 28.85 -0.33 3.30
CA SER A 473 29.47 -1.29 2.36
C SER A 473 28.83 -2.69 2.41
N THR A 474 27.69 -2.89 1.75
CA THR A 474 27.40 -4.18 1.11
C THR A 474 26.59 -3.95 -0.18
N ALA A 475 27.24 -3.33 -1.17
CA ALA A 475 26.89 -3.51 -2.57
C ALA A 475 28.01 -4.34 -3.20
N CYS A 476 27.67 -5.50 -3.78
CA CYS A 476 28.61 -6.35 -4.51
C CYS A 476 29.40 -5.56 -5.56
N PRO A 477 30.73 -5.77 -5.71
CA PRO A 477 31.45 -5.30 -6.88
C PRO A 477 31.23 -6.25 -8.08
N PRO A 478 31.25 -5.75 -9.32
CA PRO A 478 31.40 -6.61 -10.49
C PRO A 478 32.83 -7.16 -10.52
N HIS A 479 32.99 -8.41 -10.94
CA HIS A 479 34.31 -8.98 -11.25
C HIS A 479 35.09 -8.07 -12.22
N VAL A 480 36.39 -7.84 -11.93
CA VAL A 480 37.56 -8.08 -12.82
C VAL A 480 38.85 -7.58 -12.14
N ALA A 481 39.86 -8.47 -12.16
CA ALA A 481 41.32 -8.30 -12.05
C ALA A 481 41.97 -7.80 -10.74
N SER A 482 42.92 -8.62 -10.30
CA SER A 482 43.94 -8.39 -9.28
C SER A 482 44.96 -7.33 -9.69
N ASP A 483 45.24 -6.36 -8.82
CA ASP A 483 46.51 -5.64 -8.79
C ASP A 483 46.92 -5.41 -7.31
N PRO A 484 48.09 -5.91 -6.86
CA PRO A 484 48.63 -5.62 -5.54
C PRO A 484 49.60 -4.45 -5.66
N ASP A 485 49.23 -3.27 -5.14
CA ASP A 485 50.14 -2.27 -4.55
C ASP A 485 49.46 -0.89 -4.50
N SER A 486 49.06 -0.46 -3.30
CA SER A 486 49.14 0.96 -2.88
C SER A 486 48.84 1.10 -1.40
N ASN A 487 49.91 1.17 -0.61
CA ASN A 487 49.90 1.74 0.72
C ASN A 487 49.55 3.22 0.66
N THR A 488 48.37 3.61 1.15
CA THR A 488 48.12 4.99 1.60
C THR A 488 47.45 4.96 2.95
N SER A 489 48.13 5.58 3.92
CA SER A 489 47.78 5.76 5.32
C SER A 489 46.39 6.37 5.51
N GLU A 490 45.45 5.59 6.02
CA GLU A 490 44.21 6.08 6.61
C GLU A 490 44.49 6.69 7.99
N THR A 491 44.03 7.91 8.21
CA THR A 491 43.87 8.49 9.55
C THR A 491 42.91 7.63 10.37
N PRO A 492 43.19 7.30 11.65
CA PRO A 492 42.35 6.42 12.44
C PRO A 492 40.99 7.07 12.70
N SER A 493 39.92 6.38 12.30
CA SER A 493 38.55 6.66 12.74
C SER A 493 38.49 6.63 14.27
N ALA A 494 37.79 7.59 14.88
CA ALA A 494 37.63 7.64 16.33
C ALA A 494 36.92 6.36 16.82
N GLU A 495 37.55 5.59 17.71
CA GLU A 495 36.98 4.38 18.30
C GLU A 495 35.61 4.65 18.95
N VAL A 496 34.65 3.78 18.68
CA VAL A 496 33.30 3.82 19.28
C VAL A 496 33.39 3.44 20.77
N PRO A 497 32.86 4.25 21.70
CA PRO A 497 33.03 3.99 23.13
C PRO A 497 32.13 2.85 23.66
N TYR A 498 32.63 2.09 24.64
CA TYR A 498 31.83 1.05 25.35
C TYR A 498 30.85 1.63 26.38
N VAL A 499 31.10 2.85 26.85
CA VAL A 499 30.26 3.53 27.86
C VAL A 499 30.14 5.00 27.48
N VAL A 500 28.91 5.51 27.51
CA VAL A 500 28.60 6.93 27.29
C VAL A 500 27.79 7.48 28.47
N SER A 501 27.99 8.74 28.82
CA SER A 501 27.14 9.43 29.80
C SER A 501 25.77 9.70 29.19
N LEU A 502 24.70 9.69 29.99
CA LEU A 502 23.35 10.05 29.52
C LEU A 502 23.28 11.47 28.92
N PHE A 503 24.16 12.37 29.36
CA PHE A 503 24.21 13.77 28.91
C PHE A 503 25.17 13.97 27.73
N ASP A 504 25.86 12.92 27.27
CA ASP A 504 26.71 12.99 26.08
C ASP A 504 25.84 13.02 24.82
N SER A 505 26.19 13.86 23.84
CA SER A 505 25.49 13.95 22.56
C SER A 505 25.47 12.60 21.81
N LYS A 506 26.49 11.76 22.00
CA LYS A 506 26.54 10.40 21.44
C LYS A 506 25.44 9.49 22.00
N CYS A 507 24.93 9.76 23.20
CA CYS A 507 23.90 8.94 23.83
C CYS A 507 22.54 9.02 23.10
N LYS A 508 22.33 10.06 22.28
CA LYS A 508 21.14 10.22 21.44
C LYS A 508 21.10 9.24 20.25
N ASN A 509 22.22 8.57 19.94
CA ASN A 509 22.25 7.58 18.87
C ASN A 509 21.59 6.26 19.33
N ARG A 510 20.40 5.98 18.79
CA ARG A 510 19.61 4.78 19.09
C ARG A 510 20.33 3.47 18.80
N ASP A 511 21.18 3.40 17.78
CA ASP A 511 21.91 2.16 17.43
C ASP A 511 23.04 1.87 18.43
N LEU A 512 23.52 2.91 19.12
CA LEU A 512 24.57 2.80 20.11
C LEU A 512 24.03 2.53 21.52
N THR A 513 22.90 3.15 21.89
CA THR A 513 22.37 3.17 23.27
C THR A 513 21.00 2.53 23.43
N GLY A 514 20.41 2.01 22.34
CA GLY A 514 19.08 1.43 22.31
C GLY A 514 17.95 2.46 22.47
N GLY A 515 16.71 1.99 22.47
CA GLY A 515 15.51 2.83 22.57
C GLY A 515 15.45 3.66 23.86
N LYS A 516 15.63 3.03 25.03
CA LYS A 516 15.56 3.71 26.34
C LYS A 516 16.70 4.70 26.56
N GLY A 517 17.94 4.28 26.25
CA GLY A 517 19.12 5.11 26.43
C GLY A 517 19.07 6.40 25.60
N SER A 518 18.70 6.27 24.33
CA SER A 518 18.51 7.42 23.44
C SER A 518 17.35 8.33 23.87
N SER A 519 16.22 7.74 24.32
CA SER A 519 15.07 8.49 24.83
C SER A 519 15.43 9.32 26.08
N LEU A 520 16.17 8.73 27.03
CA LEU A 520 16.63 9.43 28.23
C LEU A 520 17.59 10.59 27.93
N ALA A 521 18.49 10.43 26.96
CA ALA A 521 19.39 11.51 26.54
C ALA A 521 18.61 12.71 25.95
N VAL A 522 17.51 12.43 25.24
CA VAL A 522 16.61 13.46 24.72
C VAL A 522 15.86 14.18 25.85
N LEU A 523 15.28 13.43 26.79
CA LEU A 523 14.59 14.02 27.94
C LEU A 523 15.54 14.87 28.79
N SER A 524 16.79 14.43 28.94
CA SER A 524 17.83 15.15 29.66
C SER A 524 18.09 16.52 29.02
N GLU A 525 18.24 16.59 27.70
CA GLU A 525 18.40 17.85 27.00
C GLU A 525 17.14 18.74 27.09
N LEU A 526 15.96 18.13 26.94
CA LEU A 526 14.69 18.83 27.06
C LEU A 526 14.53 19.49 28.44
N SER A 527 14.98 18.81 29.51
CA SER A 527 14.92 19.33 30.89
C SER A 527 15.66 20.67 31.07
N HIS A 528 16.68 20.93 30.24
CA HIS A 528 17.43 22.19 30.26
C HIS A 528 16.76 23.31 29.46
N LEU A 529 15.84 22.99 28.54
CA LEU A 529 15.16 23.95 27.68
C LEU A 529 13.75 24.31 28.16
N THR A 530 13.13 23.45 28.97
CA THR A 530 11.78 23.71 29.49
C THR A 530 11.73 24.90 30.44
N SER A 531 10.62 25.66 30.37
CA SER A 531 10.37 26.81 31.22
C SER A 531 10.23 26.42 32.69
N ASN A 532 10.31 27.41 33.60
CA ASN A 532 10.15 27.18 35.04
C ASN A 532 8.79 26.55 35.43
N GLU A 533 7.77 26.64 34.58
CA GLU A 533 6.42 26.12 34.83
C GLU A 533 6.23 24.64 34.43
N ALA A 534 7.22 24.05 33.74
CA ALA A 534 7.25 22.65 33.31
C ALA A 534 8.62 22.04 33.62
N LYS A 535 9.13 22.29 34.83
CA LYS A 535 10.48 21.88 35.23
C LYS A 535 10.49 20.42 35.66
N PHE A 536 11.42 19.65 35.11
CA PHE A 536 11.67 18.28 35.52
C PHE A 536 13.18 17.98 35.48
N VAL A 537 13.56 16.81 35.99
CA VAL A 537 14.95 16.32 36.00
C VAL A 537 14.98 14.91 35.44
N VAL A 538 16.07 14.55 34.75
CA VAL A 538 16.38 13.15 34.43
C VAL A 538 17.51 12.70 35.34
N PRO A 539 17.39 11.56 36.05
CA PRO A 539 18.46 11.10 36.94
C PRO A 539 19.78 10.86 36.20
N ASN A 540 20.90 11.10 36.90
CA ASN A 540 22.23 10.91 36.33
C ASN A 540 22.54 9.42 36.07
N GLY A 541 23.40 9.15 35.11
CA GLY A 541 23.75 7.78 34.76
C GLY A 541 24.62 7.65 33.52
N VAL A 542 24.91 6.39 33.17
CA VAL A 542 25.66 6.00 31.98
C VAL A 542 24.90 4.93 31.21
N VAL A 543 25.19 4.83 29.92
CA VAL A 543 24.73 3.72 29.07
C VAL A 543 25.92 2.88 28.66
N VAL A 544 25.85 1.59 28.97
CA VAL A 544 26.73 0.56 28.43
C VAL A 544 26.26 0.27 27.01
N THR A 545 27.11 0.56 26.02
CA THR A 545 26.69 0.63 24.61
C THR A 545 26.54 -0.75 23.98
N THR A 546 25.88 -0.81 22.83
CA THR A 546 25.80 -2.02 21.99
C THR A 546 27.19 -2.54 21.61
N GLU A 547 28.18 -1.66 21.46
CA GLU A 547 29.57 -2.03 21.18
C GLU A 547 30.22 -2.80 22.34
N ALA A 548 29.86 -2.47 23.60
CA ALA A 548 30.31 -3.25 24.75
C ALA A 548 29.75 -4.68 24.70
N PHE A 549 28.49 -4.82 24.29
CA PHE A 549 27.86 -6.13 24.11
C PHE A 549 28.51 -6.91 22.96
N ARG A 550 28.75 -6.29 21.79
CA ARG A 550 29.49 -6.94 20.68
C ARG A 550 30.85 -7.45 21.14
N ARG A 551 31.61 -6.62 21.86
CA ARG A 551 32.91 -7.02 22.40
C ARG A 551 32.80 -8.16 23.42
N PHE A 552 31.73 -8.19 24.22
CA PHE A 552 31.44 -9.29 25.14
C PHE A 552 31.12 -10.59 24.40
N LEU A 553 30.36 -10.54 23.29
CA LEU A 553 30.03 -11.70 22.46
C LEU A 553 31.26 -12.38 21.83
N LEU A 554 32.34 -11.64 21.57
CA LEU A 554 33.61 -12.19 21.07
C LEU A 554 34.35 -13.10 22.08
N SER A 555 33.85 -13.24 23.31
CA SER A 555 34.50 -14.06 24.32
C SER A 555 34.38 -15.56 23.99
N PRO A 556 35.42 -16.38 24.21
CA PRO A 556 35.47 -17.75 23.70
C PRO A 556 34.31 -18.65 24.12
N LYS A 557 33.72 -18.44 25.32
CA LYS A 557 32.58 -19.25 25.78
C LYS A 557 31.24 -18.80 25.21
N VAL A 558 31.13 -17.55 24.75
CA VAL A 558 29.89 -16.96 24.21
C VAL A 558 29.81 -17.11 22.69
N SER A 559 30.92 -17.38 22.01
CA SER A 559 30.96 -17.64 20.56
C SER A 559 30.06 -18.81 20.10
N ALA A 560 29.76 -19.76 20.98
CA ALA A 560 28.84 -20.88 20.70
C ALA A 560 27.35 -20.50 20.79
N LEU A 561 27.01 -19.29 21.23
CA LEU A 561 25.64 -18.83 21.45
C LEU A 561 24.82 -18.81 20.15
N GLU A 562 25.40 -18.32 19.06
CA GLU A 562 24.73 -18.31 17.75
C GLU A 562 24.32 -19.72 17.30
N LYS A 563 25.20 -20.70 17.51
CA LYS A 563 24.93 -22.11 17.18
C LYS A 563 23.75 -22.67 17.98
N ASP A 564 23.66 -22.35 19.26
CA ASP A 564 22.55 -22.81 20.11
C ASP A 564 21.23 -22.12 19.72
N LEU A 565 21.26 -20.83 19.40
CA LEU A 565 20.10 -20.09 18.91
C LEU A 565 19.61 -20.62 17.55
N HIS A 566 20.52 -21.01 16.64
CA HIS A 566 20.15 -21.72 15.42
C HIS A 566 19.49 -23.07 15.72
N LYS A 567 19.92 -23.78 16.76
CA LYS A 567 19.25 -25.01 17.21
C LYS A 567 17.82 -24.71 17.67
N VAL A 568 17.58 -23.62 18.38
CA VAL A 568 16.22 -23.20 18.77
C VAL A 568 15.30 -23.07 17.55
N LEU A 569 15.78 -22.46 16.46
CA LEU A 569 14.96 -22.25 15.26
C LEU A 569 14.50 -23.56 14.60
N SER A 570 15.31 -24.61 14.66
CA SER A 570 14.98 -25.94 14.09
C SER A 570 14.20 -26.86 15.04
N THR A 571 13.99 -26.45 16.29
CA THR A 571 13.36 -27.27 17.34
C THR A 571 11.86 -26.98 17.46
N SER A 572 11.02 -28.02 17.42
CA SER A 572 9.56 -27.88 17.50
C SER A 572 8.96 -28.14 18.87
N THR A 573 9.69 -28.77 19.80
CA THR A 573 9.20 -29.12 21.15
C THR A 573 9.49 -28.01 22.15
N VAL A 574 8.49 -27.65 22.95
CA VAL A 574 8.59 -26.55 23.93
C VAL A 574 9.65 -26.87 25.00
N GLU A 575 9.74 -28.12 25.44
CA GLU A 575 10.66 -28.56 26.48
C GLU A 575 12.12 -28.46 26.05
N GLU A 576 12.43 -28.82 24.80
CA GLU A 576 13.79 -28.73 24.27
C GLU A 576 14.20 -27.29 24.01
N VAL A 577 13.28 -26.46 23.49
CA VAL A 577 13.50 -25.01 23.35
C VAL A 577 13.83 -24.41 24.71
N LYS A 578 13.04 -24.72 25.74
CA LYS A 578 13.29 -24.24 27.11
C LYS A 578 14.68 -24.63 27.60
N LEU A 579 15.08 -25.90 27.44
CA LEU A 579 16.41 -26.37 27.82
C LEU A 579 17.53 -25.60 27.11
N ILE A 580 17.41 -25.38 25.79
CA ILE A 580 18.41 -24.62 25.02
C ILE A 580 18.46 -23.16 25.49
N THR A 581 17.30 -22.53 25.69
CA THR A 581 17.24 -21.14 26.17
C THR A 581 17.84 -20.98 27.56
N ASP A 582 17.63 -21.95 28.46
CA ASP A 582 18.23 -21.95 29.80
C ASP A 582 19.76 -22.09 29.71
N GLN A 583 20.27 -22.92 28.80
CA GLN A 583 21.72 -23.04 28.54
C GLN A 583 22.32 -21.74 27.98
N CYS A 584 21.65 -21.10 27.01
CA CYS A 584 22.05 -19.80 26.47
C CYS A 584 22.12 -18.74 27.58
N LYS A 585 21.08 -18.66 28.42
CA LYS A 585 21.02 -17.73 29.55
C LYS A 585 22.15 -17.98 30.54
N GLN A 586 22.37 -19.23 30.95
CA GLN A 586 23.45 -19.59 31.89
C GLN A 586 24.84 -19.29 31.32
N ARG A 587 25.06 -19.52 30.03
CA ARG A 587 26.34 -19.25 29.37
C ARG A 587 26.70 -17.78 29.41
N VAL A 588 25.74 -16.91 29.10
CA VAL A 588 25.93 -15.45 29.19
C VAL A 588 26.14 -15.01 30.64
N GLN A 589 25.38 -15.57 31.59
CA GLN A 589 25.53 -15.24 33.01
C GLN A 589 26.87 -15.64 33.62
N ASN A 590 27.46 -16.75 33.17
CA ASN A 590 28.71 -17.27 33.71
C ASN A 590 29.96 -16.68 33.05
N GLU A 591 29.83 -15.91 31.96
CA GLU A 591 30.98 -15.31 31.29
C GLU A 591 31.38 -13.98 31.96
N PRO A 592 32.66 -13.81 32.35
CA PRO A 592 33.12 -12.57 32.93
C PRO A 592 33.14 -11.44 31.89
N VAL A 593 32.73 -10.24 32.32
CA VAL A 593 32.84 -9.03 31.48
C VAL A 593 34.32 -8.70 31.24
N PRO A 594 34.75 -8.41 30.01
CA PRO A 594 36.11 -7.97 29.71
C PRO A 594 36.56 -6.79 30.58
N SER A 595 37.79 -6.86 31.11
CA SER A 595 38.31 -5.89 32.07
C SER A 595 38.35 -4.45 31.54
N CYS A 596 38.52 -4.27 30.22
CA CYS A 596 38.44 -2.96 29.58
C CYS A 596 37.04 -2.33 29.72
N ILE A 597 35.99 -3.12 29.55
CA ILE A 597 34.59 -2.67 29.67
C ILE A 597 34.26 -2.42 31.14
N SER A 598 34.53 -3.38 32.03
CA SER A 598 34.21 -3.24 33.45
C SER A 598 34.92 -2.04 34.08
N LYS A 599 36.19 -1.82 33.73
CA LYS A 599 36.95 -0.66 34.20
C LYS A 599 36.34 0.64 33.69
N GLN A 600 36.01 0.73 32.40
CA GLN A 600 35.42 1.94 31.82
C GLN A 600 34.04 2.27 32.44
N ILE A 601 33.23 1.26 32.75
CA ILE A 601 31.94 1.45 33.45
C ILE A 601 32.18 2.07 34.83
N ILE A 602 33.06 1.47 35.63
CA ILE A 602 33.31 1.94 37.00
C ILE A 602 34.01 3.29 37.02
N ASP A 603 34.99 3.54 36.14
CA ASP A 603 35.68 4.83 36.05
C ASP A 603 34.69 5.95 35.71
N ARG A 604 33.82 5.75 34.71
CA ARG A 604 32.77 6.73 34.36
C ARG A 604 31.74 6.93 35.48
N LEU A 605 31.35 5.86 36.17
CA LEU A 605 30.44 5.98 37.31
C LEU A 605 31.09 6.74 38.48
N LYS A 606 32.39 6.57 38.75
CA LYS A 606 33.12 7.32 39.77
C LYS A 606 33.30 8.79 39.42
N GLU A 607 33.47 9.10 38.13
CA GLU A 607 33.52 10.47 37.64
C GLU A 607 32.20 11.22 37.90
N ILE A 608 31.05 10.56 37.69
CA ILE A 608 29.72 11.15 37.90
C ILE A 608 29.31 11.09 39.38
N PHE A 609 29.66 10.01 40.07
CA PHE A 609 29.31 9.73 41.48
C PHE A 609 30.58 9.45 42.30
N PRO A 610 31.25 10.49 42.83
CA PRO A 610 32.43 10.32 43.68
C PRO A 610 32.18 9.45 44.92
N ASP A 611 30.93 9.41 45.39
CA ASP A 611 30.43 8.61 46.52
C ASP A 611 29.72 7.31 46.05
N LEU A 612 30.19 6.69 44.97
CA LEU A 612 29.58 5.49 44.37
C LEU A 612 29.10 4.41 45.37
N PRO A 613 29.82 4.07 46.47
CA PRO A 613 29.38 3.04 47.43
C PRO A 613 28.12 3.36 48.24
N SER A 614 27.74 4.64 48.39
CA SER A 614 26.49 5.07 49.02
C SER A 614 25.32 5.17 48.04
N LYS A 615 25.60 5.17 46.73
CA LYS A 615 24.60 5.30 45.68
C LYS A 615 23.94 3.95 45.33
N ARG A 616 22.74 4.06 44.77
CA ARG A 616 21.94 2.94 44.28
C ARG A 616 21.53 3.20 42.85
N PHE A 617 21.47 2.14 42.06
CA PHE A 617 21.25 2.23 40.63
C PHE A 617 20.09 1.35 40.16
N ALA A 618 19.33 1.85 39.19
CA ALA A 618 18.47 1.09 38.32
C ALA A 618 19.29 0.64 37.11
N ILE A 619 19.31 -0.66 36.85
CA ILE A 619 19.98 -1.29 35.72
C ILE A 619 18.90 -1.79 34.76
N ARG A 620 18.72 -1.11 33.63
CA ARG A 620 17.60 -1.31 32.69
C ARG A 620 18.12 -1.78 31.34
N SER A 621 17.53 -2.84 30.78
CA SER A 621 17.79 -3.25 29.40
C SER A 621 17.36 -2.15 28.42
N SER A 622 18.14 -1.93 27.37
CA SER A 622 17.83 -1.01 26.27
C SER A 622 18.20 -1.70 24.96
N CYS A 623 17.35 -2.63 24.52
CA CYS A 623 17.60 -3.40 23.30
C CYS A 623 17.22 -2.61 22.04
N ALA A 624 17.94 -2.84 20.95
CA ALA A 624 17.50 -2.38 19.64
C ALA A 624 16.13 -3.04 19.31
N GLY A 625 15.16 -2.23 18.87
CA GLY A 625 13.79 -2.68 18.54
C GLY A 625 12.78 -2.80 19.69
N GLU A 626 13.20 -2.75 20.97
CA GLU A 626 12.33 -2.93 22.15
C GLU A 626 11.27 -1.83 22.34
N ASP A 627 11.63 -0.59 21.99
CA ASP A 627 10.74 0.59 22.02
C ASP A 627 10.63 1.21 20.62
N SER A 628 10.25 0.40 19.62
CA SER A 628 10.02 0.87 18.24
C SER A 628 8.57 1.30 18.04
N GLU A 629 8.33 2.15 17.04
CA GLU A 629 6.98 2.53 16.62
C GLU A 629 6.16 1.31 16.17
N ASP A 630 6.84 0.28 15.64
CA ASP A 630 6.17 -0.90 15.11
C ASP A 630 5.77 -1.89 16.21
N MET A 631 6.45 -1.89 17.37
CA MET A 631 6.10 -2.75 18.52
C MET A 631 6.58 -2.18 19.86
N SER A 632 5.66 -2.12 20.83
CA SER A 632 6.00 -2.00 22.25
C SER A 632 6.24 -3.40 22.82
N ALA A 633 7.50 -3.80 22.96
CA ALA A 633 7.89 -5.04 23.63
C ALA A 633 7.96 -4.84 25.15
N ALA A 634 6.91 -4.26 25.74
CA ALA A 634 6.87 -3.94 27.16
C ALA A 634 7.07 -5.19 28.03
N GLY A 635 7.97 -5.08 29.01
CA GLY A 635 8.15 -6.06 30.09
C GLY A 635 8.81 -7.40 29.70
N GLN A 636 9.41 -7.53 28.50
CA GLN A 636 10.01 -8.80 28.07
C GLN A 636 11.43 -9.04 28.62
N MET A 637 12.11 -7.99 29.10
CA MET A 637 13.49 -8.04 29.57
C MET A 637 13.60 -7.55 31.02
N ASP A 638 14.57 -8.09 31.74
CA ASP A 638 14.69 -7.88 33.18
C ASP A 638 15.23 -6.46 33.48
N THR A 639 14.66 -5.82 34.49
CA THR A 639 15.16 -4.59 35.10
C THR A 639 15.51 -4.86 36.56
N PHE A 640 16.64 -4.33 37.03
CA PHE A 640 17.10 -4.52 38.40
C PHE A 640 17.16 -3.17 39.13
N LEU A 641 16.41 -3.04 40.22
CA LEU A 641 16.32 -1.80 41.01
C LEU A 641 17.14 -1.88 42.30
N GLY A 642 17.58 -0.73 42.81
CA GLY A 642 18.27 -0.64 44.10
C GLY A 642 19.67 -1.30 44.13
N VAL A 643 20.32 -1.49 42.98
CA VAL A 643 21.62 -2.15 42.86
C VAL A 643 22.71 -1.29 43.49
N ARG A 644 23.53 -1.88 44.36
CA ARG A 644 24.55 -1.17 45.14
C ARG A 644 25.88 -1.92 45.06
N GLY A 645 26.97 -1.19 44.79
CA GLY A 645 28.32 -1.73 44.75
C GLY A 645 28.80 -2.08 43.34
N GLU A 646 30.12 -1.95 43.11
CA GLU A 646 30.73 -2.13 41.79
C GLU A 646 30.50 -3.54 41.22
N LYS A 647 30.60 -4.57 42.07
CA LYS A 647 30.45 -5.97 41.65
C LYS A 647 29.01 -6.28 41.25
N GLU A 648 28.06 -5.79 42.03
CA GLU A 648 26.63 -5.98 41.83
C GLU A 648 26.14 -5.26 40.57
N ILE A 649 26.67 -4.06 40.27
CA ILE A 649 26.38 -3.33 39.02
C ILE A 649 26.80 -4.16 37.81
N ILE A 650 28.04 -4.66 37.78
CA ILE A 650 28.54 -5.49 36.67
C ILE A 650 27.71 -6.78 36.55
N ALA A 651 27.39 -7.43 37.67
CA ALA A 651 26.55 -8.64 37.66
C ALA A 651 25.14 -8.36 37.12
N ALA A 652 24.53 -7.22 37.48
CA ALA A 652 23.22 -6.82 36.99
C ALA A 652 23.23 -6.52 35.48
N ILE A 653 24.29 -5.89 34.95
CA ILE A 653 24.46 -5.66 33.51
C ILE A 653 24.47 -7.00 32.75
N VAL A 654 25.23 -7.98 33.23
CA VAL A 654 25.26 -9.33 32.62
C VAL A 654 23.90 -10.01 32.73
N LYS A 655 23.17 -9.83 33.85
CA LYS A 655 21.81 -10.36 33.98
C LYS A 655 20.86 -9.74 32.96
N CYS A 656 20.92 -8.43 32.72
CA CYS A 656 20.19 -7.78 31.65
C CYS A 656 20.55 -8.40 30.29
N TRP A 657 21.84 -8.52 29.94
CA TRP A 657 22.23 -9.18 28.68
C TRP A 657 21.72 -10.61 28.58
N SER A 658 21.64 -11.34 29.69
CA SER A 658 21.14 -12.71 29.71
C SER A 658 19.61 -12.82 29.57
N SER A 659 18.86 -11.77 29.94
CA SER A 659 17.39 -11.83 29.99
C SER A 659 16.76 -11.97 28.61
N GLN A 660 17.42 -11.48 27.55
CA GLN A 660 16.96 -11.65 26.17
C GLN A 660 16.94 -13.12 25.71
N PHE A 661 17.65 -14.02 26.42
CA PHE A 661 17.67 -15.46 26.15
C PHE A 661 16.73 -16.26 27.05
N SER A 662 15.86 -15.59 27.82
CA SER A 662 14.81 -16.30 28.54
C SER A 662 13.86 -17.01 27.58
N HIS A 663 13.26 -18.12 28.02
CA HIS A 663 12.27 -18.84 27.22
C HIS A 663 11.15 -17.91 26.71
N ILE A 664 10.66 -16.99 27.55
CA ILE A 664 9.59 -16.05 27.20
C ILE A 664 10.07 -15.07 26.12
N ALA A 665 11.25 -14.46 26.30
CA ALA A 665 11.80 -13.51 25.33
C ALA A 665 12.09 -14.18 23.97
N ILE A 666 12.65 -15.40 23.98
CA ILE A 666 12.94 -16.15 22.75
C ILE A 666 11.66 -16.61 22.05
N GLU A 667 10.67 -17.15 22.76
CA GLU A 667 9.38 -17.52 22.16
C GLU A 667 8.64 -16.30 21.61
N TYR A 668 8.71 -15.16 22.29
CA TYR A 668 8.20 -13.90 21.76
C TYR A 668 8.90 -13.55 20.45
N LYS A 669 10.25 -13.50 20.43
CA LYS A 669 11.02 -13.21 19.22
C LYS A 669 10.71 -14.20 18.09
N ARG A 670 10.61 -15.50 18.36
CA ARG A 670 10.23 -16.54 17.36
C ARG A 670 8.82 -16.30 16.80
N ARG A 671 7.85 -16.06 17.69
CA ARG A 671 6.45 -15.82 17.31
C ARG A 671 6.28 -14.56 16.48
N TYR A 672 7.18 -13.61 16.60
CA TYR A 672 7.16 -12.33 15.88
C TYR A 672 8.31 -12.19 14.86
N GLY A 673 8.99 -13.29 14.50
CA GLY A 673 10.04 -13.30 13.47
C GLY A 673 11.21 -12.35 13.74
N GLN A 674 11.52 -12.05 15.00
CA GLN A 674 12.62 -11.17 15.39
C GLN A 674 13.94 -11.94 15.48
N GLU A 675 15.06 -11.21 15.32
CA GLU A 675 16.39 -11.77 15.52
C GLU A 675 16.55 -12.25 16.97
N LEU A 676 16.91 -13.53 17.14
CA LEU A 676 17.03 -14.13 18.47
C LEU A 676 18.16 -13.49 19.29
N LEU A 677 19.26 -13.14 18.63
CA LEU A 677 20.40 -12.44 19.21
C LEU A 677 20.33 -10.96 18.80
N SER A 678 19.77 -10.12 19.66
CA SER A 678 19.65 -8.69 19.37
C SER A 678 20.76 -7.92 20.08
N GLU A 679 21.25 -6.87 19.43
CA GLU A 679 22.17 -5.94 20.09
C GLU A 679 21.47 -5.23 21.25
N MET A 680 22.18 -5.14 22.37
CA MET A 680 21.58 -4.67 23.60
C MET A 680 22.50 -3.75 24.39
N ALA A 681 22.05 -2.52 24.56
CA ALA A 681 22.63 -1.57 25.50
C ALA A 681 22.00 -1.78 26.90
N VAL A 682 22.66 -1.25 27.93
CA VAL A 682 22.16 -1.28 29.32
C VAL A 682 22.29 0.10 29.93
N VAL A 683 21.18 0.65 30.41
CA VAL A 683 21.15 1.93 31.12
C VAL A 683 21.44 1.68 32.60
N VAL A 684 22.43 2.39 33.15
CA VAL A 684 22.78 2.42 34.56
C VAL A 684 22.47 3.81 35.09
N MET A 685 21.37 3.95 35.83
CA MET A 685 20.79 5.23 36.23
C MET A 685 20.65 5.31 37.75
N GLU A 686 20.89 6.47 38.34
CA GLU A 686 20.68 6.69 39.78
C GLU A 686 19.22 6.43 40.18
N MET A 687 19.01 5.73 41.29
CA MET A 687 17.68 5.51 41.87
C MET A 687 17.17 6.79 42.53
N VAL A 688 15.92 7.14 42.24
CA VAL A 688 15.20 8.22 42.91
C VAL A 688 14.49 7.64 44.14
N ALA A 689 14.72 8.23 45.31
CA ALA A 689 13.96 7.92 46.53
C ALA A 689 12.58 8.59 46.45
N ALA A 690 11.71 8.03 45.62
CA ALA A 690 10.42 8.62 45.29
C ALA A 690 9.43 8.55 46.46
N ASP A 691 8.77 9.68 46.77
CA ASP A 691 7.62 9.74 47.66
C ASP A 691 6.38 9.15 46.95
N SER A 692 6.25 9.47 45.65
CA SER A 692 5.23 8.93 44.76
C SER A 692 5.79 8.74 43.35
N ALA A 693 5.29 7.76 42.62
CA ALA A 693 5.71 7.48 41.25
C ALA A 693 4.56 6.85 40.45
N GLY A 694 4.68 6.87 39.13
CA GLY A 694 3.67 6.26 38.28
C GLY A 694 3.91 6.48 36.79
N VAL A 695 2.82 6.41 36.04
CA VAL A 695 2.82 6.46 34.58
C VAL A 695 1.84 7.55 34.12
N MET A 696 2.25 8.35 33.14
CA MET A 696 1.42 9.33 32.46
C MET A 696 1.34 9.00 30.97
N LEU A 697 0.11 8.91 30.46
CA LEU A 697 -0.19 8.83 29.04
C LEU A 697 -0.70 10.20 28.58
N THR A 698 -0.10 10.77 27.53
CA THR A 698 -0.49 12.10 27.02
C THR A 698 -1.78 12.10 26.18
N CYS A 699 -2.48 10.97 26.13
CA CYS A 699 -3.83 10.81 25.59
C CYS A 699 -4.60 9.77 26.42
N ASP A 700 -5.92 9.72 26.28
CA ASP A 700 -6.75 8.71 26.94
C ASP A 700 -6.42 7.29 26.39
N PRO A 701 -6.03 6.32 27.24
CA PRO A 701 -5.71 4.97 26.80
C PRO A 701 -6.89 4.18 26.23
N LEU A 702 -8.13 4.53 26.60
CA LEU A 702 -9.33 3.80 26.18
C LEU A 702 -9.86 4.33 24.84
N THR A 703 -9.91 5.66 24.71
CA THR A 703 -10.53 6.32 23.56
C THR A 703 -9.51 6.82 22.54
N GLY A 704 -8.28 7.06 22.96
CA GLY A 704 -7.25 7.75 22.17
C GLY A 704 -7.40 9.27 22.15
N ASP A 705 -8.32 9.86 22.93
CA ASP A 705 -8.57 11.30 22.94
C ASP A 705 -7.34 12.10 23.45
N PRO A 706 -6.70 12.93 22.62
CA PRO A 706 -5.51 13.70 23.00
C PRO A 706 -5.83 14.95 23.84
N SER A 707 -7.12 15.25 24.08
CA SER A 707 -7.55 16.28 25.03
C SER A 707 -7.54 15.81 26.47
N THR A 708 -7.33 14.50 26.73
CA THR A 708 -7.28 13.94 28.08
C THR A 708 -5.91 13.31 28.33
N ILE A 709 -5.19 13.83 29.30
CA ILE A 709 -3.96 13.24 29.84
C ILE A 709 -4.36 12.31 30.99
N TYR A 710 -3.92 11.07 30.93
CA TYR A 710 -4.24 10.03 31.90
C TYR A 710 -3.03 9.75 32.79
N ILE A 711 -3.14 10.03 34.08
CA ILE A 711 -2.05 9.86 35.04
C ILE A 711 -2.45 8.79 36.04
N THR A 712 -1.57 7.81 36.23
CA THR A 712 -1.64 6.85 37.35
C THR A 712 -0.53 7.13 38.33
N SER A 713 -0.82 7.03 39.63
CA SER A 713 0.17 7.27 40.69
C SER A 713 -0.03 6.36 41.89
N ASN A 714 1.07 5.96 42.51
CA ASN A 714 1.07 5.29 43.81
C ASN A 714 2.23 5.83 44.67
N PHE A 715 2.17 5.60 45.98
CA PHE A 715 3.26 5.95 46.89
C PHE A 715 4.48 5.05 46.69
N GLY A 716 5.66 5.61 46.95
CA GLY A 716 6.95 4.93 46.80
C GLY A 716 7.39 4.79 45.35
N LEU A 717 8.12 3.71 45.06
CA LEU A 717 8.67 3.43 43.74
C LEU A 717 7.60 2.94 42.75
N GLY A 718 7.77 3.34 41.48
CA GLY A 718 6.83 3.06 40.38
C GLY A 718 6.70 1.59 39.99
N GLU A 719 7.55 0.71 40.54
CA GLU A 719 7.46 -0.75 40.38
C GLU A 719 6.08 -1.29 40.77
N SER A 720 5.45 -0.69 41.79
CA SER A 720 4.09 -1.06 42.23
C SER A 720 3.02 -0.84 41.16
N VAL A 721 3.16 0.22 40.35
CA VAL A 721 2.22 0.59 39.28
C VAL A 721 2.48 -0.25 38.04
N VAL A 722 3.73 -0.36 37.61
CA VAL A 722 4.11 -1.09 36.40
C VAL A 722 3.88 -2.60 36.53
N SER A 723 4.03 -3.15 37.74
CA SER A 723 3.80 -4.58 38.02
C SER A 723 2.36 -4.89 38.46
N ALA A 724 1.47 -3.89 38.49
CA ALA A 724 0.08 -3.99 38.95
C ALA A 724 -0.07 -4.65 40.35
N LEU A 725 0.86 -4.37 41.27
CA LEU A 725 0.85 -4.92 42.64
C LEU A 725 -0.17 -4.23 43.55
N ALA A 726 -0.55 -2.99 43.21
CA ALA A 726 -1.55 -2.20 43.90
C ALA A 726 -2.45 -1.49 42.88
N ASP A 727 -3.64 -1.10 43.32
CA ASP A 727 -4.58 -0.28 42.54
C ASP A 727 -4.19 1.20 42.72
N PRO A 728 -3.62 1.86 41.69
CA PRO A 728 -3.08 3.22 41.79
C PRO A 728 -4.21 4.27 41.78
N ASP A 729 -3.89 5.48 42.23
CA ASP A 729 -4.76 6.63 41.96
C ASP A 729 -4.77 6.92 40.46
N THR A 730 -5.92 7.35 39.95
CA THR A 730 -6.11 7.75 38.56
C THR A 730 -6.55 9.21 38.50
N VAL A 731 -5.77 10.04 37.82
CA VAL A 731 -6.09 11.44 37.58
C VAL A 731 -6.29 11.67 36.09
N ARG A 732 -7.48 12.17 35.72
CA ARG A 732 -7.78 12.59 34.34
C ARG A 732 -7.67 14.10 34.24
N VAL A 733 -6.73 14.55 33.42
CA VAL A 733 -6.44 15.96 33.21
C VAL A 733 -6.88 16.37 31.80
N HIS A 734 -7.77 17.34 31.69
CA HIS A 734 -8.18 17.90 30.42
C HIS A 734 -7.21 18.97 29.95
N ARG A 735 -6.89 18.93 28.66
CA ARG A 735 -6.09 19.89 27.93
C ARG A 735 -6.93 20.43 26.78
N ASP A 736 -7.26 21.72 26.84
CA ASP A 736 -8.03 22.36 25.77
C ASP A 736 -7.15 22.77 24.57
N ILE A 737 -7.81 23.30 23.52
CA ILE A 737 -7.15 23.76 22.30
C ILE A 737 -6.31 25.03 22.46
N SER A 738 -6.40 25.70 23.62
CA SER A 738 -5.52 26.82 23.98
C SER A 738 -4.27 26.35 24.74
N GLY A 739 -4.23 25.07 25.11
CA GLY A 739 -3.18 24.48 25.95
C GLY A 739 -3.44 24.68 27.45
N LYS A 740 -4.64 25.13 27.84
CA LYS A 740 -5.02 25.23 29.25
C LYS A 740 -5.28 23.83 29.79
N ILE A 741 -4.74 23.59 30.98
CA ILE A 741 -4.77 22.29 31.66
C ILE A 741 -5.64 22.42 32.91
N THR A 742 -6.62 21.53 33.04
CA THR A 742 -7.54 21.45 34.19
C THR A 742 -7.75 20.00 34.61
N VAL A 743 -7.82 19.72 35.91
CA VAL A 743 -8.13 18.37 36.40
C VAL A 743 -9.64 18.16 36.35
N ASN A 744 -10.07 17.10 35.66
CA ASN A 744 -11.49 16.76 35.54
C ASN A 744 -11.94 15.81 36.64
N GLN A 745 -11.13 14.78 36.91
CA GLN A 745 -11.49 13.70 37.80
C GLN A 745 -10.26 13.15 38.51
N VAL A 746 -10.43 12.77 39.78
CA VAL A 746 -9.45 12.06 40.60
C VAL A 746 -10.16 10.86 41.22
N ASP A 747 -9.77 9.66 40.80
CA ASP A 747 -10.24 8.40 41.37
C ASP A 747 -9.14 7.84 42.28
N ILE A 748 -9.47 7.61 43.55
CA ILE A 748 -8.51 7.14 44.55
C ILE A 748 -8.46 5.61 44.55
N GLY A 749 -7.28 5.05 44.30
CA GLY A 749 -7.05 3.61 44.24
C GLY A 749 -6.86 2.97 45.62
N LYS A 750 -7.03 1.64 45.71
CA LYS A 750 -6.83 0.84 46.94
C LYS A 750 -5.35 0.58 47.23
N LYS A 751 -4.54 1.62 47.42
CA LYS A 751 -3.07 1.63 47.61
C LYS A 751 -2.56 0.80 48.81
N ASN A 752 -2.79 -0.52 48.81
CA ASN A 752 -2.55 -1.41 49.96
C ASN A 752 -1.05 -1.70 50.21
N VAL A 753 -0.20 -1.41 49.22
CA VAL A 753 1.24 -1.69 49.24
C VAL A 753 1.99 -0.55 48.56
N LYS A 754 3.11 -0.13 49.16
CA LYS A 754 4.13 0.71 48.50
C LYS A 754 5.47 -0.03 48.42
N ILE A 755 6.26 0.28 47.40
CA ILE A 755 7.61 -0.27 47.23
C ILE A 755 8.62 0.79 47.66
N ILE A 756 9.57 0.43 48.52
CA ILE A 756 10.62 1.35 48.98
C ILE A 756 12.01 0.74 48.75
N MET A 757 13.04 1.58 48.75
CA MET A 757 14.42 1.11 48.70
C MET A 757 14.82 0.43 50.01
N ASP A 758 15.44 -0.74 49.92
CA ASP A 758 15.86 -1.49 51.10
C ASP A 758 17.27 -1.11 51.55
N GLU A 759 17.56 -1.01 52.85
CA GLU A 759 18.84 -0.50 53.39
C GLU A 759 20.07 -1.32 52.96
N VAL A 760 19.90 -2.60 52.69
CA VAL A 760 21.00 -3.53 52.33
C VAL A 760 21.28 -3.57 50.82
N GLY A 761 20.34 -3.13 49.98
CA GLY A 761 20.38 -3.31 48.52
C GLY A 761 19.03 -3.82 48.03
N GLY A 762 18.60 -3.44 46.81
CA GLY A 762 17.30 -3.86 46.26
C GLY A 762 16.10 -3.02 46.73
N THR A 763 14.91 -3.58 46.54
CA THR A 763 13.60 -3.00 46.91
C THR A 763 12.85 -3.94 47.86
N ARG A 764 11.96 -3.39 48.70
CA ARG A 764 11.08 -4.17 49.57
C ARG A 764 9.65 -3.65 49.54
N GLU A 765 8.70 -4.56 49.71
CA GLU A 765 7.28 -4.24 49.83
C GLU A 765 6.95 -3.81 51.26
N GLU A 766 6.21 -2.72 51.39
CA GLU A 766 5.68 -2.23 52.66
C GLU A 766 4.16 -2.14 52.57
N LYS A 767 3.46 -2.84 53.48
CA LYS A 767 1.99 -2.83 53.52
C LYS A 767 1.49 -1.53 54.14
N LEU A 768 0.66 -0.82 53.41
CA LEU A 768 -0.09 0.34 53.87
C LEU A 768 -1.40 -0.14 54.52
N ALA A 769 -1.30 -0.90 55.61
CA ALA A 769 -2.47 -1.42 56.31
C ALA A 769 -3.06 -0.34 57.24
N SER A 770 -4.24 0.20 56.89
CA SER A 770 -5.08 1.08 57.73
C SER A 770 -4.53 2.47 58.11
N SER A 771 -3.55 3.02 57.37
CA SER A 771 -3.10 4.41 57.55
C SER A 771 -4.02 5.40 56.80
N GLU A 772 -4.20 6.62 57.34
CA GLU A 772 -4.82 7.76 56.63
C GLU A 772 -4.17 7.99 55.24
N GLU A 773 -2.88 7.68 55.13
CA GLU A 773 -2.07 7.71 53.90
C GLU A 773 -2.66 6.85 52.76
N ALA A 774 -3.30 5.71 53.05
CA ALA A 774 -3.88 4.86 51.99
C ALA A 774 -5.15 5.45 51.35
N THR A 775 -5.87 6.31 52.07
CA THR A 775 -7.09 7.00 51.60
C THR A 775 -6.80 8.34 50.93
N ASP A 776 -5.61 8.89 51.11
CA ASP A 776 -5.20 10.15 50.48
C ASP A 776 -4.75 9.94 49.02
N ALA A 777 -4.82 11.01 48.24
CA ALA A 777 -4.24 11.01 46.89
C ALA A 777 -2.69 11.06 47.01
N SER A 778 -2.03 10.17 46.27
CA SER A 778 -0.56 10.10 46.20
C SER A 778 0.09 11.31 45.54
N ILE A 779 -0.68 12.10 44.79
CA ILE A 779 -0.28 13.42 44.28
C ILE A 779 -1.41 14.42 44.44
N SER A 780 -1.05 15.68 44.64
CA SER A 780 -1.99 16.80 44.66
C SER A 780 -2.46 17.20 43.25
N VAL A 781 -3.59 17.89 43.17
CA VAL A 781 -4.10 18.50 41.93
C VAL A 781 -3.06 19.41 41.27
N HIS A 782 -2.30 20.18 42.06
CA HIS A 782 -1.23 21.04 41.55
C HIS A 782 -0.11 20.22 40.88
N GLN A 783 0.34 19.14 41.53
CA GLN A 783 1.36 18.25 40.97
C GLN A 783 0.87 17.54 39.72
N ALA A 784 -0.40 17.14 39.66
CA ALA A 784 -0.99 16.56 38.44
C ALA A 784 -0.99 17.55 37.26
N VAL A 785 -1.29 18.84 37.52
CA VAL A 785 -1.22 19.89 36.49
C VAL A 785 0.22 20.14 36.04
N GLU A 786 1.18 20.18 36.96
CA GLU A 786 2.60 20.33 36.65
C GLU A 786 3.13 19.16 35.80
N LEU A 787 2.77 17.93 36.17
CA LEU A 787 3.10 16.74 35.42
C LEU A 787 2.48 16.75 34.02
N ALA A 788 1.21 17.17 33.88
CA ALA A 788 0.54 17.31 32.60
C ALA A 788 1.18 18.38 31.69
N ARG A 789 1.71 19.47 32.26
CA ARG A 789 2.50 20.47 31.51
C ARG A 789 3.79 19.86 30.99
N VAL A 790 4.51 19.12 31.83
CA VAL A 790 5.72 18.39 31.43
C VAL A 790 5.40 17.38 30.32
N GLY A 791 4.32 16.61 30.45
CA GLY A 791 3.85 15.68 29.42
C GLY A 791 3.59 16.36 28.08
N THR A 792 3.02 17.57 28.11
CA THR A 792 2.78 18.37 26.90
C THR A 792 4.08 18.84 26.24
N GLU A 793 5.10 19.22 27.01
CA GLU A 793 6.41 19.57 26.45
C GLU A 793 7.16 18.35 25.90
N VAL A 794 7.04 17.20 26.55
CA VAL A 794 7.57 15.91 26.05
C VAL A 794 6.88 15.53 24.73
N GLU A 795 5.55 15.60 24.66
CA GLU A 795 4.78 15.36 23.43
C GLU A 795 5.22 16.29 22.29
N LYS A 796 5.39 17.60 22.55
CA LYS A 796 5.88 18.57 21.55
C LYS A 796 7.28 18.23 21.05
N CYS A 797 8.16 17.78 21.95
CA CYS A 797 9.54 17.44 21.62
C CYS A 797 9.63 16.23 20.69
N TYR A 798 8.77 15.23 20.89
CA TYR A 798 8.79 14.00 20.11
C TYR A 798 7.85 14.00 18.89
N GLY A 799 6.79 14.81 18.88
CA GLY A 799 5.84 14.94 17.78
C GLY A 799 4.70 13.90 17.76
N ASP A 800 4.58 13.06 18.78
CA ASP A 800 3.59 12.01 18.96
C ASP A 800 3.21 11.84 20.45
N TRP A 801 2.17 11.05 20.75
CA TRP A 801 1.74 10.84 22.13
C TRP A 801 2.68 9.90 22.88
N ARG A 802 2.83 10.16 24.18
CA ARG A 802 3.90 9.58 24.99
C ARG A 802 3.35 8.89 26.22
N ASP A 803 3.90 7.70 26.46
CA ASP A 803 3.87 6.97 27.71
C ASP A 803 5.12 7.33 28.51
N VAL A 804 4.93 8.01 29.64
CA VAL A 804 5.98 8.63 30.45
C VAL A 804 5.98 8.02 31.84
N GLU A 805 7.09 7.38 32.22
CA GLU A 805 7.33 6.96 33.60
C GLU A 805 7.95 8.11 34.38
N TRP A 806 7.41 8.39 35.56
CA TRP A 806 7.83 9.53 36.38
C TRP A 806 7.91 9.17 37.87
N ALA A 807 8.69 9.95 38.60
CA ALA A 807 8.82 9.89 40.05
C ALA A 807 8.85 11.29 40.65
N LEU A 808 8.34 11.43 41.87
CA LEU A 808 8.31 12.67 42.62
C LEU A 808 9.10 12.49 43.92
N GLN A 809 10.04 13.39 44.18
CA GLN A 809 10.78 13.47 45.43
C GLN A 809 10.70 14.90 45.98
N GLY A 810 9.97 15.09 47.08
CA GLY A 810 9.56 16.39 47.59
C GLY A 810 8.78 17.17 46.54
N HIS A 811 9.37 18.24 46.03
CA HIS A 811 8.81 19.07 44.95
C HIS A 811 9.51 18.85 43.60
N THR A 812 10.45 17.92 43.51
CA THR A 812 11.22 17.69 42.29
C THR A 812 10.61 16.54 41.50
N LEU A 813 10.15 16.84 40.28
CA LEU A 813 9.67 15.84 39.34
C LEU A 813 10.84 15.24 38.55
N PHE A 814 10.90 13.91 38.51
CA PHE A 814 11.86 13.14 37.73
C PHE A 814 11.15 12.38 36.61
N LEU A 815 11.68 12.46 35.39
CA LEU A 815 11.26 11.58 34.31
C LEU A 815 12.23 10.40 34.20
N LEU A 816 11.69 9.20 34.21
CA LEU A 816 12.44 7.94 34.24
C LEU A 816 12.43 7.23 32.90
N GLN A 817 11.45 7.52 32.04
CA GLN A 817 11.34 7.00 30.68
C GLN A 817 10.28 7.78 29.88
N ALA A 818 10.42 7.83 28.55
CA ALA A 818 9.34 8.20 27.63
C ALA A 818 9.32 7.27 26.40
N ARG A 819 8.14 6.79 26.00
CA ARG A 819 7.92 5.86 24.87
C ARG A 819 6.73 6.30 24.01
N PRO A 820 6.72 6.02 22.70
CA PRO A 820 5.58 6.35 21.85
C PRO A 820 4.37 5.46 22.18
N ILE A 821 3.16 6.02 22.11
CA ILE A 821 1.92 5.25 22.22
C ILE A 821 1.48 4.73 20.84
N THR A 822 1.40 3.41 20.67
CA THR A 822 1.28 2.76 19.34
C THR A 822 -0.12 2.18 19.01
N PHE A 823 -1.21 2.56 19.69
CA PHE A 823 -2.52 1.92 19.46
C PHE A 823 -3.05 2.12 18.03
N MET A 824 -2.73 3.23 17.37
CA MET A 824 -3.14 3.51 15.98
C MET A 824 -2.32 2.75 14.92
N ASP A 825 -1.18 2.14 15.29
CA ASP A 825 -0.31 1.44 14.33
C ASP A 825 -0.77 0.00 14.07
N LYS A 826 -1.59 -0.55 14.97
CA LYS A 826 -2.23 -1.85 14.76
C LYS A 826 -3.49 -1.68 13.91
N PRO A 827 -3.64 -2.45 12.81
CA PRO A 827 -4.88 -2.44 12.05
C PRO A 827 -6.02 -3.05 12.87
N SER A 828 -7.21 -2.44 12.82
CA SER A 828 -8.41 -3.01 13.46
C SER A 828 -8.97 -4.18 12.65
N ASP A 829 -9.85 -4.99 13.23
CA ASP A 829 -10.51 -6.09 12.52
C ASP A 829 -11.36 -5.58 11.34
N GLU A 830 -11.99 -4.41 11.50
CA GLU A 830 -12.72 -3.73 10.41
C GLU A 830 -11.76 -3.29 9.30
N GLU A 831 -10.60 -2.72 9.64
CA GLU A 831 -9.58 -2.34 8.66
C GLU A 831 -9.09 -3.56 7.87
N ILE A 832 -8.87 -4.68 8.55
CA ILE A 832 -8.46 -5.95 7.92
C ILE A 832 -9.56 -6.47 6.98
N SER A 833 -10.83 -6.36 7.38
CA SER A 833 -11.96 -6.74 6.52
C SER A 833 -12.04 -5.86 5.28
N LEU A 834 -11.87 -4.54 5.43
CA LEU A 834 -11.91 -3.59 4.32
C LEU A 834 -10.72 -3.77 3.36
N ASP A 835 -9.56 -4.16 3.87
CA ASP A 835 -8.41 -4.53 3.04
C ASP A 835 -8.72 -5.68 2.06
N MET A 836 -9.68 -6.52 2.45
CA MET A 836 -10.09 -7.68 1.68
C MET A 836 -11.22 -7.35 0.69
N GLU A 837 -11.75 -6.13 0.66
CA GLU A 837 -12.82 -5.74 -0.25
C GLU A 837 -12.33 -5.39 -1.66
N ILE A 838 -13.25 -5.39 -2.63
CA ILE A 838 -12.91 -5.06 -4.02
C ILE A 838 -12.89 -3.55 -4.25
N PRO A 839 -11.88 -3.04 -4.99
CA PRO A 839 -11.97 -1.75 -5.66
C PRO A 839 -13.04 -1.75 -6.74
N ALA A 840 -14.25 -1.34 -6.36
CA ALA A 840 -15.40 -1.16 -7.25
C ALA A 840 -15.39 0.24 -7.87
N ARG A 841 -15.53 0.32 -9.19
CA ARG A 841 -15.52 1.60 -9.93
C ARG A 841 -16.79 2.41 -9.63
N ASN A 842 -17.90 1.71 -9.44
CA ASN A 842 -19.16 2.30 -9.00
C ASN A 842 -19.88 1.40 -7.98
N GLU A 843 -20.85 1.95 -7.26
CA GLU A 843 -21.68 1.23 -6.29
C GLU A 843 -22.48 0.08 -6.93
N ASN A 844 -22.69 0.15 -8.24
CA ASN A 844 -23.38 -0.86 -9.03
C ASN A 844 -22.43 -1.82 -9.76
N THR A 845 -21.21 -2.04 -9.24
CA THR A 845 -20.25 -2.93 -9.89
C THR A 845 -20.73 -4.37 -9.76
N ILE A 846 -20.99 -5.03 -10.89
CA ILE A 846 -21.49 -6.41 -10.90
C ILE A 846 -20.33 -7.36 -11.14
N ILE A 847 -20.05 -8.18 -10.13
CA ILE A 847 -19.00 -9.19 -10.15
C ILE A 847 -19.59 -10.60 -10.22
N SER A 848 -18.85 -11.54 -10.80
CA SER A 848 -19.27 -12.93 -10.92
C SER A 848 -18.14 -13.91 -10.75
N THR A 849 -18.42 -15.05 -10.12
CA THR A 849 -17.53 -16.22 -10.08
C THR A 849 -17.68 -17.11 -11.32
N ALA A 850 -18.45 -16.71 -12.33
CA ALA A 850 -18.62 -17.50 -13.54
C ALA A 850 -17.28 -17.81 -14.22
N ASN A 851 -17.09 -19.05 -14.71
CA ASN A 851 -15.84 -19.64 -15.21
C ASN A 851 -14.70 -19.76 -14.19
N VAL A 852 -14.48 -18.74 -13.37
CA VAL A 852 -13.44 -18.71 -12.35
C VAL A 852 -13.72 -19.69 -11.21
N GLY A 853 -14.95 -19.75 -10.74
CA GLY A 853 -15.38 -20.64 -9.65
C GLY A 853 -15.35 -22.12 -10.01
N GLU A 854 -15.13 -22.49 -11.28
CA GLU A 854 -14.84 -23.88 -11.66
C GLU A 854 -13.40 -24.28 -11.27
N VAL A 855 -12.46 -23.35 -11.43
CA VAL A 855 -11.02 -23.59 -11.30
C VAL A 855 -10.41 -23.07 -10.00
N LEU A 856 -11.04 -22.04 -9.42
CA LEU A 856 -10.66 -21.31 -8.21
C LEU A 856 -11.90 -21.13 -7.34
N ASN A 857 -12.32 -22.21 -6.69
CA ASN A 857 -13.64 -22.30 -6.05
C ASN A 857 -13.67 -21.95 -4.56
N ARG A 858 -12.53 -21.52 -4.02
CA ARG A 858 -12.33 -21.16 -2.61
C ARG A 858 -11.39 -19.96 -2.51
N ALA A 859 -11.27 -19.44 -1.30
CA ALA A 859 -10.20 -18.52 -0.94
C ALA A 859 -8.83 -19.08 -1.35
N ILE A 860 -8.03 -18.23 -1.98
CA ILE A 860 -6.66 -18.49 -2.42
C ILE A 860 -5.71 -17.79 -1.46
N THR A 861 -4.57 -18.39 -1.18
CA THR A 861 -3.58 -17.76 -0.29
C THR A 861 -3.01 -16.46 -0.91
N PRO A 862 -2.50 -15.51 -0.10
CA PRO A 862 -1.82 -14.31 -0.60
C PRO A 862 -0.78 -14.58 -1.70
N LEU A 863 0.09 -15.59 -1.54
CA LEU A 863 1.04 -15.96 -2.57
C LEU A 863 0.35 -16.49 -3.84
N GLY A 864 -0.73 -17.26 -3.68
CA GLY A 864 -1.50 -17.76 -4.81
C GLY A 864 -2.13 -16.63 -5.64
N ILE A 865 -2.59 -15.56 -5.00
CA ILE A 865 -3.07 -14.35 -5.69
C ILE A 865 -1.93 -13.71 -6.49
N ASP A 866 -0.76 -13.55 -5.89
CA ASP A 866 0.42 -12.98 -6.55
C ASP A 866 0.93 -13.80 -7.73
N LEU A 867 0.86 -15.13 -7.64
CA LEU A 867 1.35 -16.04 -8.68
C LEU A 867 0.33 -16.27 -9.80
N VAL A 868 -0.95 -16.42 -9.48
CA VAL A 868 -1.97 -16.83 -10.46
C VAL A 868 -2.77 -15.62 -10.98
N CYS A 869 -3.27 -14.77 -10.07
CA CYS A 869 -4.16 -13.67 -10.44
C CYS A 869 -3.41 -12.55 -11.16
N LYS A 870 -2.24 -12.14 -10.65
CA LYS A 870 -1.37 -11.17 -11.36
C LYS A 870 -0.93 -11.71 -12.72
N GLN A 871 -0.75 -13.02 -12.85
CA GLN A 871 -0.40 -13.67 -14.12
C GLN A 871 -1.48 -13.54 -15.18
N CYS A 872 -2.73 -13.76 -14.80
CA CYS A 872 -3.89 -13.49 -15.66
C CYS A 872 -3.94 -12.01 -16.06
N GLY A 873 -3.80 -11.09 -15.09
CA GLY A 873 -3.83 -9.65 -15.31
C GLY A 873 -2.76 -9.17 -16.30
N ILE A 874 -1.51 -9.62 -16.13
CA ILE A 874 -0.39 -9.29 -17.01
C ILE A 874 -0.59 -9.88 -18.41
N SER A 875 -1.04 -11.13 -18.53
CA SER A 875 -1.36 -11.73 -19.83
C SER A 875 -2.45 -10.95 -20.57
N MET A 876 -3.48 -10.50 -19.85
CA MET A 876 -4.54 -9.67 -20.41
C MET A 876 -3.98 -8.30 -20.86
N LYS A 877 -3.09 -7.68 -20.09
CA LYS A 877 -2.40 -6.43 -20.48
C LYS A 877 -1.48 -6.62 -21.70
N GLN A 878 -0.77 -7.74 -21.81
CA GLN A 878 0.00 -8.09 -23.02
C GLN A 878 -0.92 -8.20 -24.25
N TYR A 879 -2.08 -8.82 -24.08
CA TYR A 879 -3.09 -8.91 -25.12
C TYR A 879 -3.57 -7.51 -25.53
N LYS A 880 -3.92 -6.65 -24.56
CA LYS A 880 -4.33 -5.26 -24.81
C LYS A 880 -3.25 -4.46 -25.56
N ALA A 881 -1.98 -4.63 -25.19
CA ALA A 881 -0.84 -3.96 -25.82
C ALA A 881 -0.63 -4.32 -27.30
N LYS A 882 -0.99 -5.56 -27.67
CA LYS A 882 -0.79 -6.08 -29.02
C LYS A 882 -2.03 -5.96 -29.90
N SER A 883 -3.22 -5.93 -29.30
CA SER A 883 -4.48 -5.74 -30.02
C SER A 883 -4.61 -4.31 -30.51
N SER A 884 -5.05 -4.17 -31.75
CA SER A 884 -5.44 -2.90 -32.34
C SER A 884 -6.51 -2.16 -31.56
N ARG A 885 -7.39 -2.90 -30.85
CA ARG A 885 -8.53 -2.33 -30.12
C ARG A 885 -8.14 -1.46 -28.94
N MET A 886 -6.98 -1.75 -28.32
CA MET A 886 -6.57 -1.16 -27.05
C MET A 886 -5.14 -0.61 -27.06
N ARG A 887 -4.48 -0.57 -28.24
CA ARG A 887 -3.10 -0.07 -28.39
C ARG A 887 -2.89 1.38 -27.94
N ARG A 888 -3.99 2.16 -27.89
CA ARG A 888 -4.01 3.57 -27.49
C ARG A 888 -4.38 3.80 -26.02
N ALA A 889 -4.78 2.76 -25.29
CA ALA A 889 -5.06 2.87 -23.86
C ALA A 889 -3.73 2.90 -23.07
N PRO A 890 -3.59 3.76 -22.05
CA PRO A 890 -2.43 3.73 -21.17
C PRO A 890 -2.39 2.37 -20.45
N LEU A 891 -1.35 1.58 -20.69
CA LEU A 891 -1.16 0.30 -20.01
C LEU A 891 -0.36 0.54 -18.74
N SER A 892 -1.01 0.67 -17.59
CA SER A 892 -0.31 0.67 -16.29
C SER A 892 -0.41 -0.68 -15.57
N PRO A 893 0.62 -1.03 -14.79
CA PRO A 893 0.60 -2.24 -13.95
C PRO A 893 -0.31 -2.05 -12.72
N TYR A 894 -0.65 -0.82 -12.35
CA TYR A 894 -1.34 -0.46 -11.11
C TYR A 894 -2.84 -0.73 -11.19
N PHE A 895 -3.46 -0.59 -12.37
CA PHE A 895 -4.90 -0.80 -12.55
C PHE A 895 -5.21 -2.23 -13.02
N GLU A 896 -6.11 -2.93 -12.31
CA GLU A 896 -6.68 -4.21 -12.74
C GLU A 896 -8.14 -4.04 -13.15
N SER A 897 -8.40 -4.23 -14.44
CA SER A 897 -9.61 -3.72 -15.08
C SER A 897 -10.60 -4.81 -15.49
N ILE A 898 -10.52 -6.07 -15.05
CA ILE A 898 -11.51 -7.11 -15.43
C ILE A 898 -11.61 -8.17 -14.33
N LEU A 899 -10.46 -8.60 -13.83
CA LEU A 899 -10.39 -9.62 -12.80
C LEU A 899 -10.18 -8.91 -11.46
N LYS A 900 -10.95 -9.32 -10.45
CA LYS A 900 -11.01 -8.69 -9.13
C LYS A 900 -10.82 -9.76 -8.07
N VAL A 901 -10.20 -9.39 -6.95
CA VAL A 901 -10.05 -10.25 -5.77
C VAL A 901 -10.82 -9.60 -4.63
N SER A 902 -11.72 -10.35 -3.99
CA SER A 902 -12.32 -9.97 -2.71
C SER A 902 -12.25 -11.13 -1.75
N HIS A 903 -11.88 -10.90 -0.48
CA HIS A 903 -11.88 -11.91 0.56
C HIS A 903 -11.15 -13.17 0.11
N HIS A 904 -10.02 -12.98 -0.58
CA HIS A 904 -9.22 -14.03 -1.21
C HIS A 904 -9.95 -14.88 -2.29
N HIS A 905 -11.16 -14.51 -2.70
CA HIS A 905 -11.90 -15.11 -3.81
C HIS A 905 -11.74 -14.29 -5.08
N TYR A 906 -11.74 -14.99 -6.21
CA TYR A 906 -11.52 -14.38 -7.52
C TYR A 906 -12.83 -14.18 -8.27
N PHE A 907 -12.98 -13.00 -8.88
CA PHE A 907 -14.19 -12.58 -9.56
C PHE A 907 -13.87 -11.95 -10.92
N ILE A 908 -14.85 -12.02 -11.82
CA ILE A 908 -14.90 -11.27 -13.07
C ILE A 908 -15.84 -10.09 -12.88
N ASP A 909 -15.36 -8.88 -13.13
CA ASP A 909 -16.16 -7.67 -13.31
C ASP A 909 -16.87 -7.75 -14.67
N LEU A 910 -18.19 -7.94 -14.65
CA LEU A 910 -18.98 -8.16 -15.86
C LEU A 910 -19.10 -6.89 -16.72
N ILE A 911 -19.11 -5.72 -16.09
CA ILE A 911 -19.22 -4.43 -16.79
C ILE A 911 -17.93 -4.17 -17.55
N GLU A 912 -16.78 -4.31 -16.87
CA GLU A 912 -15.49 -4.17 -17.53
C GLU A 912 -15.23 -5.27 -18.58
N TRP A 913 -15.75 -6.48 -18.36
CA TRP A 913 -15.72 -7.54 -19.37
C TRP A 913 -16.47 -7.12 -20.65
N ILE A 914 -17.68 -6.57 -20.51
CA ILE A 914 -18.44 -6.04 -21.67
C ILE A 914 -17.63 -4.94 -22.36
N ARG A 915 -17.10 -3.97 -21.60
CA ARG A 915 -16.28 -2.89 -22.17
C ARG A 915 -15.06 -3.38 -22.94
N ALA A 916 -14.44 -4.48 -22.50
CA ALA A 916 -13.25 -5.04 -23.14
C ALA A 916 -13.55 -5.82 -24.44
N PHE A 917 -14.74 -6.43 -24.56
CA PHE A 917 -15.04 -7.38 -25.63
C PHE A 917 -16.18 -6.97 -26.57
N ALA A 918 -17.12 -6.13 -26.13
CA ALA A 918 -18.21 -5.64 -26.96
C ALA A 918 -17.69 -4.69 -28.03
N THR A 919 -18.16 -4.87 -29.28
CA THR A 919 -17.87 -3.95 -30.38
C THR A 919 -18.76 -2.72 -30.36
N ASN A 920 -19.93 -2.83 -29.73
CA ASN A 920 -20.88 -1.76 -29.45
C ASN A 920 -21.59 -2.11 -28.14
N ALA A 921 -21.36 -1.34 -27.08
CA ALA A 921 -21.96 -1.59 -25.76
C ALA A 921 -23.46 -1.25 -25.72
N LYS A 922 -23.99 -0.52 -26.72
CA LYS A 922 -25.42 -0.19 -26.82
C LYS A 922 -26.27 -1.30 -27.48
N ASP A 923 -25.63 -2.35 -27.98
CA ASP A 923 -26.34 -3.48 -28.61
C ASP A 923 -26.63 -4.57 -27.58
N ILE A 924 -27.89 -4.63 -27.12
CA ILE A 924 -28.37 -5.61 -26.13
C ILE A 924 -28.08 -7.05 -26.58
N GLN A 925 -28.20 -7.35 -27.87
CA GLN A 925 -27.98 -8.71 -28.36
C GLN A 925 -26.51 -9.13 -28.24
N ILE A 926 -25.58 -8.20 -28.46
CA ILE A 926 -24.15 -8.45 -28.26
C ILE A 926 -23.86 -8.69 -26.77
N MET A 927 -24.46 -7.90 -25.88
CA MET A 927 -24.30 -8.06 -24.43
C MET A 927 -24.83 -9.40 -23.93
N GLU A 928 -26.05 -9.78 -24.31
CA GLU A 928 -26.64 -11.08 -23.98
C GLU A 928 -25.76 -12.24 -24.45
N SER A 929 -25.24 -12.15 -25.68
CA SER A 929 -24.35 -13.15 -26.25
C SER A 929 -23.05 -13.27 -25.44
N LEU A 930 -22.44 -12.16 -25.04
CA LEU A 930 -21.26 -12.17 -24.16
C LEU A 930 -21.58 -12.79 -22.79
N MET A 931 -22.73 -12.46 -22.19
CA MET A 931 -23.15 -13.01 -20.89
C MET A 931 -23.44 -14.51 -20.96
N LEU A 932 -24.07 -14.99 -22.04
CA LEU A 932 -24.28 -16.42 -22.26
C LEU A 932 -22.96 -17.19 -22.40
N ASN A 933 -21.94 -16.59 -23.01
CA ASN A 933 -20.62 -17.22 -23.10
C ASN A 933 -19.83 -17.22 -21.78
N VAL A 934 -19.96 -16.16 -20.97
CA VAL A 934 -19.21 -16.04 -19.72
C VAL A 934 -19.91 -16.77 -18.58
N ARG A 935 -21.24 -16.63 -18.47
CA ARG A 935 -22.05 -17.09 -17.34
C ARG A 935 -22.97 -18.25 -17.67
N GLY A 936 -23.16 -18.57 -18.95
CA GLY A 936 -24.16 -19.56 -19.38
C GLY A 936 -25.59 -19.05 -19.31
N ARG A 937 -25.82 -17.81 -18.83
CA ARG A 937 -27.13 -17.17 -18.72
C ARG A 937 -27.02 -15.65 -18.76
N VAL A 938 -28.09 -15.00 -19.19
CA VAL A 938 -28.23 -13.54 -19.14
C VAL A 938 -28.59 -13.09 -17.71
N PRO A 939 -28.11 -11.95 -17.21
CA PRO A 939 -28.59 -11.34 -15.97
C PRO A 939 -30.05 -10.93 -16.07
N ASP A 940 -30.85 -11.25 -15.05
CA ASP A 940 -32.29 -10.90 -15.00
C ASP A 940 -32.53 -9.51 -14.38
N ASP A 941 -31.48 -8.86 -13.86
CA ASP A 941 -31.53 -7.58 -13.17
C ASP A 941 -31.51 -6.41 -14.18
N PRO A 942 -32.56 -5.56 -14.25
CA PRO A 942 -32.61 -4.40 -15.13
C PRO A 942 -31.46 -3.41 -14.90
N LEU A 943 -30.97 -3.26 -13.66
CA LEU A 943 -29.86 -2.36 -13.32
C LEU A 943 -28.57 -2.73 -14.07
N PHE A 944 -28.41 -4.00 -14.46
CA PHE A 944 -27.26 -4.43 -15.25
C PHE A 944 -27.13 -3.65 -16.55
N TYR A 945 -28.24 -3.37 -17.23
CA TYR A 945 -28.24 -2.70 -18.53
C TYR A 945 -28.12 -1.18 -18.39
N GLU A 946 -28.77 -0.60 -17.37
CA GLU A 946 -28.70 0.85 -17.09
C GLU A 946 -27.26 1.32 -16.80
N ASN A 947 -26.46 0.49 -16.12
CA ASN A 947 -25.08 0.81 -15.77
C ASN A 947 -24.08 0.74 -16.96
N ILE A 948 -24.52 0.25 -18.12
CA ILE A 948 -23.68 0.11 -19.32
C ILE A 948 -23.76 1.37 -20.22
N ASP A 949 -24.80 2.19 -20.04
CA ASP A 949 -25.15 3.30 -20.95
C ASP A 949 -24.26 4.54 -20.87
N ASP A 950 -23.25 4.62 -19.99
CA ASP A 950 -22.32 5.78 -19.93
C ASP A 950 -21.36 5.77 -21.14
N PRO A 951 -21.56 6.63 -22.16
CA PRO A 951 -20.81 6.57 -23.41
C PRO A 951 -19.40 7.18 -23.31
N SER A 952 -19.14 7.93 -22.23
CA SER A 952 -17.89 8.69 -22.02
C SER A 952 -16.67 7.82 -21.75
N ASP A 953 -16.90 6.56 -21.37
CA ASP A 953 -15.90 5.55 -21.02
C ASP A 953 -15.67 4.49 -22.12
N LEU A 954 -16.33 4.64 -23.28
CA LEU A 954 -16.28 3.66 -24.36
C LEU A 954 -14.97 3.78 -25.17
N GLN A 955 -14.40 2.62 -25.48
CA GLN A 955 -13.13 2.44 -26.20
C GLN A 955 -13.03 3.33 -27.45
N PRO A 956 -11.83 3.85 -27.79
CA PRO A 956 -11.62 4.60 -29.01
C PRO A 956 -12.01 3.79 -30.26
N TYR A 957 -12.53 4.47 -31.28
CA TYR A 957 -12.91 3.84 -32.55
C TYR A 957 -11.73 3.07 -33.18
N VAL A 958 -11.95 1.78 -33.42
CA VAL A 958 -10.96 0.87 -34.03
C VAL A 958 -11.36 0.61 -35.48
N PRO A 959 -10.46 0.89 -36.46
CA PRO A 959 -10.72 0.63 -37.86
C PRO A 959 -11.15 -0.82 -38.14
N TYR A 960 -12.05 -1.00 -39.11
CA TYR A 960 -12.61 -2.31 -39.46
C TYR A 960 -11.53 -3.36 -39.85
N TRP A 961 -10.52 -2.95 -40.61
CA TRP A 961 -9.46 -3.86 -41.08
C TRP A 961 -8.56 -4.34 -39.94
N GLU A 962 -8.26 -3.47 -38.96
CA GLU A 962 -7.52 -3.82 -37.75
C GLU A 962 -8.30 -4.84 -36.89
N ARG A 963 -9.62 -4.59 -36.71
CA ARG A 963 -10.53 -5.51 -36.02
C ARG A 963 -10.59 -6.88 -36.69
N THR A 964 -10.58 -6.90 -38.02
CA THR A 964 -10.63 -8.12 -38.83
C THR A 964 -9.31 -8.89 -38.72
N ALA A 965 -8.17 -8.21 -38.77
CA ALA A 965 -6.85 -8.80 -38.58
C ALA A 965 -6.70 -9.45 -37.18
N ASP A 966 -7.14 -8.75 -36.13
CA ASP A 966 -7.15 -9.30 -34.77
C ASP A 966 -8.04 -10.55 -34.66
N THR A 967 -9.23 -10.51 -35.27
CA THR A 967 -10.17 -11.64 -35.28
C THR A 967 -9.57 -12.88 -35.97
N ILE A 968 -8.90 -12.68 -37.11
CA ILE A 968 -8.21 -13.75 -37.84
C ILE A 968 -7.04 -14.28 -37.00
N HIS A 969 -6.26 -13.41 -36.38
CA HIS A 969 -5.16 -13.81 -35.50
C HIS A 969 -5.65 -14.73 -34.38
N MET A 970 -6.72 -14.36 -33.67
CA MET A 970 -7.25 -15.17 -32.57
C MET A 970 -7.81 -16.52 -33.03
N LYS A 971 -8.50 -16.57 -34.17
CA LYS A 971 -9.09 -17.82 -34.69
C LYS A 971 -8.06 -18.82 -35.18
N TYR A 972 -6.93 -18.38 -35.74
CA TYR A 972 -6.03 -19.25 -36.49
C TYR A 972 -4.61 -19.38 -35.91
N ILE A 973 -4.04 -18.33 -35.30
CA ILE A 973 -2.64 -18.36 -34.83
C ILE A 973 -2.48 -19.10 -33.49
N ALA A 974 -3.51 -19.10 -32.63
CA ALA A 974 -3.50 -19.89 -31.39
C ALA A 974 -3.19 -21.38 -31.62
N LYS A 975 -3.68 -21.93 -32.74
CA LYS A 975 -3.47 -23.32 -33.15
C LYS A 975 -2.01 -23.64 -33.49
N LEU A 976 -1.32 -22.75 -34.21
CA LEU A 976 0.08 -22.97 -34.63
C LEU A 976 1.04 -22.97 -33.44
N ASN A 977 0.74 -22.12 -32.45
CA ASN A 977 1.63 -21.91 -31.32
C ASN A 977 1.47 -22.95 -30.20
N TRP A 978 0.34 -23.64 -30.09
CA TRP A 978 0.07 -24.61 -29.01
C TRP A 978 1.16 -25.68 -28.88
N ARG A 979 1.47 -26.42 -29.96
CA ARG A 979 2.45 -27.54 -29.91
C ARG A 979 3.87 -27.08 -29.60
N TYR A 980 4.25 -25.93 -30.14
CA TYR A 980 5.54 -25.29 -29.87
C TYR A 980 5.65 -24.89 -28.39
N ASN A 981 4.61 -24.25 -27.86
CA ASN A 981 4.53 -23.85 -26.46
C ASN A 981 4.51 -25.04 -25.49
N TYR A 982 3.80 -26.12 -25.84
CA TYR A 982 3.82 -27.37 -25.09
C TYR A 982 5.24 -27.91 -24.93
N TYR A 983 6.01 -27.99 -26.02
CA TYR A 983 7.40 -28.42 -26.02
C TYR A 983 8.29 -27.50 -25.15
N LEU A 984 8.13 -26.18 -25.29
CA LEU A 984 8.90 -25.22 -24.48
C LEU A 984 8.61 -25.34 -22.99
N CYS A 985 7.35 -25.50 -22.60
CA CYS A 985 6.95 -25.65 -21.20
C CYS A 985 7.62 -26.89 -20.58
N HIS A 986 7.51 -28.05 -21.26
CA HIS A 986 8.07 -29.33 -20.78
C HIS A 986 9.59 -29.36 -20.72
N LYS A 987 10.28 -28.76 -21.71
CA LYS A 987 11.74 -28.65 -21.70
C LYS A 987 12.26 -27.79 -20.55
N ARG A 988 11.51 -26.77 -20.15
CA ARG A 988 11.91 -25.77 -19.15
C ARG A 988 11.42 -26.08 -17.72
N ALA A 989 10.96 -27.29 -17.42
CA ALA A 989 10.48 -27.62 -16.06
C ALA A 989 11.38 -28.58 -15.27
N ARG A 990 12.53 -28.97 -15.82
CA ARG A 990 13.46 -29.88 -15.16
C ARG A 990 14.61 -29.08 -14.54
N PHE A 991 14.62 -28.97 -13.21
CA PHE A 991 15.68 -28.31 -12.45
C PHE A 991 16.00 -29.10 -11.18
N PRO A 992 17.28 -29.21 -10.78
CA PRO A 992 17.66 -29.84 -9.53
C PRO A 992 17.41 -28.89 -8.34
N MET A 993 16.18 -28.86 -7.82
CA MET A 993 15.77 -27.93 -6.74
C MET A 993 16.43 -28.24 -5.39
N ASP A 994 16.76 -29.51 -5.11
CA ASP A 994 17.16 -29.96 -3.76
C ASP A 994 18.50 -29.38 -3.29
N ASN A 995 19.38 -28.99 -4.23
CA ASN A 995 20.72 -28.49 -3.91
C ASN A 995 20.84 -26.95 -4.00
N MET A 996 19.73 -26.26 -4.27
CA MET A 996 19.74 -24.80 -4.49
C MET A 996 19.73 -24.01 -3.18
N SER A 997 20.30 -22.79 -3.22
CA SER A 997 20.11 -21.79 -2.16
C SER A 997 18.70 -21.21 -2.19
N VAL A 998 18.31 -20.47 -1.15
CA VAL A 998 17.00 -19.81 -1.10
C VAL A 998 16.86 -18.74 -2.21
N GLU A 999 17.93 -18.01 -2.50
CA GLU A 999 17.98 -17.01 -3.57
C GLU A 999 17.83 -17.67 -4.94
N GLU A 1000 18.55 -18.77 -5.19
CA GLU A 1000 18.43 -19.55 -6.43
C GLU A 1000 17.02 -20.12 -6.61
N LEU A 1001 16.39 -20.58 -5.53
CA LEU A 1001 15.01 -21.07 -5.54
C LEU A 1001 14.01 -19.95 -5.86
N LEU A 1002 14.18 -18.75 -5.31
CA LEU A 1002 13.32 -17.62 -5.62
C LEU A 1002 13.50 -17.13 -7.07
N ASP A 1003 14.74 -16.99 -7.53
CA ASP A 1003 15.03 -16.62 -8.91
C ASP A 1003 14.46 -17.65 -9.89
N GLY A 1004 14.59 -18.94 -9.57
CA GLY A 1004 13.99 -20.04 -10.32
C GLY A 1004 12.46 -19.96 -10.37
N LEU A 1005 11.80 -19.67 -9.24
CA LEU A 1005 10.36 -19.44 -9.16
C LEU A 1005 9.92 -18.29 -10.08
N ILE A 1006 10.64 -17.17 -10.07
CA ILE A 1006 10.32 -15.99 -10.87
C ILE A 1006 10.52 -16.25 -12.37
N ILE A 1007 11.57 -16.99 -12.74
CA ILE A 1007 11.80 -17.42 -14.12
C ILE A 1007 10.68 -18.36 -14.59
N ALA A 1008 10.25 -19.29 -13.74
CA ALA A 1008 9.13 -20.19 -14.04
C ALA A 1008 7.81 -19.42 -14.23
N LEU A 1009 7.55 -18.43 -13.36
CA LEU A 1009 6.37 -17.56 -13.43
C LEU A 1009 6.34 -16.71 -14.71
N THR A 1010 7.45 -16.04 -15.04
CA THR A 1010 7.55 -15.20 -16.25
C THR A 1010 7.47 -16.03 -17.52
N THR A 1011 8.11 -17.20 -17.54
CA THR A 1011 8.07 -18.13 -18.68
C THR A 1011 6.67 -18.67 -18.93
N SER A 1012 5.96 -19.09 -17.88
CA SER A 1012 4.62 -19.70 -17.99
C SER A 1012 3.57 -18.73 -18.54
N ILE A 1013 3.74 -17.41 -18.41
CA ILE A 1013 2.87 -16.44 -19.10
C ILE A 1013 2.95 -16.61 -20.61
N ASP A 1014 4.16 -16.68 -21.15
CA ASP A 1014 4.37 -16.68 -22.60
C ASP A 1014 4.05 -18.02 -23.23
N CYS A 1015 4.35 -19.12 -22.53
CA CYS A 1015 4.17 -20.48 -23.04
C CYS A 1015 2.88 -21.17 -22.59
N ALA A 1016 2.17 -20.70 -21.56
CA ALA A 1016 0.94 -21.35 -21.10
C ALA A 1016 -0.26 -20.39 -21.04
N VAL A 1017 -0.15 -19.27 -20.32
CA VAL A 1017 -1.29 -18.37 -20.06
C VAL A 1017 -1.74 -17.62 -21.30
N ARG A 1018 -0.81 -16.95 -22.01
CA ARG A 1018 -1.14 -16.20 -23.23
C ARG A 1018 -1.72 -17.11 -24.33
N PRO A 1019 -1.13 -18.29 -24.61
CA PRO A 1019 -1.76 -19.26 -25.51
C PRO A 1019 -3.18 -19.64 -25.10
N HIS A 1020 -3.43 -19.82 -23.80
CA HIS A 1020 -4.77 -20.11 -23.30
C HIS A 1020 -5.74 -18.93 -23.49
N VAL A 1021 -5.36 -17.70 -23.14
CA VAL A 1021 -6.18 -16.50 -23.39
C VAL A 1021 -6.55 -16.37 -24.87
N ASN A 1022 -5.58 -16.58 -25.77
CA ASN A 1022 -5.82 -16.54 -27.21
C ASN A 1022 -6.75 -17.68 -27.68
N ALA A 1023 -6.57 -18.91 -27.17
CA ALA A 1023 -7.41 -20.05 -27.53
C ALA A 1023 -8.85 -19.89 -27.02
N SER A 1024 -9.03 -19.38 -25.80
CA SER A 1024 -10.32 -19.08 -25.20
C SER A 1024 -11.06 -18.01 -26.00
N ASN A 1025 -10.39 -16.91 -26.35
CA ASN A 1025 -10.96 -15.87 -27.21
C ASN A 1025 -11.27 -16.38 -28.62
N GLY A 1026 -10.39 -17.19 -29.21
CA GLY A 1026 -10.64 -17.81 -30.52
C GLY A 1026 -11.87 -18.72 -30.51
N SER A 1027 -12.03 -19.57 -29.49
CA SER A 1027 -13.20 -20.43 -29.31
C SER A 1027 -14.49 -19.65 -29.12
N LEU A 1028 -14.43 -18.55 -28.37
CA LEU A 1028 -15.55 -17.61 -28.17
C LEU A 1028 -16.01 -17.01 -29.52
N LEU A 1029 -15.06 -16.50 -30.32
CA LEU A 1029 -15.36 -15.90 -31.61
C LEU A 1029 -15.98 -16.91 -32.60
N TRP A 1030 -15.54 -18.16 -32.60
CA TRP A 1030 -16.16 -19.21 -33.41
C TRP A 1030 -17.58 -19.54 -32.97
N SER A 1031 -17.84 -19.52 -31.67
CA SER A 1031 -19.18 -19.73 -31.10
C SER A 1031 -20.13 -18.59 -31.49
N ASN A 1032 -19.65 -17.35 -31.40
CA ASN A 1032 -20.40 -16.17 -31.81
C ASN A 1032 -20.70 -16.14 -33.30
N ASP A 1033 -19.77 -16.57 -34.17
CA ASP A 1033 -20.05 -16.70 -35.61
C ASP A 1033 -21.20 -17.68 -35.89
N ILE A 1034 -21.27 -18.80 -35.16
CA ILE A 1034 -22.35 -19.79 -35.29
C ILE A 1034 -23.67 -19.18 -34.83
N VAL A 1035 -23.70 -18.56 -33.64
CA VAL A 1035 -24.91 -17.94 -33.08
C VAL A 1035 -25.42 -16.83 -34.00
N ASN A 1036 -24.56 -15.91 -34.42
CA ASN A 1036 -24.93 -14.82 -35.32
C ASN A 1036 -25.40 -15.34 -36.68
N TYR A 1037 -24.78 -16.41 -37.19
CA TYR A 1037 -25.23 -17.02 -38.43
C TYR A 1037 -26.62 -17.65 -38.28
N ILE A 1038 -26.87 -18.39 -37.20
CA ILE A 1038 -28.17 -19.00 -36.92
C ILE A 1038 -29.25 -17.92 -36.73
N LYS A 1039 -28.99 -16.85 -35.96
CA LYS A 1039 -29.91 -15.72 -35.81
C LYS A 1039 -30.14 -14.93 -37.11
N SER A 1040 -29.18 -14.92 -38.04
CA SER A 1040 -29.38 -14.27 -39.35
C SER A 1040 -30.33 -15.04 -40.28
N ILE A 1041 -30.58 -16.32 -39.98
CA ILE A 1041 -31.42 -17.22 -40.80
C ILE A 1041 -32.70 -17.66 -40.09
N ASN A 1042 -32.83 -17.37 -38.78
CA ASN A 1042 -34.02 -17.66 -37.98
C ASN A 1042 -34.30 -16.55 -36.97
N ASP A 1043 -35.57 -16.41 -36.59
CA ASP A 1043 -36.03 -15.38 -35.65
C ASP A 1043 -36.15 -15.94 -34.21
N GLU A 1044 -35.35 -16.95 -33.89
CA GLU A 1044 -35.40 -17.61 -32.58
C GLU A 1044 -34.69 -16.79 -31.50
N SER A 1045 -35.13 -16.95 -30.25
CA SER A 1045 -34.51 -16.26 -29.11
C SER A 1045 -33.02 -16.61 -28.98
N THR A 1046 -32.20 -15.65 -28.51
CA THR A 1046 -30.77 -15.85 -28.29
C THR A 1046 -30.51 -17.09 -27.41
N VAL A 1047 -31.30 -17.29 -26.34
CA VAL A 1047 -31.20 -18.43 -25.43
C VAL A 1047 -31.42 -19.77 -26.15
N THR A 1048 -32.43 -19.86 -27.02
CA THR A 1048 -32.72 -21.07 -27.80
C THR A 1048 -31.57 -21.44 -28.73
N VAL A 1049 -30.99 -20.44 -29.42
CA VAL A 1049 -29.86 -20.64 -30.33
C VAL A 1049 -28.60 -21.13 -29.59
N TYR A 1050 -28.36 -20.65 -28.37
CA TYR A 1050 -27.30 -21.18 -27.51
C TYR A 1050 -27.54 -22.64 -27.09
N GLY A 1051 -28.81 -23.04 -26.92
CA GLY A 1051 -29.18 -24.44 -26.75
C GLY A 1051 -28.75 -25.32 -27.94
N TYR A 1052 -28.83 -24.79 -29.17
CA TYR A 1052 -28.32 -25.49 -30.36
C TYR A 1052 -26.81 -25.52 -30.41
N LEU A 1053 -26.14 -24.41 -30.06
CA LEU A 1053 -24.69 -24.34 -29.98
C LEU A 1053 -24.13 -25.43 -29.04
N SER A 1054 -24.72 -25.61 -27.85
CA SER A 1054 -24.31 -26.67 -26.91
C SER A 1054 -24.38 -28.07 -27.53
N ARG A 1055 -25.47 -28.40 -28.24
CA ARG A 1055 -25.62 -29.68 -28.96
C ARG A 1055 -24.60 -29.81 -30.11
N LEU A 1056 -24.33 -28.73 -30.83
CA LEU A 1056 -23.37 -28.69 -31.94
C LEU A 1056 -21.94 -28.93 -31.47
N LEU A 1057 -21.56 -28.40 -30.31
CA LEU A 1057 -20.21 -28.51 -29.75
C LEU A 1057 -20.00 -29.77 -28.90
N GLY A 1058 -21.06 -30.46 -28.47
CA GLY A 1058 -21.00 -31.63 -27.57
C GLY A 1058 -20.18 -32.84 -28.06
N SER A 1059 -19.82 -32.89 -29.35
CA SER A 1059 -18.95 -33.93 -29.94
C SER A 1059 -17.61 -33.38 -30.46
N ALA A 1060 -17.04 -32.41 -29.74
CA ALA A 1060 -15.66 -31.98 -29.94
C ALA A 1060 -14.66 -33.13 -29.68
N HIS A 1061 -13.57 -33.16 -30.45
CA HIS A 1061 -12.48 -34.13 -30.33
C HIS A 1061 -11.26 -33.50 -29.63
N ASP A 1062 -10.31 -34.34 -29.19
CA ASP A 1062 -9.07 -33.93 -28.51
C ASP A 1062 -9.29 -33.12 -27.22
N VAL A 1063 -10.28 -33.50 -26.42
CA VAL A 1063 -10.57 -32.87 -25.12
C VAL A 1063 -9.90 -33.69 -24.01
N VAL A 1064 -8.77 -33.21 -23.50
CA VAL A 1064 -7.92 -33.91 -22.49
C VAL A 1064 -8.71 -34.28 -21.23
N SER A 1065 -9.60 -33.41 -20.76
CA SER A 1065 -10.43 -33.66 -19.56
C SER A 1065 -11.35 -34.89 -19.72
N CYS A 1066 -11.73 -35.25 -20.95
CA CYS A 1066 -12.55 -36.43 -21.25
C CYS A 1066 -11.74 -37.74 -21.25
N GLU A 1067 -10.42 -37.68 -21.10
CA GLU A 1067 -9.53 -38.86 -21.04
C GLU A 1067 -9.44 -39.43 -19.63
N VAL A 1068 -9.43 -38.58 -18.60
CA VAL A 1068 -9.27 -38.99 -17.19
C VAL A 1068 -10.25 -40.09 -16.77
N PRO A 1069 -11.58 -39.98 -17.00
CA PRO A 1069 -12.51 -41.05 -16.63
C PRO A 1069 -12.23 -42.38 -17.34
N LYS A 1070 -11.81 -42.32 -18.61
CA LYS A 1070 -11.48 -43.52 -19.41
C LYS A 1070 -10.23 -44.22 -18.88
N VAL A 1071 -9.25 -43.46 -18.40
CA VAL A 1071 -8.03 -44.01 -17.80
C VAL A 1071 -8.34 -44.62 -16.44
N LEU A 1072 -9.14 -43.95 -15.60
CA LEU A 1072 -9.56 -44.47 -14.30
C LEU A 1072 -10.39 -45.76 -14.42
N GLU A 1073 -11.25 -45.87 -15.44
CA GLU A 1073 -12.00 -47.11 -15.70
C GLU A 1073 -11.08 -48.27 -16.13
N LYS A 1074 -10.08 -47.99 -16.97
CA LYS A 1074 -9.06 -49.02 -17.29
C LYS A 1074 -8.29 -49.44 -16.04
N MET A 1075 -7.97 -48.49 -15.16
CA MET A 1075 -7.32 -48.80 -13.89
C MET A 1075 -8.21 -49.65 -12.98
N SER A 1076 -9.52 -49.35 -12.88
CA SER A 1076 -10.43 -50.14 -12.05
C SER A 1076 -10.55 -51.58 -12.55
N GLN A 1077 -10.53 -51.80 -13.87
CA GLN A 1077 -10.48 -53.14 -14.46
C GLN A 1077 -9.20 -53.90 -14.11
N VAL A 1078 -8.04 -53.23 -14.16
CA VAL A 1078 -6.75 -53.83 -13.75
C VAL A 1078 -6.76 -54.18 -12.26
N ILE A 1079 -7.23 -53.28 -11.41
CA ILE A 1079 -7.36 -53.50 -9.96
C ILE A 1079 -8.26 -54.70 -9.66
N GLN A 1080 -9.40 -54.81 -10.35
CA GLN A 1080 -10.32 -55.94 -10.21
C GLN A 1080 -9.65 -57.27 -10.58
N SER A 1081 -8.77 -57.26 -11.59
CA SER A 1081 -8.07 -58.47 -12.05
C SER A 1081 -6.91 -58.91 -11.16
N GLU A 1082 -6.21 -57.98 -10.49
CA GLU A 1082 -4.95 -58.25 -9.79
C GLU A 1082 -5.08 -58.19 -8.25
N ILE A 1083 -5.71 -57.14 -7.70
CA ILE A 1083 -5.88 -56.96 -6.25
C ILE A 1083 -7.17 -57.62 -5.76
N GLY A 1084 -8.20 -57.64 -6.60
CA GLY A 1084 -9.54 -58.11 -6.30
C GLY A 1084 -10.46 -57.02 -5.76
N ARG A 1085 -11.73 -57.04 -6.20
CA ARG A 1085 -12.74 -56.01 -5.89
C ARG A 1085 -12.94 -55.82 -4.38
N ASP A 1086 -13.25 -56.89 -3.67
CA ASP A 1086 -13.61 -56.80 -2.24
C ASP A 1086 -12.41 -56.43 -1.37
N ASN A 1087 -11.22 -56.94 -1.72
CA ASN A 1087 -9.97 -56.60 -1.04
C ASN A 1087 -9.67 -55.09 -1.15
N PHE A 1088 -9.83 -54.51 -2.34
CA PHE A 1088 -9.61 -53.08 -2.57
C PHE A 1088 -10.70 -52.19 -1.97
N LEU A 1089 -11.96 -52.65 -1.94
CA LEU A 1089 -13.08 -51.89 -1.36
C LEU A 1089 -13.11 -51.88 0.16
N ASN A 1090 -12.61 -52.94 0.81
CA ASN A 1090 -12.59 -53.08 2.27
C ASN A 1090 -11.39 -52.38 2.92
N ALA A 1091 -10.33 -52.07 2.15
CA ALA A 1091 -9.20 -51.28 2.63
C ALA A 1091 -9.56 -49.81 2.81
N SER A 1092 -8.97 -49.15 3.82
CA SER A 1092 -8.99 -47.69 3.92
C SER A 1092 -8.29 -47.05 2.72
N ASN A 1093 -8.53 -45.76 2.45
CA ASN A 1093 -7.94 -45.11 1.28
C ASN A 1093 -6.40 -45.15 1.29
N GLU A 1094 -5.80 -45.02 2.48
CA GLU A 1094 -4.36 -45.04 2.71
C GLU A 1094 -3.77 -46.45 2.52
N GLU A 1095 -4.46 -47.47 3.02
CA GLU A 1095 -4.07 -48.88 2.80
C GLU A 1095 -4.21 -49.26 1.32
N ALA A 1096 -5.31 -48.90 0.69
CA ALA A 1096 -5.54 -49.14 -0.73
C ALA A 1096 -4.50 -48.43 -1.62
N LEU A 1097 -4.09 -47.22 -1.26
CA LEU A 1097 -2.96 -46.55 -1.92
C LEU A 1097 -1.65 -47.31 -1.73
N THR A 1098 -1.42 -47.87 -0.54
CA THR A 1098 -0.23 -48.69 -0.25
C THR A 1098 -0.22 -49.98 -1.07
N LEU A 1099 -1.37 -50.63 -1.24
CA LEU A 1099 -1.54 -51.78 -2.14
C LEU A 1099 -1.18 -51.39 -3.58
N LEU A 1100 -1.72 -50.27 -4.09
CA LEU A 1100 -1.41 -49.81 -5.44
C LEU A 1100 0.07 -49.46 -5.64
N LYS A 1101 0.77 -48.99 -4.60
CA LYS A 1101 2.21 -48.68 -4.68
C LYS A 1101 3.10 -49.92 -4.62
N ASN A 1102 2.59 -51.05 -4.11
CA ASN A 1102 3.37 -52.27 -3.93
C ASN A 1102 3.62 -52.98 -5.28
N GLU A 1103 4.73 -52.61 -5.92
CA GLU A 1103 5.17 -53.15 -7.21
C GLU A 1103 5.54 -54.64 -7.14
N MET A 1104 5.92 -55.16 -5.97
CA MET A 1104 6.26 -56.58 -5.80
C MET A 1104 5.03 -57.48 -5.80
N SER A 1105 3.93 -57.03 -5.21
CA SER A 1105 2.70 -57.81 -5.11
C SER A 1105 1.71 -57.53 -6.25
N TYR A 1106 1.67 -56.29 -6.76
CA TYR A 1106 0.68 -55.84 -7.75
C TYR A 1106 1.33 -54.99 -8.86
N PRO A 1107 2.19 -55.59 -9.70
CA PRO A 1107 2.96 -54.87 -10.72
C PRO A 1107 2.10 -54.15 -11.78
N LEU A 1108 0.95 -54.71 -12.19
CA LEU A 1108 0.10 -54.09 -13.22
C LEU A 1108 -0.61 -52.86 -12.67
N SER A 1109 -1.17 -52.98 -11.47
CA SER A 1109 -1.86 -51.89 -10.76
C SER A 1109 -0.89 -50.76 -10.41
N SER A 1110 0.32 -51.09 -9.95
CA SER A 1110 1.38 -50.12 -9.66
C SER A 1110 1.85 -49.39 -10.92
N LYS A 1111 2.08 -50.11 -12.02
CA LYS A 1111 2.42 -49.49 -13.31
C LYS A 1111 1.30 -48.60 -13.84
N ALA A 1112 0.04 -49.01 -13.69
CA ALA A 1112 -1.11 -48.22 -14.10
C ALA A 1112 -1.23 -46.93 -13.28
N LEU A 1113 -1.03 -47.00 -11.96
CA LEU A 1113 -0.98 -45.82 -11.09
C LEU A 1113 0.18 -44.89 -11.45
N LYS A 1114 1.41 -45.41 -11.62
CA LYS A 1114 2.58 -44.60 -12.02
C LYS A 1114 2.31 -43.85 -13.32
N LYS A 1115 1.81 -44.55 -14.34
CA LYS A 1115 1.45 -43.93 -15.62
C LYS A 1115 0.36 -42.86 -15.47
N PHE A 1116 -0.69 -43.13 -14.68
CA PHE A 1116 -1.72 -42.13 -14.41
C PHE A 1116 -1.16 -40.88 -13.73
N LEU A 1117 -0.27 -41.04 -12.75
CA LEU A 1117 0.36 -39.91 -12.06
C LEU A 1117 1.33 -39.14 -12.96
N GLU A 1118 2.03 -39.80 -13.89
CA GLU A 1118 2.86 -39.14 -14.90
C GLU A 1118 2.01 -38.29 -15.87
N ASP A 1119 0.93 -38.88 -16.39
CA ASP A 1119 0.10 -38.24 -17.44
C ASP A 1119 -0.89 -37.21 -16.86
N HIS A 1120 -1.41 -37.43 -15.65
CA HIS A 1120 -2.52 -36.66 -15.07
C HIS A 1120 -2.28 -36.24 -13.61
N GLY A 1121 -1.17 -36.63 -12.97
CA GLY A 1121 -0.92 -36.35 -11.56
C GLY A 1121 -0.74 -34.87 -11.23
N HIS A 1122 -0.45 -34.01 -12.22
CA HIS A 1122 -0.39 -32.55 -12.06
C HIS A 1122 -1.76 -31.91 -11.78
N ARG A 1123 -2.86 -32.66 -11.97
CA ARG A 1123 -4.24 -32.23 -11.74
C ARG A 1123 -4.69 -32.50 -10.30
N GLY A 1124 -5.81 -31.88 -9.92
CA GLY A 1124 -6.41 -32.08 -8.61
C GLY A 1124 -7.61 -31.17 -8.39
N TYR A 1125 -8.13 -31.16 -7.15
CA TYR A 1125 -9.12 -30.18 -6.74
C TYR A 1125 -8.45 -28.80 -6.56
N ASN A 1126 -9.07 -27.74 -7.08
CA ASN A 1126 -8.54 -26.36 -7.04
C ASN A 1126 -7.13 -26.25 -7.66
N GLU A 1127 -6.96 -26.85 -8.84
CA GLU A 1127 -5.68 -27.15 -9.50
C GLU A 1127 -4.81 -25.93 -9.87
N PHE A 1128 -5.38 -24.73 -9.87
CA PHE A 1128 -4.66 -23.48 -10.11
C PHE A 1128 -3.98 -22.93 -8.86
N ASP A 1129 -4.46 -23.27 -7.67
CA ASP A 1129 -3.90 -22.80 -6.42
C ASP A 1129 -2.56 -23.52 -6.13
N PRO A 1130 -1.42 -22.82 -6.06
CA PRO A 1130 -0.13 -23.45 -5.79
C PRO A 1130 -0.06 -24.06 -4.39
N TYR A 1131 -0.88 -23.61 -3.43
CA TYR A 1131 -0.95 -24.21 -2.09
C TYR A 1131 -1.52 -25.64 -2.11
N ARG A 1132 -2.43 -25.95 -3.05
CA ARG A 1132 -3.13 -27.25 -3.06
C ARG A 1132 -2.28 -28.37 -3.63
N LYS A 1133 -2.19 -29.48 -2.90
CA LYS A 1133 -1.44 -30.68 -3.32
C LYS A 1133 -2.21 -31.40 -4.46
N PRO A 1134 -1.63 -31.55 -5.66
CA PRO A 1134 -2.24 -32.29 -6.77
C PRO A 1134 -2.11 -33.80 -6.56
N TRP A 1135 -2.71 -34.61 -7.42
CA TRP A 1135 -2.72 -36.07 -7.30
C TRP A 1135 -1.32 -36.71 -7.25
N ALA A 1136 -0.33 -36.10 -7.91
CA ALA A 1136 1.07 -36.52 -7.87
C ALA A 1136 1.69 -36.39 -6.46
N LEU A 1137 1.26 -35.40 -5.67
CA LEU A 1137 1.71 -35.20 -4.29
C LEU A 1137 0.79 -35.90 -3.28
N ASN A 1138 -0.51 -36.03 -3.60
CA ASN A 1138 -1.49 -36.73 -2.77
C ASN A 1138 -2.48 -37.52 -3.65
N ALA A 1139 -2.24 -38.83 -3.79
CA ALA A 1139 -3.06 -39.71 -4.62
C ALA A 1139 -4.29 -40.30 -3.91
N VAL A 1140 -4.51 -40.02 -2.62
CA VAL A 1140 -5.64 -40.56 -1.84
C VAL A 1140 -7.01 -40.26 -2.48
N PRO A 1141 -7.30 -39.07 -3.03
CA PRO A 1141 -8.57 -38.80 -3.71
C PRO A 1141 -8.80 -39.65 -4.97
N VAL A 1142 -7.72 -40.07 -5.65
CA VAL A 1142 -7.79 -40.95 -6.82
C VAL A 1142 -8.27 -42.34 -6.39
N VAL A 1143 -7.76 -42.83 -5.26
CA VAL A 1143 -8.18 -44.11 -4.66
C VAL A 1143 -9.66 -44.09 -4.30
N ALA A 1144 -10.12 -43.04 -3.61
CA ALA A 1144 -11.53 -42.89 -3.27
C ALA A 1144 -12.44 -42.90 -4.51
N THR A 1145 -11.99 -42.27 -5.61
CA THR A 1145 -12.71 -42.29 -6.90
C THR A 1145 -12.75 -43.70 -7.49
N LEU A 1146 -11.63 -44.42 -7.49
CA LEU A 1146 -11.56 -45.80 -7.99
C LEU A 1146 -12.46 -46.75 -7.18
N GLN A 1147 -12.47 -46.61 -5.85
CA GLN A 1147 -13.38 -47.37 -4.98
C GLN A 1147 -14.84 -47.04 -5.28
N ALA A 1148 -15.19 -45.76 -5.47
CA ALA A 1148 -16.54 -45.36 -5.85
C ALA A 1148 -16.97 -45.94 -7.22
N MET A 1149 -16.06 -45.94 -8.20
CA MET A 1149 -16.30 -46.54 -9.51
C MET A 1149 -16.52 -48.05 -9.40
N LEU A 1150 -15.69 -48.75 -8.62
CA LEU A 1150 -15.84 -50.19 -8.36
C LEU A 1150 -17.13 -50.54 -7.60
N LYS A 1151 -17.67 -49.65 -6.76
CA LYS A 1151 -18.96 -49.85 -6.09
C LYS A 1151 -20.15 -49.84 -7.06
N SER A 1152 -20.08 -49.06 -8.14
CA SER A 1152 -21.15 -49.00 -9.14
C SER A 1152 -21.11 -50.22 -10.09
N GLU A 1153 -22.22 -50.95 -10.25
CA GLU A 1153 -22.29 -52.13 -11.13
C GLU A 1153 -22.20 -51.81 -12.63
N SER A 1154 -22.30 -50.54 -13.02
CA SER A 1154 -22.22 -50.09 -14.41
C SER A 1154 -20.78 -49.85 -14.87
N VAL A 1155 -19.90 -50.84 -14.75
CA VAL A 1155 -18.54 -50.77 -15.35
C VAL A 1155 -18.62 -51.25 -16.80
N GLY A 1156 -19.09 -50.36 -17.66
CA GLY A 1156 -19.03 -50.54 -19.09
C GLY A 1156 -19.40 -49.24 -19.78
N LEU A 1157 -18.41 -48.56 -20.35
CA LEU A 1157 -18.67 -47.43 -21.26
C LEU A 1157 -19.75 -47.81 -22.28
N ARG A 1158 -20.91 -47.15 -22.19
CA ARG A 1158 -21.70 -46.82 -23.39
C ARG A 1158 -20.75 -46.04 -24.30
N ASN A 1159 -20.14 -46.71 -25.28
CA ASN A 1159 -19.49 -46.08 -26.41
C ASN A 1159 -20.55 -45.28 -27.18
N LYS A 1160 -20.90 -44.09 -26.69
CA LYS A 1160 -21.74 -43.15 -27.41
C LYS A 1160 -20.92 -42.74 -28.63
N LYS A 1161 -21.29 -43.23 -29.82
CA LYS A 1161 -20.66 -42.84 -31.09
C LYS A 1161 -20.59 -41.32 -31.13
N ILE A 1162 -19.40 -40.78 -31.39
CA ILE A 1162 -19.19 -39.34 -31.58
C ILE A 1162 -19.95 -38.96 -32.86
N ASP A 1163 -21.01 -38.17 -32.73
CA ASP A 1163 -21.79 -37.72 -33.88
C ASP A 1163 -20.92 -36.89 -34.84
N SER A 1164 -20.96 -37.24 -36.13
CA SER A 1164 -20.33 -36.45 -37.18
C SER A 1164 -20.92 -35.03 -37.19
N VAL A 1165 -20.14 -34.05 -37.66
CA VAL A 1165 -20.59 -32.64 -37.76
C VAL A 1165 -21.94 -32.55 -38.50
N TRP A 1166 -22.09 -33.30 -39.57
CA TRP A 1166 -23.33 -33.37 -40.36
C TRP A 1166 -24.50 -34.02 -39.61
N ALA A 1167 -24.25 -35.06 -38.82
CA ALA A 1167 -25.29 -35.67 -37.98
C ALA A 1167 -25.81 -34.69 -36.93
N SER A 1168 -24.91 -33.95 -36.27
CA SER A 1168 -25.31 -32.95 -35.27
C SER A 1168 -26.10 -31.78 -35.87
N ILE A 1169 -25.74 -31.33 -37.09
CA ILE A 1169 -26.48 -30.27 -37.80
C ILE A 1169 -27.87 -30.75 -38.22
N LYS A 1170 -28.01 -32.01 -38.65
CA LYS A 1170 -29.30 -32.59 -39.05
C LYS A 1170 -30.29 -32.65 -37.89
N ASN A 1171 -29.78 -32.77 -36.66
CA ASN A 1171 -30.57 -32.89 -35.43
C ASN A 1171 -30.95 -31.54 -34.81
N ILE A 1172 -30.66 -30.41 -35.47
CA ILE A 1172 -31.10 -29.09 -34.99
C ILE A 1172 -32.58 -28.89 -35.38
N PRO A 1173 -33.45 -28.42 -34.47
CA PRO A 1173 -34.88 -28.19 -34.73
C PRO A 1173 -35.20 -27.15 -35.83
N CYS A 1174 -34.24 -26.32 -36.23
CA CYS A 1174 -34.42 -25.23 -37.18
C CYS A 1174 -34.45 -25.73 -38.65
N LYS A 1175 -35.29 -25.12 -39.49
CA LYS A 1175 -35.36 -25.40 -40.93
C LYS A 1175 -34.18 -24.78 -41.67
N LEU A 1176 -33.21 -25.61 -42.07
CA LEU A 1176 -31.99 -25.18 -42.77
C LEU A 1176 -31.95 -25.68 -44.21
N THR A 1177 -31.64 -24.79 -45.17
CA THR A 1177 -31.35 -25.16 -46.56
C THR A 1177 -30.03 -25.95 -46.67
N PHE A 1178 -29.78 -26.58 -47.81
CA PHE A 1178 -28.51 -27.29 -48.05
C PHE A 1178 -27.29 -26.36 -47.86
N TRP A 1179 -27.33 -25.15 -48.42
CA TRP A 1179 -26.24 -24.17 -48.29
C TRP A 1179 -26.02 -23.69 -46.86
N HIS A 1180 -27.11 -23.53 -46.09
CA HIS A 1180 -27.01 -23.21 -44.66
C HIS A 1180 -26.31 -24.32 -43.88
N LYS A 1181 -26.67 -25.58 -44.15
CA LYS A 1181 -26.03 -26.74 -43.51
C LYS A 1181 -24.56 -26.86 -43.91
N LEU A 1182 -24.21 -26.60 -45.16
CA LEU A 1182 -22.82 -26.58 -45.62
C LEU A 1182 -21.99 -25.52 -44.91
N ARG A 1183 -22.47 -24.28 -44.84
CA ARG A 1183 -21.78 -23.20 -44.13
C ARG A 1183 -21.64 -23.49 -42.63
N LEU A 1184 -22.71 -23.98 -41.99
CA LEU A 1184 -22.66 -24.42 -40.60
C LEU A 1184 -21.66 -25.55 -40.39
N SER A 1185 -21.54 -26.50 -41.31
CA SER A 1185 -20.59 -27.61 -41.18
C SER A 1185 -19.14 -27.13 -41.09
N VAL A 1186 -18.79 -26.09 -41.85
CA VAL A 1186 -17.46 -25.46 -41.80
C VAL A 1186 -17.26 -24.74 -40.46
N LEU A 1187 -18.23 -23.93 -40.05
CA LEU A 1187 -18.15 -23.18 -38.78
C LEU A 1187 -18.07 -24.13 -37.57
N VAL A 1188 -18.92 -25.15 -37.51
CA VAL A 1188 -18.95 -26.16 -36.43
C VAL A 1188 -17.65 -26.96 -36.39
N TYR A 1189 -17.08 -27.32 -37.55
CA TYR A 1189 -15.78 -28.00 -37.58
C TYR A 1189 -14.68 -27.16 -36.92
N PHE A 1190 -14.56 -25.88 -37.27
CA PHE A 1190 -13.57 -25.00 -36.66
C PHE A 1190 -13.88 -24.71 -35.19
N ALA A 1191 -15.15 -24.54 -34.82
CA ALA A 1191 -15.56 -24.32 -33.44
C ALA A 1191 -15.23 -25.52 -32.54
N ARG A 1192 -15.54 -26.76 -32.96
CA ARG A 1192 -15.16 -27.99 -32.24
C ARG A 1192 -13.66 -28.10 -32.05
N LYS A 1193 -12.88 -27.74 -33.08
CA LYS A 1193 -11.41 -27.70 -32.99
C LYS A 1193 -10.92 -26.61 -32.03
N GLY A 1194 -11.57 -25.44 -32.03
CA GLY A 1194 -11.31 -24.37 -31.08
C GLY A 1194 -11.51 -24.82 -29.64
N VAL A 1195 -12.60 -25.55 -29.36
CA VAL A 1195 -12.87 -26.15 -28.04
C VAL A 1195 -11.74 -27.10 -27.64
N GLY A 1196 -11.34 -28.03 -28.51
CA GLY A 1196 -10.22 -28.95 -28.23
C GLY A 1196 -8.92 -28.21 -27.89
N ILE A 1197 -8.55 -27.17 -28.65
CA ILE A 1197 -7.36 -26.36 -28.37
C ILE A 1197 -7.48 -25.60 -27.04
N ARG A 1198 -8.66 -25.06 -26.72
CA ARG A 1198 -8.92 -24.38 -25.44
C ARG A 1198 -8.71 -25.31 -24.25
N GLU A 1199 -9.23 -26.54 -24.30
CA GLU A 1199 -9.09 -27.52 -23.22
C GLU A 1199 -7.64 -28.02 -23.09
N ASN A 1200 -6.95 -28.22 -24.21
CA ASN A 1200 -5.53 -28.55 -24.22
C ASN A 1200 -4.67 -27.44 -23.59
N THR A 1201 -4.88 -26.19 -24.02
CA THR A 1201 -4.16 -25.02 -23.48
C THR A 1201 -4.44 -24.79 -22.00
N LYS A 1202 -5.66 -25.07 -21.52
CA LYS A 1202 -5.99 -25.11 -20.09
C LYS A 1202 -5.14 -26.15 -19.37
N SER A 1203 -5.06 -27.37 -19.90
CA SER A 1203 -4.23 -28.46 -19.33
C SER A 1203 -2.75 -28.08 -19.22
N LEU A 1204 -2.17 -27.40 -20.22
CA LEU A 1204 -0.78 -26.93 -20.13
C LEU A 1204 -0.59 -25.84 -19.08
N TRP A 1205 -1.57 -24.96 -18.92
CA TRP A 1205 -1.50 -23.94 -17.88
C TRP A 1205 -1.55 -24.55 -16.49
N ILE A 1206 -2.43 -25.53 -16.26
CA ILE A 1206 -2.46 -26.30 -15.00
C ILE A 1206 -1.12 -26.99 -14.76
N TRP A 1207 -0.53 -27.60 -15.79
CA TRP A 1207 0.80 -28.19 -15.69
C TRP A 1207 1.88 -27.15 -15.36
N ALA A 1208 1.84 -25.97 -15.97
CA ALA A 1208 2.77 -24.89 -15.65
C ALA A 1208 2.58 -24.40 -14.20
N GLN A 1209 1.34 -24.35 -13.69
CA GLN A 1209 1.07 -24.07 -12.27
C GLN A 1209 1.63 -25.16 -11.36
N HIS A 1210 1.61 -26.43 -11.79
CA HIS A 1210 2.25 -27.50 -11.03
C HIS A 1210 3.76 -27.29 -10.90
N VAL A 1211 4.44 -26.82 -11.95
CA VAL A 1211 5.87 -26.49 -11.88
C VAL A 1211 6.12 -25.35 -10.89
N ILE A 1212 5.34 -24.27 -10.97
CA ILE A 1212 5.40 -23.14 -10.02
C ILE A 1212 5.18 -23.63 -8.59
N ARG A 1213 4.17 -24.48 -8.38
CA ARG A 1213 3.89 -25.12 -7.09
C ARG A 1213 5.10 -25.86 -6.54
N LEU A 1214 5.80 -26.65 -7.36
CA LEU A 1214 7.00 -27.38 -6.91
C LEU A 1214 8.10 -26.42 -6.44
N TRP A 1215 8.31 -25.30 -7.14
CA TRP A 1215 9.23 -24.24 -6.68
C TRP A 1215 8.81 -23.64 -5.34
N CYS A 1216 7.53 -23.33 -5.15
CA CYS A 1216 7.03 -22.83 -3.86
C CYS A 1216 7.30 -23.82 -2.72
N TRP A 1217 6.92 -25.10 -2.89
CA TRP A 1217 7.15 -26.11 -1.85
C TRP A 1217 8.63 -26.37 -1.58
N ALA A 1218 9.50 -26.29 -2.60
CA ALA A 1218 10.94 -26.38 -2.41
C ALA A 1218 11.48 -25.18 -1.61
N LEU A 1219 11.04 -23.96 -1.95
CA LEU A 1219 11.39 -22.73 -1.25
C LEU A 1219 10.94 -22.76 0.22
N GLY A 1220 9.69 -23.18 0.49
CA GLY A 1220 9.15 -23.31 1.84
C GLY A 1220 9.92 -24.31 2.69
N ARG A 1221 10.26 -25.48 2.14
CA ARG A 1221 11.11 -26.48 2.80
C ARG A 1221 12.49 -25.92 3.16
N LYS A 1222 13.11 -25.19 2.24
CA LYS A 1222 14.43 -24.60 2.44
C LYS A 1222 14.41 -23.53 3.52
N LEU A 1223 13.43 -22.62 3.48
CA LEU A 1223 13.24 -21.57 4.49
C LEU A 1223 12.96 -22.16 5.88
N LYS A 1224 12.19 -23.24 5.96
CA LYS A 1224 11.97 -23.99 7.21
C LYS A 1224 13.27 -24.61 7.73
N ALA A 1225 14.04 -25.26 6.86
CA ALA A 1225 15.31 -25.87 7.22
C ALA A 1225 16.35 -24.84 7.71
N GLU A 1226 16.32 -23.62 7.17
CA GLU A 1226 17.17 -22.50 7.61
C GLU A 1226 16.62 -21.76 8.85
N GLY A 1227 15.46 -22.16 9.38
CA GLY A 1227 14.86 -21.53 10.56
C GLY A 1227 14.22 -20.15 10.28
N ARG A 1228 14.05 -19.79 9.01
CA ARG A 1228 13.48 -18.51 8.57
C ARG A 1228 11.95 -18.52 8.52
N LEU A 1229 11.36 -19.71 8.49
CA LEU A 1229 9.94 -19.97 8.68
C LEU A 1229 9.76 -21.12 9.69
N PRO A 1230 8.79 -21.05 10.61
CA PRO A 1230 8.52 -22.15 11.53
C PRO A 1230 7.81 -23.33 10.84
N ASP A 1231 7.07 -23.07 9.76
CA ASP A 1231 6.46 -24.09 8.92
C ASP A 1231 6.54 -23.74 7.42
N GLU A 1232 6.66 -24.75 6.57
CA GLU A 1232 6.79 -24.60 5.12
C GLU A 1232 5.50 -24.08 4.46
N GLU A 1233 4.34 -24.36 5.06
CA GLU A 1233 3.04 -23.91 4.56
C GLU A 1233 2.84 -22.40 4.75
N LEU A 1234 3.56 -21.79 5.70
CA LEU A 1234 3.47 -20.34 5.95
C LEU A 1234 3.98 -19.50 4.77
N LEU A 1235 4.81 -20.08 3.89
CA LEU A 1235 5.24 -19.42 2.66
C LEU A 1235 4.05 -18.90 1.85
N PHE A 1236 2.95 -19.68 1.78
CA PHE A 1236 1.81 -19.36 0.93
C PHE A 1236 1.02 -18.14 1.43
N PHE A 1237 1.26 -17.71 2.67
CA PHE A 1237 0.62 -16.53 3.28
C PHE A 1237 1.47 -15.27 3.17
N CYS A 1238 2.63 -15.35 2.50
CA CYS A 1238 3.44 -14.21 2.13
C CYS A 1238 3.13 -13.77 0.69
N THR A 1239 3.22 -12.47 0.41
CA THR A 1239 3.26 -11.92 -0.95
C THR A 1239 4.64 -12.10 -1.56
N LEU A 1240 4.75 -12.07 -2.89
CA LEU A 1240 6.06 -12.18 -3.57
C LEU A 1240 7.00 -11.01 -3.21
N SER A 1241 6.43 -9.84 -2.94
CA SER A 1241 7.17 -8.65 -2.48
C SER A 1241 7.77 -8.86 -1.09
N GLU A 1242 7.01 -9.42 -0.16
CA GLU A 1242 7.49 -9.75 1.19
C GLU A 1242 8.58 -10.82 1.16
N LEU A 1243 8.44 -11.82 0.28
CA LEU A 1243 9.51 -12.80 0.06
C LEU A 1243 10.79 -12.12 -0.43
N HIS A 1244 10.71 -11.28 -1.47
CA HIS A 1244 11.88 -10.53 -1.94
C HIS A 1244 12.54 -9.67 -0.85
N LYS A 1245 11.74 -8.98 -0.04
CA LYS A 1245 12.24 -8.12 1.04
C LYS A 1245 12.89 -8.95 2.15
N GLY A 1246 12.22 -10.00 2.62
CA GLY A 1246 12.72 -10.89 3.68
C GLY A 1246 13.97 -11.67 3.28
N LEU A 1247 14.23 -11.88 1.99
CA LEU A 1247 15.46 -12.50 1.51
C LEU A 1247 16.67 -11.59 1.57
N SER A 1248 16.49 -10.30 1.27
CA SER A 1248 17.59 -9.33 1.23
C SER A 1248 18.25 -9.05 2.59
N SER A 1249 17.57 -9.35 3.69
CA SER A 1249 18.02 -9.03 5.05
C SER A 1249 18.60 -10.21 5.83
N GLN A 1250 18.60 -11.44 5.29
CA GLN A 1250 18.89 -12.70 6.04
C GLN A 1250 18.06 -12.92 7.32
N THR A 1251 17.12 -12.04 7.63
CA THR A 1251 16.23 -12.12 8.79
C THR A 1251 15.11 -13.15 8.54
N PRO A 1252 14.42 -13.60 9.60
CA PRO A 1252 13.14 -14.29 9.44
C PRO A 1252 12.19 -13.45 8.58
N ILE A 1253 11.33 -14.12 7.80
CA ILE A 1253 10.39 -13.42 6.92
C ILE A 1253 9.44 -12.57 7.79
N PRO A 1254 9.18 -11.30 7.44
CA PRO A 1254 8.55 -10.32 8.35
C PRO A 1254 7.21 -10.77 8.96
N GLN A 1255 6.90 -10.17 10.12
CA GLN A 1255 5.67 -10.33 10.90
C GLN A 1255 4.35 -10.29 10.11
N THR A 1256 4.34 -9.67 8.94
CA THR A 1256 3.16 -9.58 8.08
C THR A 1256 2.64 -10.95 7.62
N CYS A 1257 3.51 -11.97 7.48
CA CYS A 1257 3.06 -13.33 7.17
C CYS A 1257 2.41 -14.05 8.39
N GLN A 1258 2.73 -13.64 9.62
CA GLN A 1258 2.13 -14.18 10.85
C GLN A 1258 0.82 -13.46 11.22
N ILE A 1259 0.73 -12.15 10.95
CA ILE A 1259 -0.53 -11.38 10.99
C ILE A 1259 -1.49 -11.85 9.88
N ALA A 1260 -1.00 -12.54 8.84
CA ALA A 1260 -1.80 -13.13 7.78
C ALA A 1260 -2.43 -14.49 8.11
N VAL A 1261 -2.03 -15.18 9.19
CA VAL A 1261 -2.67 -16.45 9.60
C VAL A 1261 -4.14 -16.22 9.99
N PRO A 1262 -4.49 -15.17 10.76
CA PRO A 1262 -5.89 -14.75 10.93
C PRO A 1262 -6.60 -14.33 9.62
N ARG A 1263 -5.88 -13.89 8.58
CA ARG A 1263 -6.47 -13.37 7.33
C ARG A 1263 -7.10 -14.44 6.44
N VAL A 1264 -6.75 -15.72 6.63
CA VAL A 1264 -7.25 -16.81 5.76
C VAL A 1264 -7.95 -17.92 6.56
N HIS A 1265 -7.65 -18.05 7.85
CA HIS A 1265 -8.30 -19.01 8.73
C HIS A 1265 -8.71 -18.35 10.05
N PRO A 1266 -9.96 -17.91 10.21
CA PRO A 1266 -10.53 -17.68 11.53
C PRO A 1266 -10.90 -19.06 12.10
N ARG A 1267 -9.89 -19.82 12.57
CA ARG A 1267 -10.01 -20.94 13.53
C ARG A 1267 -8.66 -21.61 13.76
#